data_AF-Q9W1X7-F1
#
_entry.id   AF-Q9W1X7-F1
#
_cell.length_a   1.000
_cell.length_b   1.000
_cell.length_c   1.000
_cell.angle_alpha   90.00
_cell.angle_beta   90.00
_cell.angle_gamma   90.00
#
_symmetry.space_group_name_H-M   'P 1'
#
loop_
_entity.id
_entity.type
_entity.pdbx_description
1 polymer ?
#
loop_
_entity_poly.entity_id
_entity_poly.type
_entity_poly.pdbx_seq_one_letter_code
_entity_poly.pdbx_strand_id
1 'polypeptide(L)'
;METQVIDTVNEFLKVDSLDEAFVSVIVFKPNTEQERATRFANDLVTAFGNVAQENREQVLRLYLLRAAGASGYHIKVLMAALVKLVDAHVITARMLCDKVLMCEKLDFEHRTFWIESFRLIKRVIVQVDYKGVREIMKVCRDKAQWFPLNVNVTYMPQLLAVEDILRFIFDRNNCLLPAYFIANEIMRPFPYHWKLNRLMTDFVEEFRTTAQMVSIIGHASMLPIVEHFGYADHMMNSWRLDHNTLKFNFKGSLPYEPELLEEQKPLLRYVLEQPYSREMVSQMLNLQKHQKQRYNALEEQLVNLIVQAMEMTEANDATAGSGFNSSDEQITPYEWMWLHLSSQLIYFVLFQFVSFMHIVLALHEKLSKLELRKGRDQLMWILLQFISGSIQKNPITNFLPVFRLFDLLYPELEPLKLPDINKSSMVRHMAPICVWIHLMKKARVENMNITRPLPIALKNHYDFLQHLVTANTMMNMTLGNDFRIILICNAYSTNQEYFGRPMGLLLDALNGTSKSPNGGQIPAVTFSVTVLDSLTVHSKMSLIHSFVTQMLKQAQSKGQVPAAALLETYARLLVYTEIESLGIKGFLSQLMPTVFKNHAWAMLHTLMEMFSYRLHHVPTHYRVQLLSLLHSLSSVPQTNKMQLNLCFESTALRLITSIGSAEFQPQFSRYFNDKSPGAVASNESEELNRVLILTLARSMHVHGGGDEMQGWCKDFLSNIIQHTPHSWPMHSLACFPPALNEYFTQNNQPPENKQQLKKAVEEEYRTWTSMTNENDIIAHFLRPTTNPLFLCLLFKIIWETENISPVAYKILEGISARALSTHLRKFCDYLVAEVASSSDGRDFIHKCVDTINNMIWKFNVVTIDRVVLCLALRTHEGNEAQVCFLIIQLLLLKASELRNRVQEFCKDNNPDHWKQSNWQDKHLSFHQKYPEKFALDESASQIPLPVYFSNVCLRFLPVLDVVVHRFIELTITNVHQILGFILDHLSILYKFHDRPITYLYNTLHYYERILRDRPALKKKLVGAITSAFSEIRPPNWSVSEPYKVYLQSQDSLWTPELSYYMSLIRRLADTISGKNVFYSTDWRFNEFPNAPTHALYVTCVELLGLPVAPPLVASNLIDVIVSGYAVIPQKDIHSYINAVGIVLAALPEPYWSGIYDRLQDMLNTPNMLNWTYRFNAFELFNFKTVREAMLEKTYAVVLAVAHSVFHHMGAFKLAAMTRYLKEKLKPCVRTEQQLLYLCHVFGPFLQRIELEKPNAVAGIAVLLYEILEIVDKHHGPKPLQYMDQICDFLYHIKYIHVGNIIKNESEAIIKRLRPLLQMRLRFITHLNLEDIHTEKINDNTSNNAITSQTQSPMQTQHQQQPQQPHQQQQQQQQQQQQQQQQQQQQQQMQQQQINAVQTTSVPLGSGGNLQQQQQINQQQQMYMQHMQQHQHMQNMRHN
;
A
#
# COMPACT_ATOMS: atom_id res chain seq x y z
N MET A 1 -43.93 -29.63 -51.09
CA MET A 1 -42.49 -29.29 -51.11
C MET A 1 -41.70 -30.14 -50.14
N GLU A 2 -42.07 -30.24 -48.86
CA GLU A 2 -41.41 -31.15 -47.90
C GLU A 2 -41.38 -32.61 -48.39
N THR A 3 -42.44 -33.04 -49.08
CA THR A 3 -42.54 -34.36 -49.70
C THR A 3 -41.51 -34.61 -50.80
N GLN A 4 -41.14 -33.62 -51.63
CA GLN A 4 -40.24 -33.85 -52.78
C GLN A 4 -38.88 -34.39 -52.37
N VAL A 5 -38.26 -33.83 -51.31
CA VAL A 5 -36.96 -34.30 -50.82
C VAL A 5 -37.07 -35.73 -50.29
N ILE A 6 -38.13 -36.02 -49.54
CA ILE A 6 -38.37 -37.36 -48.98
C ILE A 6 -38.73 -38.36 -50.08
N ASP A 7 -39.41 -37.93 -51.13
CA ASP A 7 -39.74 -38.74 -52.31
C ASP A 7 -38.47 -39.08 -53.10
N THR A 8 -37.56 -38.13 -53.32
CA THR A 8 -36.24 -38.39 -53.93
C THR A 8 -35.42 -39.40 -53.11
N VAL A 9 -35.47 -39.29 -51.77
CA VAL A 9 -34.84 -40.28 -50.88
C VAL A 9 -35.51 -41.65 -50.99
N ASN A 10 -36.85 -41.69 -51.01
CA ASN A 10 -37.60 -42.94 -51.13
C ASN A 10 -37.40 -43.61 -52.49
N GLU A 11 -37.29 -42.84 -53.56
CA GLU A 11 -36.97 -43.32 -54.90
C GLU A 11 -35.56 -43.91 -54.96
N PHE A 12 -34.57 -43.25 -54.35
CA PHE A 12 -33.22 -43.81 -54.24
C PHE A 12 -33.20 -45.10 -53.41
N LEU A 13 -33.92 -45.13 -52.29
CA LEU A 13 -34.04 -46.31 -51.41
C LEU A 13 -34.89 -47.44 -51.99
N LYS A 14 -35.66 -47.19 -53.05
CA LYS A 14 -36.48 -48.21 -53.70
C LYS A 14 -35.53 -49.24 -54.32
N VAL A 15 -35.57 -50.45 -53.76
CA VAL A 15 -34.93 -51.64 -54.35
C VAL A 15 -35.86 -52.08 -55.47
N ASP A 16 -35.36 -52.15 -56.71
CA ASP A 16 -36.14 -52.73 -57.80
C ASP A 16 -36.42 -54.19 -57.45
N SER A 17 -37.67 -54.64 -57.60
CA SER A 17 -38.08 -56.01 -57.28
C SER A 17 -37.28 -57.08 -58.05
N LEU A 18 -36.64 -56.69 -59.17
CA LEU A 18 -35.69 -57.51 -59.93
C LEU A 18 -34.36 -57.71 -59.20
N ASP A 19 -33.83 -56.69 -58.53
CA ASP A 19 -32.58 -56.79 -57.78
C ASP A 19 -32.73 -57.77 -56.61
N GLU A 20 -33.88 -57.73 -55.92
CA GLU A 20 -34.21 -58.65 -54.81
C GLU A 20 -34.33 -60.11 -55.28
N ALA A 21 -34.90 -60.35 -56.47
CA ALA A 21 -35.08 -61.69 -57.01
C ALA A 21 -33.78 -62.34 -57.52
N PHE A 22 -32.76 -61.55 -57.88
CA PHE A 22 -31.53 -62.03 -58.52
C PHE A 22 -30.23 -61.61 -57.79
N VAL A 23 -30.29 -61.29 -56.49
CA VAL A 23 -29.12 -60.91 -55.66
C VAL A 23 -27.93 -61.86 -55.84
N SER A 24 -28.15 -63.16 -56.09
CA SER A 24 -27.10 -64.16 -56.30
C SER A 24 -26.50 -64.22 -57.71
N VAL A 25 -27.11 -63.56 -58.72
CA VAL A 25 -26.74 -63.66 -60.15
C VAL A 25 -26.29 -62.33 -60.73
N ILE A 26 -26.65 -61.20 -60.11
CA ILE A 26 -26.29 -59.86 -60.60
C ILE A 26 -24.80 -59.58 -60.32
N VAL A 27 -24.01 -59.51 -61.39
CA VAL A 27 -22.65 -58.99 -61.36
C VAL A 27 -22.72 -57.47 -61.19
N PHE A 28 -22.60 -57.01 -59.94
CA PHE A 28 -22.52 -55.58 -59.63
C PHE A 28 -21.30 -54.96 -60.33
N LYS A 29 -21.55 -54.08 -61.30
CA LYS A 29 -20.51 -53.20 -61.83
C LYS A 29 -20.27 -52.06 -60.82
N PRO A 30 -19.07 -51.92 -60.24
CA PRO A 30 -18.79 -50.91 -59.21
C PRO A 30 -19.03 -49.47 -59.70
N ASN A 31 -18.88 -49.19 -61.00
CA ASN A 31 -19.10 -47.84 -61.56
C ASN A 31 -20.58 -47.41 -61.52
N THR A 32 -21.52 -48.33 -61.73
CA THR A 32 -22.96 -48.01 -61.81
C THR A 32 -23.51 -47.49 -60.50
N GLU A 33 -23.03 -48.02 -59.37
CA GLU A 33 -23.42 -47.56 -58.04
C GLU A 33 -22.94 -46.14 -57.76
N GLN A 34 -21.70 -45.83 -58.15
CA GLN A 34 -21.10 -44.52 -57.94
C GLN A 34 -21.78 -43.45 -58.81
N GLU A 35 -22.17 -43.80 -60.03
CA GLU A 35 -23.02 -42.96 -60.89
C GLU A 35 -24.42 -42.74 -60.28
N ARG A 36 -25.07 -43.79 -59.77
CA ARG A 36 -26.39 -43.69 -59.10
C ARG A 36 -26.32 -42.76 -57.88
N ALA A 37 -25.27 -42.90 -57.05
CA ALA A 37 -25.03 -42.02 -55.91
C ALA A 37 -24.78 -40.56 -56.32
N THR A 38 -24.06 -40.34 -57.42
CA THR A 38 -23.76 -38.99 -57.93
C THR A 38 -25.02 -38.33 -58.51
N ARG A 39 -25.83 -39.06 -59.26
CA ARG A 39 -27.14 -38.57 -59.76
C ARG A 39 -28.05 -38.21 -58.61
N PHE A 40 -28.21 -39.10 -57.63
CA PHE A 40 -28.98 -38.83 -56.43
C PHE A 40 -28.52 -37.56 -55.70
N ALA A 41 -27.21 -37.35 -55.54
CA ALA A 41 -26.70 -36.15 -54.88
C ALA A 41 -27.06 -34.86 -55.66
N ASN A 42 -27.04 -34.89 -56.99
CA ASN A 42 -27.44 -33.76 -57.83
C ASN A 42 -28.96 -33.50 -57.78
N ASP A 43 -29.76 -34.57 -57.79
CA ASP A 43 -31.22 -34.49 -57.65
C ASP A 43 -31.60 -33.94 -56.27
N LEU A 44 -30.86 -34.35 -55.22
CA LEU A 44 -31.02 -33.84 -53.86
C LEU A 44 -30.73 -32.34 -53.77
N VAL A 45 -29.64 -31.86 -54.38
CA VAL A 45 -29.31 -30.42 -54.43
C VAL A 45 -30.44 -29.63 -55.11
N THR A 46 -30.97 -30.15 -56.21
CA THR A 46 -32.08 -29.52 -56.94
C THR A 46 -33.36 -29.50 -56.09
N ALA A 47 -33.72 -30.62 -55.46
CA ALA A 47 -34.89 -30.74 -54.61
C ALA A 47 -34.82 -29.82 -53.38
N PHE A 48 -33.67 -29.75 -52.70
CA PHE A 48 -33.44 -28.83 -51.58
C PHE A 48 -33.42 -27.37 -52.02
N GLY A 49 -32.91 -27.07 -53.23
CA GLY A 49 -32.92 -25.72 -53.80
C GLY A 49 -34.33 -25.14 -53.92
N ASN A 50 -35.33 -25.98 -54.16
CA ASN A 50 -36.74 -25.60 -54.24
C ASN A 50 -37.43 -25.43 -52.87
N VAL A 51 -36.78 -25.80 -51.75
CA VAL A 51 -37.32 -25.64 -50.40
C VAL A 51 -37.12 -24.21 -49.92
N ALA A 52 -38.21 -23.56 -49.51
CA ALA A 52 -38.18 -22.24 -48.88
C ALA A 52 -37.23 -22.23 -47.67
N GLN A 53 -36.43 -21.16 -47.53
CA GLN A 53 -35.34 -21.08 -46.56
C GLN A 53 -35.79 -21.38 -45.11
N GLU A 54 -36.99 -20.93 -44.73
CA GLU A 54 -37.62 -21.18 -43.43
C GLU A 54 -37.94 -22.65 -43.15
N ASN A 55 -38.21 -23.46 -44.19
CA ASN A 55 -38.55 -24.88 -44.05
C ASN A 55 -37.33 -25.80 -44.18
N ARG A 56 -36.16 -25.29 -44.61
CA ARG A 56 -34.96 -26.11 -44.85
C ARG A 56 -34.49 -26.86 -43.61
N GLU A 57 -34.59 -26.24 -42.43
CA GLU A 57 -34.23 -26.90 -41.17
C GLU A 57 -35.11 -28.10 -40.85
N GLN A 58 -36.42 -27.94 -41.04
CA GLN A 58 -37.40 -28.99 -40.76
C GLN A 58 -37.26 -30.14 -41.77
N VAL A 59 -37.08 -29.81 -43.06
CA VAL A 59 -36.85 -30.81 -44.11
C VAL A 59 -35.53 -31.57 -43.88
N LEU A 60 -34.47 -30.88 -43.44
CA LEU A 60 -33.21 -31.54 -43.08
C LEU A 60 -33.37 -32.50 -41.89
N ARG A 61 -34.18 -32.13 -40.88
CA ARG A 61 -34.51 -33.02 -39.77
C ARG A 61 -35.23 -34.28 -40.26
N LEU A 62 -36.23 -34.13 -41.13
CA LEU A 62 -36.96 -35.26 -41.72
C LEU A 62 -36.04 -36.15 -42.57
N TYR A 63 -35.14 -35.55 -43.35
CA TYR A 63 -34.12 -36.27 -44.12
C TYR A 63 -33.23 -37.13 -43.21
N LEU A 64 -32.72 -36.56 -42.11
CA LEU A 64 -31.86 -37.28 -41.17
C LEU A 64 -32.59 -38.45 -40.48
N LEU A 65 -33.86 -38.25 -40.11
CA LEU A 65 -34.69 -39.32 -39.54
C LEU A 65 -34.92 -40.46 -40.55
N ARG A 66 -35.15 -40.13 -41.83
CA ARG A 66 -35.30 -41.12 -42.89
C ARG A 66 -33.99 -41.84 -43.20
N ALA A 67 -32.88 -41.11 -43.25
CA ALA A 67 -31.55 -41.67 -43.46
C ALA A 67 -31.16 -42.65 -42.34
N ALA A 68 -31.50 -42.34 -41.09
CA ALA A 68 -31.22 -43.23 -39.95
C ALA A 68 -31.93 -44.60 -40.05
N GLY A 69 -33.04 -44.70 -40.79
CA GLY A 69 -33.77 -45.95 -41.01
C GLY A 69 -33.33 -46.76 -42.22
N ALA A 70 -32.34 -46.30 -43.00
CA ALA A 70 -31.87 -46.97 -44.20
C ALA A 70 -30.87 -48.10 -43.92
N SER A 71 -30.60 -48.95 -44.92
CA SER A 71 -29.56 -50.00 -44.80
C SER A 71 -28.16 -49.39 -44.71
N GLY A 72 -27.18 -50.15 -44.20
CA GLY A 72 -25.83 -49.63 -43.93
C GLY A 72 -25.11 -49.03 -45.14
N TYR A 73 -25.33 -49.55 -46.34
CA TYR A 73 -24.81 -48.96 -47.59
C TYR A 73 -25.51 -47.64 -47.91
N HIS A 74 -26.85 -47.64 -47.88
CA HIS A 74 -27.64 -46.45 -48.20
C HIS A 74 -27.39 -45.30 -47.22
N ILE A 75 -27.20 -45.57 -45.93
CA ILE A 75 -26.80 -44.54 -44.94
C ILE A 75 -25.56 -43.79 -45.41
N LYS A 76 -24.53 -44.49 -45.88
CA LYS A 76 -23.27 -43.86 -46.33
C LYS A 76 -23.50 -42.92 -47.51
N VAL A 77 -24.30 -43.35 -48.50
CA VAL A 77 -24.62 -42.52 -49.67
C VAL A 77 -25.46 -41.31 -49.27
N LEU A 78 -26.51 -41.51 -48.47
CA LEU A 78 -27.39 -40.45 -47.99
C LEU A 78 -26.64 -39.40 -47.17
N MET A 79 -25.74 -39.83 -46.27
CA MET A 79 -24.94 -38.91 -45.46
C MET A 79 -23.88 -38.19 -46.30
N ALA A 80 -23.25 -38.87 -47.26
CA ALA A 80 -22.28 -38.25 -48.16
C ALA A 80 -22.92 -37.18 -49.08
N ALA A 81 -24.16 -37.39 -49.51
CA ALA A 81 -24.89 -36.44 -50.35
C ALA A 81 -25.15 -35.09 -49.65
N LEU A 82 -25.26 -35.06 -48.32
CA LEU A 82 -25.47 -33.82 -47.55
C LEU A 82 -24.30 -32.83 -47.66
N VAL A 83 -23.08 -33.31 -47.96
CA VAL A 83 -21.92 -32.44 -48.21
C VAL A 83 -22.18 -31.53 -49.42
N LYS A 84 -22.83 -32.06 -50.48
CA LYS A 84 -23.13 -31.31 -51.70
C LYS A 84 -24.12 -30.16 -51.46
N LEU A 85 -25.01 -30.28 -50.46
CA LEU A 85 -25.92 -29.19 -50.09
C LEU A 85 -25.17 -28.01 -49.45
N VAL A 86 -24.11 -28.31 -48.70
CA VAL A 86 -23.22 -27.31 -48.09
C VAL A 86 -22.35 -26.65 -49.17
N ASP A 87 -21.73 -27.45 -50.02
CA ASP A 87 -20.89 -26.96 -51.13
C ASP A 87 -21.68 -26.09 -52.13
N ALA A 88 -22.96 -26.41 -52.35
CA ALA A 88 -23.88 -25.63 -53.18
C ALA A 88 -24.52 -24.43 -52.44
N HIS A 89 -24.10 -24.16 -51.19
CA HIS A 89 -24.62 -23.08 -50.33
C HIS A 89 -26.14 -23.10 -50.12
N VAL A 90 -26.79 -24.26 -50.26
CA VAL A 90 -28.23 -24.42 -50.02
C VAL A 90 -28.54 -24.44 -48.52
N ILE A 91 -27.65 -25.04 -47.74
CA ILE A 91 -27.67 -25.02 -46.27
C ILE A 91 -26.28 -24.64 -45.76
N THR A 92 -26.19 -24.14 -44.52
CA THR A 92 -24.89 -23.86 -43.90
C THR A 92 -24.31 -25.11 -43.25
N ALA A 93 -22.98 -25.22 -43.23
CA ALA A 93 -22.29 -26.29 -42.50
C ALA A 93 -22.70 -26.31 -41.02
N ARG A 94 -22.90 -25.14 -40.41
CA ARG A 94 -23.35 -25.00 -39.03
C ARG A 94 -24.72 -25.63 -38.80
N MET A 95 -25.69 -25.30 -39.65
CA MET A 95 -27.04 -25.87 -39.60
C MET A 95 -26.99 -27.40 -39.72
N LEU A 96 -26.19 -27.91 -40.67
CA LEU A 96 -26.03 -29.34 -40.88
C LEU A 96 -25.49 -30.04 -39.63
N CYS A 97 -24.38 -29.53 -39.07
CA CYS A 97 -23.79 -30.09 -37.85
C CYS A 97 -24.77 -30.09 -36.67
N ASP A 98 -25.49 -28.98 -36.45
CA ASP A 98 -26.43 -28.86 -35.34
C ASP A 98 -27.58 -29.87 -35.48
N LYS A 99 -28.19 -30.01 -36.66
CA LYS A 99 -29.29 -30.95 -36.87
C LYS A 99 -28.84 -32.41 -36.82
N VAL A 100 -27.62 -32.74 -37.27
CA VAL A 100 -27.04 -34.08 -37.11
C VAL A 100 -26.87 -34.40 -35.63
N LEU A 101 -26.25 -33.50 -34.85
CA LEU A 101 -25.96 -33.72 -33.44
C LEU A 101 -27.22 -33.76 -32.56
N MET A 102 -28.26 -33.01 -32.94
CA MET A 102 -29.57 -32.98 -32.28
C MET A 102 -30.55 -34.05 -32.78
N CYS A 103 -30.15 -34.89 -33.76
CA CYS A 103 -31.03 -35.93 -34.26
C CYS A 103 -31.31 -36.96 -33.16
N GLU A 104 -32.60 -37.24 -32.91
CA GLU A 104 -33.07 -38.20 -31.91
C GLU A 104 -32.61 -39.63 -32.18
N LYS A 105 -32.27 -39.96 -33.44
CA LYS A 105 -31.74 -41.27 -33.83
C LYS A 105 -30.20 -41.38 -33.72
N LEU A 106 -29.50 -40.29 -33.39
CA LEU A 106 -28.06 -40.30 -33.19
C LEU A 106 -27.73 -40.97 -31.84
N ASP A 107 -27.72 -42.30 -31.87
CA ASP A 107 -27.43 -43.20 -30.76
C ASP A 107 -26.28 -44.15 -31.13
N PHE A 108 -25.40 -44.48 -30.17
CA PHE A 108 -24.23 -45.33 -30.41
C PHE A 108 -24.61 -46.79 -30.74
N GLU A 109 -25.84 -47.21 -30.39
CA GLU A 109 -26.42 -48.48 -30.80
C GLU A 109 -26.68 -48.53 -32.32
N HIS A 110 -27.02 -47.39 -32.95
CA HIS A 110 -27.12 -47.26 -34.40
C HIS A 110 -25.74 -47.10 -35.06
N ARG A 111 -24.91 -48.14 -34.99
CA ARG A 111 -23.49 -48.15 -35.39
C ARG A 111 -23.16 -47.37 -36.67
N THR A 112 -23.84 -47.68 -37.78
CA THR A 112 -23.52 -47.07 -39.08
C THR A 112 -23.94 -45.60 -39.14
N PHE A 113 -25.14 -45.27 -38.64
CA PHE A 113 -25.63 -43.89 -38.62
C PHE A 113 -24.77 -43.00 -37.72
N TRP A 114 -24.35 -43.51 -36.56
CA TRP A 114 -23.42 -42.83 -35.66
C TRP A 114 -22.10 -42.49 -36.35
N ILE A 115 -21.42 -43.50 -36.91
CA ILE A 115 -20.09 -43.30 -37.51
C ILE A 115 -20.16 -42.35 -38.70
N GLU A 116 -21.15 -42.51 -39.60
CA GLU A 116 -21.29 -41.63 -40.76
C GLU A 116 -21.71 -40.20 -40.37
N SER A 117 -22.44 -40.01 -39.27
CA SER A 117 -22.74 -38.69 -38.72
C SER A 117 -21.48 -37.94 -38.31
N PHE A 118 -20.60 -38.55 -37.52
CA PHE A 118 -19.35 -37.89 -37.11
C PHE A 118 -18.38 -37.67 -38.27
N ARG A 119 -18.34 -38.59 -39.25
CA ARG A 119 -17.58 -38.39 -40.51
C ARG A 119 -18.12 -37.22 -41.34
N LEU A 120 -19.44 -37.10 -41.44
CA LEU A 120 -20.08 -35.97 -42.13
C LEU A 120 -19.70 -34.65 -41.47
N ILE A 121 -19.84 -34.55 -40.14
CA ILE A 121 -19.46 -33.34 -39.39
C ILE A 121 -17.99 -33.00 -39.65
N LYS A 122 -17.07 -33.97 -39.57
CA LYS A 122 -15.64 -33.74 -39.84
C LYS A 122 -15.37 -33.17 -41.24
N ARG A 123 -16.15 -33.55 -42.27
CA ARG A 123 -15.99 -33.05 -43.64
C ARG A 123 -16.41 -31.59 -43.81
N VAL A 124 -17.42 -31.13 -43.07
CA VAL A 124 -18.01 -29.80 -43.26
C VAL A 124 -17.59 -28.78 -42.19
N ILE A 125 -17.04 -29.24 -41.05
CA ILE A 125 -16.73 -28.38 -39.89
C ILE A 125 -15.75 -27.24 -40.19
N VAL A 126 -14.89 -27.40 -41.20
CA VAL A 126 -13.95 -26.36 -41.67
C VAL A 126 -14.64 -25.08 -42.17
N GLN A 127 -15.93 -25.19 -42.58
CA GLN A 127 -16.75 -24.06 -43.02
C GLN A 127 -17.60 -23.45 -41.89
N VAL A 128 -17.43 -23.93 -40.64
CA VAL A 128 -18.12 -23.40 -39.45
C VAL A 128 -17.23 -22.35 -38.79
N ASP A 129 -17.83 -21.26 -38.31
CA ASP A 129 -17.11 -20.26 -37.54
C ASP A 129 -16.65 -20.82 -36.18
N TYR A 130 -15.61 -20.22 -35.58
CA TYR A 130 -15.02 -20.77 -34.36
C TYR A 130 -16.02 -20.86 -33.20
N LYS A 131 -17.00 -19.95 -33.09
CA LYS A 131 -18.04 -20.03 -32.05
C LYS A 131 -18.89 -21.27 -32.27
N GLY A 132 -19.27 -21.55 -33.51
CA GLY A 132 -19.94 -22.78 -33.87
C GLY A 132 -19.08 -24.02 -33.58
N VAL A 133 -17.81 -24.03 -33.96
CA VAL A 133 -16.89 -25.16 -33.66
C VAL A 133 -16.84 -25.44 -32.16
N ARG A 134 -16.80 -24.41 -31.31
CA ARG A 134 -16.85 -24.56 -29.85
C ARG A 134 -18.11 -25.27 -29.37
N GLU A 135 -19.28 -24.91 -29.89
CA GLU A 135 -20.53 -25.57 -29.52
C GLU A 135 -20.60 -27.01 -30.04
N ILE A 136 -20.12 -27.27 -31.26
CA ILE A 136 -20.02 -28.64 -31.80
C ILE A 136 -19.10 -29.50 -30.92
N MET A 137 -17.95 -28.97 -30.51
CA MET A 137 -17.01 -29.65 -29.63
C MET A 137 -17.64 -30.03 -28.29
N LYS A 138 -18.43 -29.13 -27.68
CA LYS A 138 -19.16 -29.42 -26.43
C LYS A 138 -20.13 -30.56 -26.62
N VAL A 139 -20.95 -30.52 -27.67
CA VAL A 139 -21.92 -31.60 -27.93
C VAL A 139 -21.22 -32.93 -28.25
N CYS A 140 -20.11 -32.91 -29.01
CA CYS A 140 -19.30 -34.12 -29.24
C CYS A 140 -18.77 -34.72 -27.92
N ARG A 141 -18.33 -33.87 -27.00
CA ARG A 141 -17.91 -34.31 -25.65
C ARG A 141 -19.06 -34.91 -24.87
N ASP A 142 -20.24 -34.29 -24.88
CA ASP A 142 -21.41 -34.78 -24.16
C ASP A 142 -21.88 -36.13 -24.73
N LYS A 143 -21.87 -36.29 -26.06
CA LYS A 143 -22.18 -37.55 -26.75
C LYS A 143 -21.20 -38.67 -26.40
N ALA A 144 -19.93 -38.36 -26.13
CA ALA A 144 -18.96 -39.36 -25.69
C ALA A 144 -19.28 -39.94 -24.31
N GLN A 145 -20.04 -39.22 -23.47
CA GLN A 145 -20.44 -39.67 -22.13
C GLN A 145 -21.62 -40.63 -22.13
N TRP A 146 -22.29 -40.77 -23.27
CA TRP A 146 -23.39 -41.72 -23.41
C TRP A 146 -22.89 -43.18 -23.41
N PHE A 147 -21.60 -43.38 -23.68
CA PHE A 147 -20.98 -44.69 -23.61
C PHE A 147 -20.82 -45.14 -22.16
N PRO A 148 -21.20 -46.39 -21.83
CA PRO A 148 -20.99 -46.94 -20.50
C PRO A 148 -19.49 -47.08 -20.20
N LEU A 149 -19.08 -46.95 -18.93
CA LEU A 149 -17.67 -47.10 -18.53
C LEU A 149 -17.05 -48.42 -19.03
N ASN A 150 -17.82 -49.50 -18.95
CA ASN A 150 -17.46 -50.82 -19.48
C ASN A 150 -17.93 -50.96 -20.93
N VAL A 151 -17.27 -50.24 -21.84
CA VAL A 151 -17.58 -50.26 -23.27
C VAL A 151 -17.27 -51.65 -23.85
N ASN A 152 -18.28 -52.32 -24.42
CA ASN A 152 -18.06 -53.52 -25.22
C ASN A 152 -17.21 -53.17 -26.46
N VAL A 153 -16.25 -54.04 -26.81
CA VAL A 153 -15.40 -53.90 -28.01
C VAL A 153 -16.23 -53.64 -29.28
N THR A 154 -17.48 -54.11 -29.35
CA THR A 154 -18.42 -53.84 -30.46
C THR A 154 -18.77 -52.36 -30.65
N TYR A 155 -18.74 -51.54 -29.59
CA TYR A 155 -19.05 -50.10 -29.63
C TYR A 155 -17.80 -49.22 -29.81
N MET A 156 -16.61 -49.82 -29.78
CA MET A 156 -15.34 -49.09 -29.89
C MET A 156 -15.24 -48.25 -31.19
N PRO A 157 -15.65 -48.74 -32.38
CA PRO A 157 -15.62 -47.94 -33.60
C PRO A 157 -16.45 -46.65 -33.53
N GLN A 158 -17.59 -46.67 -32.83
CA GLN A 158 -18.45 -45.52 -32.61
C GLN A 158 -17.78 -44.48 -31.73
N LEU A 159 -17.15 -44.93 -30.64
CA LEU A 159 -16.39 -44.06 -29.75
C LEU A 159 -15.17 -43.44 -30.45
N LEU A 160 -14.45 -44.22 -31.27
CA LEU A 160 -13.35 -43.73 -32.10
C LEU A 160 -13.79 -42.67 -33.11
N ALA A 161 -15.02 -42.73 -33.62
CA ALA A 161 -15.55 -41.70 -34.53
C ALA A 161 -15.71 -40.34 -33.83
N VAL A 162 -16.12 -40.34 -32.54
CA VAL A 162 -16.16 -39.11 -31.73
C VAL A 162 -14.76 -38.62 -31.40
N GLU A 163 -13.86 -39.53 -31.03
CA GLU A 163 -12.46 -39.19 -30.74
C GLU A 163 -11.74 -38.57 -31.95
N ASP A 164 -11.99 -39.09 -33.17
CA ASP A 164 -11.40 -38.59 -34.41
C ASP A 164 -11.82 -37.15 -34.73
N ILE A 165 -13.09 -36.78 -34.52
CA ILE A 165 -13.52 -35.39 -34.70
C ILE A 165 -12.93 -34.47 -33.62
N LEU A 166 -12.83 -34.93 -32.37
CA LEU A 166 -12.24 -34.14 -31.30
C LEU A 166 -10.74 -33.90 -31.55
N ARG A 167 -10.00 -34.93 -31.99
CA ARG A 167 -8.61 -34.78 -32.45
C ARG A 167 -8.49 -33.75 -33.58
N PHE A 168 -9.41 -33.80 -34.54
CA PHE A 168 -9.42 -32.85 -35.66
C PHE A 168 -9.66 -31.40 -35.20
N ILE A 169 -10.56 -31.20 -34.23
CA ILE A 169 -10.81 -29.89 -33.60
C ILE A 169 -9.60 -29.42 -32.79
N PHE A 170 -8.93 -30.32 -32.09
CA PHE A 170 -7.81 -30.00 -31.17
C PHE A 170 -6.50 -29.76 -31.92
N ASP A 171 -6.34 -30.29 -33.13
CA ASP A 171 -5.15 -30.06 -33.94
C ASP A 171 -5.02 -28.59 -34.32
N ARG A 172 -4.01 -27.95 -33.71
CA ARG A 172 -3.68 -26.54 -33.87
C ARG A 172 -3.41 -26.17 -35.33
N ASN A 173 -3.02 -27.12 -36.19
CA ASN A 173 -2.78 -26.87 -37.61
C ASN A 173 -4.05 -26.55 -38.39
N ASN A 174 -5.19 -27.10 -37.97
CA ASN A 174 -6.46 -26.85 -38.65
C ASN A 174 -7.03 -25.45 -38.33
N CYS A 175 -6.55 -24.79 -37.27
CA CYS A 175 -7.07 -23.56 -36.67
C CYS A 175 -8.59 -23.42 -36.85
N LEU A 176 -9.36 -24.34 -36.27
CA LEU A 176 -10.83 -24.31 -36.27
C LEU A 176 -11.40 -23.49 -35.11
N LEU A 177 -10.66 -23.44 -34.00
CA LEU A 177 -11.00 -22.74 -32.76
C LEU A 177 -9.69 -22.32 -32.08
N PRO A 178 -9.62 -21.16 -31.38
CA PRO A 178 -8.47 -20.85 -30.55
C PRO A 178 -8.21 -21.96 -29.52
N ALA A 179 -6.99 -22.49 -29.48
CA ALA A 179 -6.59 -23.50 -28.50
C ALA A 179 -6.89 -23.07 -27.06
N TYR A 180 -6.75 -21.77 -26.78
CA TYR A 180 -7.12 -21.15 -25.51
C TYR A 180 -8.58 -21.42 -25.08
N PHE A 181 -9.52 -21.46 -26.03
CA PHE A 181 -10.92 -21.78 -25.74
C PHE A 181 -11.15 -23.28 -25.55
N ILE A 182 -10.40 -24.13 -26.26
CA ILE A 182 -10.43 -25.58 -26.03
C ILE A 182 -9.98 -25.87 -24.60
N ALA A 183 -8.83 -25.33 -24.18
CA ALA A 183 -8.28 -25.50 -22.84
C ALA A 183 -9.26 -25.03 -21.76
N ASN A 184 -9.85 -23.85 -21.93
CA ASN A 184 -10.83 -23.30 -20.99
C ASN A 184 -12.10 -24.18 -20.86
N GLU A 185 -12.54 -24.84 -21.93
CA GLU A 185 -13.64 -25.80 -21.85
C GLU A 185 -13.23 -27.12 -21.20
N ILE A 186 -12.00 -27.61 -21.38
CA ILE A 186 -11.49 -28.85 -20.77
C ILE A 186 -11.14 -28.66 -19.29
N MET A 187 -10.77 -27.47 -18.86
CA MET A 187 -10.45 -27.22 -17.45
C MET A 187 -11.69 -27.10 -16.56
N ARG A 188 -12.89 -27.06 -17.13
CA ARG A 188 -14.14 -27.07 -16.34
C ARG A 188 -14.33 -28.43 -15.66
N PRO A 189 -14.79 -28.47 -14.40
CA PRO A 189 -14.99 -29.71 -13.66
C PRO A 189 -16.06 -30.57 -14.34
N PHE A 190 -15.64 -31.63 -15.02
CA PHE A 190 -16.53 -32.63 -15.60
C PHE A 190 -15.78 -33.97 -15.79
N PRO A 191 -16.32 -35.12 -15.38
CA PRO A 191 -15.66 -36.39 -15.61
C PRO A 191 -15.59 -36.70 -17.11
N TYR A 192 -14.39 -36.98 -17.60
CA TYR A 192 -14.17 -37.37 -18.98
C TYR A 192 -14.36 -38.89 -19.13
N HIS A 193 -15.00 -39.31 -20.23
CA HIS A 193 -15.00 -40.71 -20.60
C HIS A 193 -13.54 -41.17 -20.74
N TRP A 194 -13.17 -42.26 -20.05
CA TRP A 194 -11.77 -42.69 -19.89
C TRP A 194 -10.96 -42.71 -21.20
N LYS A 195 -11.62 -43.05 -22.30
CA LYS A 195 -11.01 -43.08 -23.64
C LYS A 195 -10.50 -41.71 -24.12
N LEU A 196 -11.17 -40.63 -23.73
CA LEU A 196 -10.81 -39.26 -24.10
C LEU A 196 -9.83 -38.63 -23.11
N ASN A 197 -9.64 -39.20 -21.91
CA ASN A 197 -8.84 -38.59 -20.84
C ASN A 197 -7.45 -38.19 -21.31
N ARG A 198 -6.73 -39.08 -22.01
CA ARG A 198 -5.39 -38.78 -22.50
C ARG A 198 -5.39 -37.59 -23.48
N LEU A 199 -6.31 -37.56 -24.44
CA LEU A 199 -6.42 -36.44 -25.39
C LEU A 199 -6.68 -35.11 -24.67
N MET A 200 -7.53 -35.12 -23.66
CA MET A 200 -7.88 -33.94 -22.88
C MET A 200 -6.71 -33.48 -21.99
N THR A 201 -6.07 -34.41 -21.28
CA THR A 201 -4.94 -34.12 -20.39
C THR A 201 -3.71 -33.68 -21.17
N ASP A 202 -3.34 -34.38 -22.26
CA ASP A 202 -2.20 -34.03 -23.10
C ASP A 202 -2.38 -32.60 -23.67
N PHE A 203 -3.61 -32.23 -24.07
CA PHE A 203 -3.91 -30.88 -24.58
C PHE A 203 -3.82 -29.80 -23.49
N VAL A 204 -4.33 -30.07 -22.28
CA VAL A 204 -4.22 -29.12 -21.15
C VAL A 204 -2.76 -28.96 -20.71
N GLU A 205 -1.98 -30.04 -20.75
CA GLU A 205 -0.56 -30.04 -20.37
C GLU A 205 0.26 -29.05 -21.22
N GLU A 206 -0.08 -28.86 -22.49
CA GLU A 206 0.56 -27.86 -23.37
C GLU A 206 0.45 -26.42 -22.82
N PHE A 207 -0.65 -26.10 -22.11
CA PHE A 207 -0.89 -24.78 -21.52
C PHE A 207 -0.09 -24.51 -20.25
N ARG A 208 0.66 -25.48 -19.71
CA ARG A 208 1.58 -25.22 -18.57
C ARG A 208 2.63 -24.19 -18.91
N THR A 209 3.10 -24.17 -20.15
CA THR A 209 4.05 -23.16 -20.64
C THR A 209 3.45 -21.75 -20.60
N THR A 210 2.16 -21.61 -20.93
CA THR A 210 1.44 -20.34 -20.82
C THR A 210 1.24 -19.96 -19.36
N ALA A 211 0.86 -20.92 -18.49
CA ALA A 211 0.75 -20.71 -17.05
C ALA A 211 2.09 -20.25 -16.43
N GLN A 212 3.21 -20.85 -16.86
CA GLN A 212 4.56 -20.48 -16.44
C GLN A 212 4.89 -19.02 -16.79
N MET A 213 4.57 -18.56 -18.00
CA MET A 213 4.82 -17.17 -18.43
C MET A 213 4.04 -16.14 -17.62
N VAL A 214 2.90 -16.50 -17.02
CA VAL A 214 2.09 -15.58 -16.19
C VAL A 214 2.21 -15.86 -14.69
N SER A 215 3.19 -16.66 -14.27
CA SER A 215 3.40 -17.03 -12.87
C SER A 215 4.62 -16.35 -12.27
N ILE A 216 4.46 -15.85 -11.06
CA ILE A 216 5.55 -15.28 -10.27
C ILE A 216 6.36 -16.43 -9.65
N ILE A 217 7.68 -16.41 -9.85
CA ILE A 217 8.59 -17.42 -9.28
C ILE A 217 8.68 -17.22 -7.76
N GLY A 218 8.40 -18.26 -6.99
CA GLY A 218 8.46 -18.22 -5.53
C GLY A 218 7.38 -17.39 -4.86
N HIS A 219 6.24 -17.13 -5.54
CA HIS A 219 5.19 -16.25 -5.05
C HIS A 219 4.67 -16.63 -3.64
N ALA A 220 4.41 -17.92 -3.40
CA ALA A 220 3.93 -18.42 -2.12
C ALA A 220 4.97 -18.31 -0.98
N SER A 221 6.24 -18.07 -1.32
CA SER A 221 7.34 -17.86 -0.37
C SER A 221 7.71 -16.39 -0.17
N MET A 222 7.10 -15.45 -0.91
CA MET A 222 7.40 -14.03 -0.77
C MET A 222 6.64 -13.40 0.41
N LEU A 223 7.31 -12.46 1.09
CA LEU A 223 6.79 -11.81 2.29
C LEU A 223 7.00 -10.29 2.21
N PRO A 224 5.98 -9.46 2.55
CA PRO A 224 6.06 -8.01 2.53
C PRO A 224 6.83 -7.43 3.73
N ILE A 225 7.13 -6.13 3.69
CA ILE A 225 7.45 -5.36 4.88
C ILE A 225 6.18 -4.65 5.35
N VAL A 226 5.79 -4.86 6.61
CA VAL A 226 4.63 -4.18 7.22
C VAL A 226 5.08 -2.81 7.71
N GLU A 227 4.50 -1.72 7.19
CA GLU A 227 4.84 -0.36 7.60
C GLU A 227 3.74 0.31 8.44
N HIS A 228 3.96 1.56 8.88
CA HIS A 228 2.95 2.34 9.60
C HIS A 228 1.75 2.72 8.71
N PHE A 229 0.74 3.33 9.33
CA PHE A 229 -0.51 3.75 8.70
C PHE A 229 -0.31 4.55 7.41
N GLY A 230 -1.12 4.27 6.40
CA GLY A 230 -1.16 5.05 5.17
C GLY A 230 -0.01 4.81 4.21
N TYR A 231 0.85 3.81 4.46
CA TYR A 231 1.81 3.35 3.47
C TYR A 231 1.06 2.73 2.30
N ALA A 232 0.77 3.58 1.31
CA ALA A 232 0.47 3.23 -0.06
C ALA A 232 -0.44 2.00 -0.25
N ASP A 233 -1.76 2.21 -0.28
CA ASP A 233 -2.73 1.17 -0.68
C ASP A 233 -2.29 0.40 -1.95
N HIS A 234 -1.52 1.03 -2.85
CA HIS A 234 -0.98 0.41 -4.05
C HIS A 234 0.20 -0.55 -3.81
N MET A 235 1.01 -0.38 -2.76
CA MET A 235 2.02 -1.38 -2.38
C MET A 235 1.38 -2.62 -1.74
N MET A 236 0.18 -2.47 -1.19
CA MET A 236 -0.60 -3.57 -0.62
C MET A 236 -1.35 -4.38 -1.68
N ASN A 237 -1.55 -3.84 -2.89
CA ASN A 237 -2.29 -4.51 -3.97
C ASN A 237 -1.65 -5.83 -4.44
N SER A 238 -0.32 -5.96 -4.33
CA SER A 238 0.41 -7.18 -4.65
C SER A 238 0.03 -8.37 -3.75
N TRP A 239 -0.52 -8.10 -2.56
CA TRP A 239 -0.73 -9.09 -1.50
C TRP A 239 -2.20 -9.45 -1.29
N ARG A 240 -3.08 -9.05 -2.21
CA ARG A 240 -4.52 -9.34 -2.11
C ARG A 240 -4.80 -10.83 -2.24
N LEU A 241 -5.59 -11.34 -1.32
CA LEU A 241 -6.07 -12.72 -1.29
C LEU A 241 -7.59 -12.73 -1.52
N ASP A 242 -8.08 -13.82 -2.10
CA ASP A 242 -9.52 -14.07 -2.11
C ASP A 242 -10.02 -14.26 -0.67
N HIS A 243 -11.04 -13.52 -0.28
CA HIS A 243 -11.48 -13.48 1.11
C HIS A 243 -12.19 -14.76 1.57
N ASN A 244 -12.66 -15.62 0.64
CA ASN A 244 -13.33 -16.88 0.97
C ASN A 244 -12.34 -18.05 1.02
N THR A 245 -11.39 -18.07 0.09
CA THR A 245 -10.47 -19.20 -0.10
C THR A 245 -9.07 -18.94 0.44
N LEU A 246 -8.72 -17.69 0.78
CA LEU A 246 -7.37 -17.27 1.19
C LEU A 246 -6.30 -17.56 0.11
N LYS A 247 -6.68 -17.64 -1.15
CA LYS A 247 -5.78 -17.96 -2.27
C LYS A 247 -5.39 -16.70 -3.04
N PHE A 248 -4.29 -16.78 -3.78
CA PHE A 248 -3.99 -15.78 -4.79
C PHE A 248 -5.03 -15.80 -5.91
N ASN A 249 -5.35 -14.61 -6.43
CA ASN A 249 -6.32 -14.45 -7.50
C ASN A 249 -5.65 -14.41 -8.87
N PHE A 250 -5.64 -15.53 -9.57
CA PHE A 250 -5.19 -15.62 -10.96
C PHE A 250 -6.37 -15.48 -11.92
N LYS A 251 -6.25 -14.60 -12.92
CA LYS A 251 -7.23 -14.51 -14.01
C LYS A 251 -6.97 -15.56 -15.08
N GLY A 252 -8.05 -16.18 -15.56
CA GLY A 252 -8.02 -17.18 -16.63
C GLY A 252 -7.85 -18.61 -16.12
N SER A 253 -8.42 -19.56 -16.86
CA SER A 253 -8.32 -20.99 -16.55
C SER A 253 -7.07 -21.55 -17.20
N LEU A 254 -5.94 -21.49 -16.48
CA LEU A 254 -4.65 -22.06 -16.88
C LEU A 254 -4.18 -23.11 -15.86
N PRO A 255 -3.43 -24.14 -16.29
CA PRO A 255 -2.95 -25.20 -15.41
C PRO A 255 -1.74 -24.72 -14.57
N TYR A 256 -2.02 -23.85 -13.60
CA TYR A 256 -1.04 -23.34 -12.65
C TYR A 256 -0.45 -24.46 -11.78
N GLU A 257 0.78 -24.23 -11.29
CA GLU A 257 1.40 -25.10 -10.29
C GLU A 257 0.54 -25.19 -9.02
N PRO A 258 0.40 -26.38 -8.41
CA PRO A 258 -0.45 -26.57 -7.23
C PRO A 258 -0.16 -25.61 -6.08
N GLU A 259 1.12 -25.30 -5.84
CA GLU A 259 1.58 -24.37 -4.78
C GLU A 259 0.96 -22.97 -4.90
N LEU A 260 0.70 -22.50 -6.13
CA LEU A 260 0.07 -21.20 -6.37
C LEU A 260 -1.43 -21.21 -6.03
N LEU A 261 -2.06 -22.38 -6.07
CA LEU A 261 -3.49 -22.58 -5.83
C LEU A 261 -3.79 -22.97 -4.38
N GLU A 262 -2.77 -23.02 -3.52
CA GLU A 262 -2.91 -23.30 -2.09
C GLU A 262 -3.30 -22.05 -1.29
N GLU A 263 -3.90 -22.29 -0.12
CA GLU A 263 -4.28 -21.23 0.81
C GLU A 263 -3.03 -20.58 1.42
N GLN A 264 -2.96 -19.25 1.37
CA GLN A 264 -1.79 -18.48 1.80
C GLN A 264 -1.83 -18.19 3.32
N LYS A 265 -2.05 -19.24 4.12
CA LYS A 265 -2.02 -19.16 5.59
C LYS A 265 -0.67 -18.64 6.13
N PRO A 266 0.50 -19.06 5.62
CA PRO A 266 1.79 -18.57 6.09
C PRO A 266 1.97 -17.05 5.90
N LEU A 267 1.55 -16.54 4.73
CA LEU A 267 1.59 -15.10 4.42
C LEU A 267 0.71 -14.30 5.39
N LEU A 268 -0.56 -14.71 5.58
CA LEU A 268 -1.47 -14.03 6.50
C LEU A 268 -0.93 -14.07 7.94
N ARG A 269 -0.40 -15.22 8.38
CA ARG A 269 0.19 -15.38 9.71
C ARG A 269 1.37 -14.43 9.92
N TYR A 270 2.32 -14.41 8.97
CA TYR A 270 3.47 -13.51 9.02
C TYR A 270 3.04 -12.05 9.18
N VAL A 271 2.07 -11.59 8.39
CA VAL A 271 1.58 -10.20 8.47
C VAL A 271 0.90 -9.95 9.82
N LEU A 272 0.09 -10.87 10.32
CA LEU A 272 -0.57 -10.73 11.63
C LEU A 272 0.43 -10.67 12.79
N GLU A 273 1.57 -11.34 12.70
CA GLU A 273 2.65 -11.29 13.72
C GLU A 273 3.30 -9.92 13.83
N GLN A 274 3.30 -9.13 12.76
CA GLN A 274 3.94 -7.81 12.78
C GLN A 274 3.06 -6.76 13.50
N PRO A 275 3.65 -5.93 14.39
CA PRO A 275 3.00 -4.73 14.89
C PRO A 275 2.51 -3.81 13.78
N TYR A 276 1.42 -3.07 14.04
CA TYR A 276 0.78 -2.13 13.11
C TYR A 276 0.20 -2.74 11.82
N SER A 277 0.06 -4.07 11.72
CA SER A 277 -0.41 -4.76 10.50
C SER A 277 -1.90 -4.64 10.15
N ARG A 278 -2.72 -3.99 10.99
CA ARG A 278 -4.19 -3.96 10.86
C ARG A 278 -4.69 -3.45 9.51
N GLU A 279 -4.09 -2.37 9.01
CA GLU A 279 -4.47 -1.77 7.71
C GLU A 279 -4.11 -2.70 6.57
N MET A 280 -2.91 -3.29 6.61
CA MET A 280 -2.47 -4.27 5.63
C MET A 280 -3.37 -5.51 5.59
N VAL A 281 -3.71 -6.09 6.75
CA VAL A 281 -4.66 -7.22 6.83
C VAL A 281 -6.03 -6.82 6.27
N SER A 282 -6.48 -5.60 6.55
CA SER A 282 -7.75 -5.09 6.03
C SER A 282 -7.73 -4.97 4.51
N GLN A 283 -6.61 -4.54 3.90
CA GLN A 283 -6.48 -4.48 2.44
C GLN A 283 -6.31 -5.86 1.81
N MET A 284 -5.49 -6.73 2.39
CA MET A 284 -5.23 -8.08 1.90
C MET A 284 -6.50 -8.93 1.81
N LEU A 285 -7.41 -8.78 2.78
CA LEU A 285 -8.66 -9.54 2.87
C LEU A 285 -9.90 -8.71 2.48
N ASN A 286 -9.71 -7.47 1.99
CA ASN A 286 -10.79 -6.53 1.67
C ASN A 286 -11.82 -6.36 2.82
N LEU A 287 -11.33 -6.21 4.05
CA LEU A 287 -12.14 -6.03 5.25
C LEU A 287 -12.71 -4.61 5.29
N GLN A 288 -14.01 -4.49 5.09
CA GLN A 288 -14.72 -3.21 5.16
C GLN A 288 -15.27 -3.00 6.58
N LYS A 289 -14.86 -1.92 7.26
CA LYS A 289 -15.29 -1.62 8.65
C LYS A 289 -16.82 -1.53 8.83
N HIS A 290 -17.55 -1.23 7.76
CA HIS A 290 -19.01 -1.15 7.75
C HIS A 290 -19.69 -2.51 7.49
N GLN A 291 -18.98 -3.49 6.95
CA GLN A 291 -19.50 -4.83 6.68
C GLN A 291 -19.18 -5.74 7.86
N LYS A 292 -20.22 -6.08 8.63
CA LYS A 292 -20.14 -7.03 9.74
C LYS A 292 -20.15 -8.45 9.19
N GLN A 293 -18.97 -8.96 8.85
CA GLN A 293 -18.79 -10.32 8.37
C GLN A 293 -17.67 -11.01 9.14
N ARG A 294 -17.90 -12.27 9.54
CA ARG A 294 -16.92 -13.09 10.25
C ARG A 294 -16.02 -13.82 9.25
N TYR A 295 -14.72 -13.82 9.52
CA TYR A 295 -13.69 -14.44 8.68
C TYR A 295 -13.00 -15.60 9.42
N ASN A 296 -13.37 -16.83 9.08
CA ASN A 296 -12.87 -18.04 9.76
C ASN A 296 -11.34 -18.21 9.63
N ALA A 297 -10.77 -17.90 8.45
CA ALA A 297 -9.32 -18.00 8.24
C ALA A 297 -8.53 -17.05 9.14
N LEU A 298 -9.00 -15.81 9.29
CA LEU A 298 -8.42 -14.81 10.19
C LEU A 298 -8.50 -15.27 11.65
N GLU A 299 -9.67 -15.78 12.05
CA GLU A 299 -9.90 -16.35 13.38
C GLU A 299 -8.94 -17.52 13.67
N GLU A 300 -8.81 -18.46 12.72
CA GLU A 300 -7.90 -19.59 12.84
C GLU A 300 -6.44 -19.15 13.02
N GLN A 301 -5.98 -18.16 12.25
CA GLN A 301 -4.62 -17.66 12.37
C GLN A 301 -4.38 -16.92 13.69
N LEU A 302 -5.33 -16.13 14.19
CA LEU A 302 -5.20 -15.52 15.52
C LEU A 302 -5.09 -16.57 16.63
N VAL A 303 -5.87 -17.65 16.55
CA VAL A 303 -5.76 -18.78 17.49
C VAL A 303 -4.38 -19.44 17.39
N ASN A 304 -3.88 -19.67 16.17
CA ASN A 304 -2.53 -20.23 15.97
C ASN A 304 -1.45 -19.36 16.61
N LEU A 305 -1.54 -18.04 16.45
CA LEU A 305 -0.55 -17.12 17.04
C LEU A 305 -0.61 -17.10 18.57
N ILE A 306 -1.81 -17.22 19.16
CA ILE A 306 -1.95 -17.33 20.61
C ILE A 306 -1.34 -18.66 21.11
N VAL A 307 -1.58 -19.77 20.40
CA VAL A 307 -0.96 -21.07 20.75
C VAL A 307 0.56 -21.01 20.61
N GLN A 308 1.08 -20.46 19.50
CA GLN A 308 2.51 -20.24 19.30
C GLN A 308 3.12 -19.35 20.39
N ALA A 309 2.38 -18.34 20.87
CA ALA A 309 2.82 -17.52 22.00
C ALA A 309 2.91 -18.31 23.31
N MET A 310 1.98 -19.25 23.55
CA MET A 310 2.05 -20.17 24.67
C MET A 310 3.23 -21.14 24.52
N GLU A 311 3.46 -21.71 23.34
CA GLU A 311 4.59 -22.62 23.06
C GLU A 311 5.94 -21.93 23.26
N MET A 312 6.10 -20.70 22.79
CA MET A 312 7.32 -19.90 23.02
C MET A 312 7.52 -19.61 24.51
N THR A 313 6.44 -19.37 25.26
CA THR A 313 6.51 -19.18 26.71
C THR A 313 6.87 -20.49 27.43
N GLU A 314 6.43 -21.64 26.90
CA GLU A 314 6.70 -22.98 27.44
C GLU A 314 8.15 -23.42 27.21
N ALA A 315 8.66 -23.25 25.98
CA ALA A 315 10.01 -23.65 25.57
C ALA A 315 11.13 -22.85 26.28
N ASN A 316 10.81 -21.70 26.87
CA ASN A 316 11.77 -20.95 27.66
C ASN A 316 11.94 -21.61 29.04
N ASP A 317 13.09 -22.28 29.22
CA ASP A 317 13.56 -22.83 30.50
C ASP A 317 14.22 -21.78 31.41
N ALA A 318 14.05 -20.49 31.10
CA ALA A 318 14.41 -19.38 31.98
C ALA A 318 13.50 -19.35 33.22
N THR A 319 13.74 -20.33 34.09
CA THR A 319 13.54 -20.26 35.52
C THR A 319 14.22 -19.01 36.09
N ALA A 320 13.53 -18.32 37.00
CA ALA A 320 14.08 -17.74 38.24
C ALA A 320 15.31 -16.81 38.16
N GLY A 321 15.61 -16.18 37.03
CA GLY A 321 16.81 -15.36 36.87
C GLY A 321 16.56 -13.99 36.24
N SER A 322 15.55 -13.24 36.70
CA SER A 322 15.63 -11.78 36.52
C SER A 322 16.89 -11.33 37.24
N GLY A 323 17.92 -10.96 36.47
CA GLY A 323 19.17 -10.45 36.96
C GLY A 323 18.91 -9.43 38.05
N PHE A 324 19.46 -9.70 39.24
CA PHE A 324 19.20 -9.01 40.49
C PHE A 324 19.74 -7.56 40.53
N ASN A 325 19.97 -6.92 39.38
CA ASN A 325 20.49 -5.55 39.24
C ASN A 325 20.15 -4.86 37.90
N SER A 326 19.24 -5.37 37.07
CA SER A 326 18.65 -4.50 36.04
C SER A 326 17.48 -3.75 36.67
N SER A 327 17.66 -2.47 36.96
CA SER A 327 16.59 -1.60 37.48
C SER A 327 15.39 -1.45 36.54
N ASP A 328 15.52 -1.92 35.30
CA ASP A 328 14.41 -2.09 34.37
C ASP A 328 14.08 -3.59 34.29
N GLU A 329 12.86 -3.98 34.65
CA GLU A 329 12.26 -5.23 34.16
C GLU A 329 12.35 -5.19 32.63
N GLN A 330 13.42 -5.73 32.04
CA GLN A 330 13.55 -5.79 30.59
C GLN A 330 12.46 -6.70 30.07
N ILE A 331 11.43 -6.08 29.48
CA ILE A 331 10.32 -6.79 28.83
C ILE A 331 10.92 -7.79 27.84
N THR A 332 10.65 -9.05 28.11
CA THR A 332 11.17 -10.15 27.29
C THR A 332 10.55 -10.13 25.89
N PRO A 333 11.21 -10.66 24.85
CA PRO A 333 10.66 -10.66 23.48
C PRO A 333 9.25 -11.26 23.37
N TYR A 334 8.89 -12.25 24.19
CA TYR A 334 7.55 -12.87 24.15
C TYR A 334 6.46 -12.03 24.82
N GLU A 335 6.78 -11.16 25.78
CA GLU A 335 5.81 -10.24 26.36
C GLU A 335 5.33 -9.20 25.35
N TRP A 336 6.21 -8.77 24.43
CA TRP A 336 5.83 -7.92 23.30
C TRP A 336 4.82 -8.60 22.38
N MET A 337 5.03 -9.90 22.10
CA MET A 337 4.09 -10.68 21.31
C MET A 337 2.72 -10.77 22.00
N TRP A 338 2.68 -10.99 23.31
CA TRP A 338 1.42 -10.98 24.07
C TRP A 338 0.70 -9.62 24.03
N LEU A 339 1.43 -8.51 24.19
CA LEU A 339 0.86 -7.17 24.09
C LEU A 339 0.28 -6.90 22.69
N HIS A 340 1.02 -7.30 21.64
CA HIS A 340 0.58 -7.21 20.26
C HIS A 340 -0.68 -8.04 19.99
N LEU A 341 -0.69 -9.30 20.40
CA LEU A 341 -1.84 -10.18 20.23
C LEU A 341 -3.08 -9.67 20.96
N SER A 342 -2.92 -9.07 22.14
CA SER A 342 -4.00 -8.38 22.85
C SER A 342 -4.62 -7.30 21.98
N SER A 343 -3.78 -6.46 21.39
CA SER A 343 -4.18 -5.36 20.53
C SER A 343 -4.88 -5.83 19.25
N GLN A 344 -4.43 -6.93 18.65
CA GLN A 344 -5.06 -7.54 17.48
C GLN A 344 -6.42 -8.16 17.81
N LEU A 345 -6.50 -8.93 18.89
CA LEU A 345 -7.74 -9.57 19.33
C LEU A 345 -8.85 -8.53 19.57
N ILE A 346 -8.53 -7.45 20.28
CA ILE A 346 -9.48 -6.38 20.57
C ILE A 346 -9.97 -5.74 19.27
N TYR A 347 -9.05 -5.41 18.35
CA TYR A 347 -9.42 -4.76 17.09
C TYR A 347 -10.35 -5.63 16.24
N PHE A 348 -9.96 -6.87 15.93
CA PHE A 348 -10.74 -7.72 15.03
C PHE A 348 -12.07 -8.17 15.62
N VAL A 349 -12.17 -8.32 16.95
CA VAL A 349 -13.44 -8.61 17.61
C VAL A 349 -14.33 -7.37 17.69
N LEU A 350 -13.79 -6.18 17.97
CA LEU A 350 -14.56 -4.94 18.04
C LEU A 350 -15.26 -4.61 16.71
N PHE A 351 -14.58 -4.86 15.59
CA PHE A 351 -15.13 -4.70 14.24
C PHE A 351 -15.88 -5.94 13.72
N GLN A 352 -16.09 -6.96 14.56
CA GLN A 352 -16.86 -8.17 14.25
C GLN A 352 -16.30 -9.01 13.08
N PHE A 353 -15.03 -8.81 12.72
CA PHE A 353 -14.32 -9.65 11.77
C PHE A 353 -14.02 -11.04 12.35
N VAL A 354 -13.94 -11.12 13.68
CA VAL A 354 -13.67 -12.33 14.45
C VAL A 354 -14.64 -12.42 15.62
N SER A 355 -15.02 -13.64 16.01
CA SER A 355 -15.91 -13.87 17.15
C SER A 355 -15.14 -14.28 18.40
N PHE A 356 -15.24 -13.49 19.48
CA PHE A 356 -14.64 -13.84 20.78
C PHE A 356 -15.03 -15.24 21.27
N MET A 357 -16.33 -15.56 21.22
CA MET A 357 -16.87 -16.87 21.62
C MET A 357 -16.15 -18.03 20.91
N HIS A 358 -15.92 -17.90 19.60
CA HIS A 358 -15.32 -18.95 18.78
C HIS A 358 -13.80 -19.01 18.91
N ILE A 359 -13.11 -17.87 19.08
CA ILE A 359 -11.70 -17.85 19.48
C ILE A 359 -11.49 -18.68 20.74
N VAL A 360 -12.32 -18.49 21.76
CA VAL A 360 -12.20 -19.22 23.03
C VAL A 360 -12.50 -20.71 22.86
N LEU A 361 -13.52 -21.07 22.06
CA LEU A 361 -13.83 -22.48 21.77
C LEU A 361 -12.69 -23.16 21.00
N ALA A 362 -12.12 -22.50 20.00
CA ALA A 362 -11.01 -23.01 19.21
C ALA A 362 -9.71 -23.13 20.04
N LEU A 363 -9.46 -22.17 20.93
CA LEU A 363 -8.35 -22.24 21.90
C LEU A 363 -8.54 -23.43 22.84
N HIS A 364 -9.73 -23.61 23.41
CA HIS A 364 -10.02 -24.77 24.27
C HIS A 364 -9.79 -26.09 23.50
N GLU A 365 -10.27 -26.20 22.27
CA GLU A 365 -10.09 -27.41 21.46
C GLU A 365 -8.61 -27.71 21.20
N LYS A 366 -7.80 -26.71 20.82
CA LYS A 366 -6.37 -26.90 20.54
C LYS A 366 -5.56 -27.15 21.81
N LEU A 367 -5.79 -26.35 22.85
CA LEU A 367 -5.07 -26.48 24.13
C LEU A 367 -5.47 -27.75 24.89
N SER A 368 -6.66 -28.31 24.68
CA SER A 368 -6.99 -29.63 25.27
C SER A 368 -6.10 -30.76 24.77
N LYS A 369 -5.43 -30.56 23.62
CA LYS A 369 -4.48 -31.48 22.99
C LYS A 369 -3.01 -31.12 23.31
N LEU A 370 -2.77 -29.96 23.93
CA LEU A 370 -1.45 -29.39 24.20
C LEU A 370 -1.37 -28.99 25.68
N GLU A 371 -0.60 -29.70 26.50
CA GLU A 371 -0.49 -29.45 27.96
C GLU A 371 0.35 -28.20 28.31
N LEU A 372 0.07 -27.05 27.68
CA LEU A 372 0.79 -25.79 27.88
C LEU A 372 0.31 -25.09 29.16
N ARG A 373 1.24 -24.84 30.10
CA ARG A 373 0.91 -24.29 31.44
C ARG A 373 1.59 -22.96 31.73
N LYS A 374 2.82 -22.72 31.26
CA LYS A 374 3.57 -21.50 31.62
C LYS A 374 2.92 -20.22 31.07
N GLY A 375 2.25 -20.29 29.91
CA GLY A 375 1.60 -19.15 29.24
C GLY A 375 0.14 -18.88 29.62
N ARG A 376 -0.44 -19.63 30.57
CA ARG A 376 -1.89 -19.58 30.86
C ARG A 376 -2.36 -18.24 31.42
N ASP A 377 -1.54 -17.60 32.25
CA ASP A 377 -1.90 -16.35 32.91
C ASP A 377 -1.86 -15.18 31.93
N GLN A 378 -0.94 -15.22 30.96
CA GLN A 378 -0.87 -14.28 29.84
C GLN A 378 -2.06 -14.45 28.91
N LEU A 379 -2.49 -15.69 28.63
CA LEU A 379 -3.72 -15.94 27.89
C LEU A 379 -4.93 -15.33 28.62
N MET A 380 -5.09 -15.60 29.92
CA MET A 380 -6.19 -15.03 30.70
C MET A 380 -6.12 -13.50 30.78
N TRP A 381 -4.91 -12.92 30.81
CA TRP A 381 -4.70 -11.48 30.72
C TRP A 381 -5.22 -10.89 29.40
N ILE A 382 -4.91 -11.50 28.25
CA ILE A 382 -5.42 -11.05 26.95
C ILE A 382 -6.94 -11.14 26.87
N LEU A 383 -7.52 -12.22 27.39
CA LEU A 383 -8.98 -12.35 27.45
C LEU A 383 -9.58 -11.27 28.35
N LEU A 384 -8.96 -10.98 29.50
CA LEU A 384 -9.40 -9.90 30.40
C LEU A 384 -9.37 -8.52 29.72
N GLN A 385 -8.35 -8.25 28.89
CA GLN A 385 -8.24 -6.99 28.15
C GLN A 385 -9.48 -6.73 27.29
N PHE A 386 -9.99 -7.75 26.60
CA PHE A 386 -11.24 -7.65 25.83
C PHE A 386 -12.50 -7.68 26.72
N ILE A 387 -12.57 -8.60 27.70
CA ILE A 387 -13.74 -8.79 28.57
C ILE A 387 -14.04 -7.51 29.35
N SER A 388 -13.04 -6.91 30.00
CA SER A 388 -13.21 -5.69 30.81
C SER A 388 -13.85 -4.54 30.00
N GLY A 389 -13.46 -4.36 28.73
CA GLY A 389 -13.97 -3.29 27.87
C GLY A 389 -15.31 -3.58 27.20
N SER A 390 -15.73 -4.85 27.08
CA SER A 390 -16.85 -5.25 26.23
C SER A 390 -18.00 -5.94 26.96
N ILE A 391 -17.77 -6.48 28.18
CA ILE A 391 -18.75 -7.33 28.88
C ILE A 391 -20.05 -6.60 29.21
N GLN A 392 -20.02 -5.29 29.50
CA GLN A 392 -21.25 -4.55 29.79
C GLN A 392 -22.16 -4.41 28.56
N LYS A 393 -21.58 -4.29 27.36
CA LYS A 393 -22.30 -4.05 26.09
C LYS A 393 -22.75 -5.32 25.36
N ASN A 394 -22.35 -6.50 25.84
CA ASN A 394 -22.61 -7.78 25.21
C ASN A 394 -23.31 -8.74 26.20
N PRO A 395 -24.14 -9.69 25.72
CA PRO A 395 -24.78 -10.67 26.57
C PRO A 395 -23.75 -11.63 27.18
N ILE A 396 -24.03 -12.16 28.38
CA ILE A 396 -23.15 -13.11 29.07
C ILE A 396 -22.86 -14.37 28.24
N THR A 397 -23.80 -14.77 27.37
CA THR A 397 -23.70 -15.94 26.49
C THR A 397 -22.44 -15.93 25.62
N ASN A 398 -22.00 -14.74 25.19
CA ASN A 398 -20.80 -14.58 24.35
C ASN A 398 -19.50 -14.95 25.09
N PHE A 399 -19.53 -15.00 26.43
CA PHE A 399 -18.37 -15.24 27.28
C PHE A 399 -18.43 -16.58 28.02
N LEU A 400 -19.55 -17.33 27.93
CA LEU A 400 -19.70 -18.64 28.56
C LEU A 400 -18.57 -19.63 28.22
N PRO A 401 -18.03 -19.69 26.99
CA PRO A 401 -16.92 -20.60 26.68
C PRO A 401 -15.66 -20.40 27.53
N VAL A 402 -15.46 -19.22 28.12
CA VAL A 402 -14.29 -18.93 28.98
C VAL A 402 -14.28 -19.86 30.20
N PHE A 403 -15.44 -20.28 30.69
CA PHE A 403 -15.55 -21.28 31.76
C PHE A 403 -14.86 -22.60 31.42
N ARG A 404 -14.85 -23.01 30.14
CA ARG A 404 -14.14 -24.23 29.72
C ARG A 404 -12.63 -24.09 29.82
N LEU A 405 -12.09 -22.88 29.60
CA LEU A 405 -10.67 -22.61 29.79
C LEU A 405 -10.25 -22.64 31.25
N PHE A 406 -11.11 -22.28 32.21
CA PHE A 406 -10.79 -22.44 33.63
C PHE A 406 -10.54 -23.91 33.98
N ASP A 407 -11.42 -24.81 33.54
CA ASP A 407 -11.30 -26.25 33.83
C ASP A 407 -10.03 -26.83 33.20
N LEU A 408 -9.72 -26.38 31.98
CA LEU A 408 -8.55 -26.85 31.25
C LEU A 408 -7.25 -26.30 31.84
N LEU A 409 -7.17 -24.98 32.10
CA LEU A 409 -5.94 -24.26 32.42
C LEU A 409 -5.59 -24.23 33.91
N TYR A 410 -6.57 -24.40 34.81
CA TYR A 410 -6.39 -24.35 36.27
C TYR A 410 -6.96 -25.60 36.98
N PRO A 411 -6.42 -26.81 36.69
CA PRO A 411 -6.91 -28.07 37.26
C PRO A 411 -6.43 -28.31 38.71
N GLU A 412 -5.62 -27.42 39.28
CA GLU A 412 -5.00 -27.64 40.59
C GLU A 412 -6.04 -27.84 41.71
N LEU A 413 -5.83 -28.90 42.49
CA LEU A 413 -6.65 -29.25 43.66
C LEU A 413 -6.27 -28.45 44.90
N GLU A 414 -5.14 -27.74 44.87
CA GLU A 414 -4.69 -26.85 45.94
C GLU A 414 -4.70 -25.38 45.47
N PRO A 415 -5.03 -24.42 46.36
CA PRO A 415 -4.97 -23.00 46.03
C PRO A 415 -3.56 -22.54 45.63
N LEU A 416 -3.45 -21.82 44.51
CA LEU A 416 -2.20 -21.21 44.06
C LEU A 416 -1.69 -20.16 45.07
N LYS A 417 -0.38 -20.00 45.14
CA LYS A 417 0.25 -18.99 46.00
C LYS A 417 -0.10 -17.59 45.54
N LEU A 418 -0.15 -16.65 46.48
CA LEU A 418 -0.32 -15.24 46.16
C LEU A 418 0.96 -14.70 45.50
N PRO A 419 0.84 -13.99 44.36
CA PRO A 419 1.98 -13.33 43.73
C PRO A 419 2.48 -12.12 44.55
N ASP A 420 3.74 -11.74 44.33
CA ASP A 420 4.36 -10.56 44.97
C ASP A 420 3.68 -9.26 44.52
N ILE A 421 3.12 -8.53 45.48
CA ILE A 421 2.35 -7.31 45.23
C ILE A 421 3.18 -6.15 44.66
N ASN A 422 4.51 -6.19 44.80
CA ASN A 422 5.41 -5.15 44.33
C ASN A 422 5.88 -5.37 42.88
N LYS A 423 5.51 -6.51 42.26
CA LYS A 423 5.91 -6.85 40.89
C LYS A 423 4.75 -6.73 39.91
N SER A 424 5.04 -6.23 38.71
CA SER A 424 4.04 -6.06 37.65
C SER A 424 3.43 -7.40 37.19
N SER A 425 4.19 -8.48 37.32
CA SER A 425 3.75 -9.85 37.01
C SER A 425 2.54 -10.30 37.85
N MET A 426 2.33 -9.72 39.04
CA MET A 426 1.15 -9.96 39.87
C MET A 426 -0.16 -9.79 39.10
N VAL A 427 -0.24 -8.77 38.26
CA VAL A 427 -1.47 -8.46 37.52
C VAL A 427 -1.82 -9.56 36.52
N ARG A 428 -0.81 -10.17 35.89
CA ARG A 428 -0.99 -11.30 34.97
C ARG A 428 -1.44 -12.55 35.75
N HIS A 429 -0.76 -12.90 36.84
CA HIS A 429 -1.13 -14.03 37.70
C HIS A 429 -2.55 -13.89 38.31
N MET A 430 -3.00 -12.66 38.55
CA MET A 430 -4.33 -12.37 39.08
C MET A 430 -5.40 -12.14 37.98
N ALA A 431 -5.02 -12.14 36.70
CA ALA A 431 -5.96 -11.97 35.60
C ALA A 431 -7.11 -13.02 35.58
N PRO A 432 -6.88 -14.31 35.87
CA PRO A 432 -7.93 -15.32 35.85
C PRO A 432 -9.04 -15.01 36.86
N ILE A 433 -8.68 -14.60 38.08
CA ILE A 433 -9.68 -14.25 39.09
C ILE A 433 -10.41 -12.95 38.75
N CYS A 434 -9.73 -12.00 38.10
CA CYS A 434 -10.37 -10.78 37.58
C CYS A 434 -11.42 -11.12 36.51
N VAL A 435 -11.12 -12.07 35.61
CA VAL A 435 -12.07 -12.58 34.62
C VAL A 435 -13.27 -13.22 35.31
N TRP A 436 -13.04 -14.08 36.31
CA TRP A 436 -14.11 -14.71 37.08
C TRP A 436 -15.06 -13.69 37.70
N ILE A 437 -14.52 -12.65 38.35
CA ILE A 437 -15.32 -11.57 38.97
C ILE A 437 -16.19 -10.85 37.94
N HIS A 438 -15.66 -10.53 36.75
CA HIS A 438 -16.42 -9.90 35.68
C HIS A 438 -17.58 -10.78 35.20
N LEU A 439 -17.30 -12.07 34.95
CA LEU A 439 -18.31 -13.03 34.48
C LEU A 439 -19.42 -13.24 35.52
N MET A 440 -19.07 -13.46 36.78
CA MET A 440 -20.04 -13.67 37.85
C MET A 440 -20.88 -12.41 38.12
N LYS A 441 -20.28 -11.22 38.05
CA LYS A 441 -21.03 -9.97 38.15
C LYS A 441 -22.05 -9.86 37.01
N LYS A 442 -21.62 -10.07 35.77
CA LYS A 442 -22.48 -9.96 34.60
C LYS A 442 -23.62 -10.99 34.63
N ALA A 443 -23.34 -12.22 35.04
CA ALA A 443 -24.36 -13.26 35.22
C ALA A 443 -25.41 -12.86 36.26
N ARG A 444 -25.00 -12.28 37.39
CA ARG A 444 -25.93 -11.74 38.41
C ARG A 444 -26.77 -10.60 37.86
N VAL A 445 -26.18 -9.67 37.11
CA VAL A 445 -26.90 -8.54 36.51
C VAL A 445 -27.93 -9.02 35.47
N GLU A 446 -27.64 -10.09 34.74
CA GLU A 446 -28.56 -10.70 33.76
C GLU A 446 -29.47 -11.80 34.36
N ASN A 447 -29.52 -11.93 35.69
CA ASN A 447 -30.30 -12.95 36.41
C ASN A 447 -30.07 -14.39 35.94
N MET A 448 -28.85 -14.69 35.46
CA MET A 448 -28.48 -16.03 35.00
C MET A 448 -27.83 -16.81 36.13
N ASN A 449 -28.49 -17.88 36.57
CA ASN A 449 -28.01 -18.76 37.64
C ASN A 449 -26.87 -19.67 37.14
N ILE A 450 -25.63 -19.19 37.23
CA ILE A 450 -24.43 -20.00 37.01
C ILE A 450 -24.10 -20.76 38.31
N THR A 451 -24.46 -22.04 38.38
CA THR A 451 -24.16 -22.95 39.50
C THR A 451 -22.75 -23.53 39.42
N ARG A 452 -21.73 -22.68 39.19
CA ARG A 452 -20.35 -23.12 39.03
C ARG A 452 -19.50 -22.69 40.23
N PRO A 453 -18.85 -23.62 40.96
CA PRO A 453 -18.01 -23.26 42.10
C PRO A 453 -16.75 -22.52 41.62
N LEU A 454 -16.22 -21.66 42.49
CA LEU A 454 -14.92 -21.01 42.29
C LEU A 454 -13.84 -22.11 42.15
N PRO A 455 -13.01 -22.09 41.08
CA PRO A 455 -11.90 -23.03 40.95
C PRO A 455 -10.98 -22.96 42.17
N ILE A 456 -10.65 -24.13 42.75
CA ILE A 456 -9.89 -24.21 44.00
C ILE A 456 -8.52 -23.53 43.87
N ALA A 457 -7.87 -23.70 42.71
CA ALA A 457 -6.63 -23.01 42.33
C ALA A 457 -6.67 -21.49 42.58
N LEU A 458 -7.82 -20.83 42.41
CA LEU A 458 -7.96 -19.37 42.52
C LEU A 458 -8.47 -18.89 43.87
N LYS A 459 -8.68 -19.79 44.85
CA LYS A 459 -9.28 -19.45 46.15
C LYS A 459 -8.50 -18.36 46.89
N ASN A 460 -7.18 -18.52 47.03
CA ASN A 460 -6.34 -17.51 47.70
C ASN A 460 -6.40 -16.15 47.02
N HIS A 461 -6.43 -16.14 45.68
CA HIS A 461 -6.51 -14.91 44.88
C HIS A 461 -7.86 -14.20 45.07
N TYR A 462 -8.94 -14.98 45.14
CA TYR A 462 -10.28 -14.47 45.43
C TYR A 462 -10.35 -13.87 46.84
N ASP A 463 -9.92 -14.62 47.85
CA ASP A 463 -9.97 -14.20 49.25
C ASP A 463 -9.16 -12.91 49.46
N PHE A 464 -7.99 -12.80 48.81
CA PHE A 464 -7.18 -11.59 48.81
C PHE A 464 -7.89 -10.39 48.15
N LEU A 465 -8.50 -10.57 46.98
CA LEU A 465 -9.27 -9.52 46.31
C LEU A 465 -10.50 -9.09 47.10
N GLN A 466 -11.18 -10.02 47.77
CA GLN A 466 -12.29 -9.71 48.67
C GLN A 466 -11.80 -8.89 49.86
N HIS A 467 -10.68 -9.27 50.47
CA HIS A 467 -10.07 -8.52 51.57
C HIS A 467 -9.73 -7.07 51.16
N LEU A 468 -9.18 -6.86 49.96
CA LEU A 468 -8.85 -5.53 49.45
C LEU A 468 -10.06 -4.60 49.27
N VAL A 469 -11.25 -5.15 48.98
CA VAL A 469 -12.49 -4.36 48.79
C VAL A 469 -13.37 -4.28 50.04
N THR A 470 -12.95 -4.88 51.16
CA THR A 470 -13.65 -4.66 52.43
C THR A 470 -13.62 -3.19 52.82
N ALA A 471 -14.72 -2.68 53.38
CA ALA A 471 -14.89 -1.26 53.67
C ALA A 471 -13.72 -0.66 54.47
N ASN A 472 -13.23 -1.38 55.49
CA ASN A 472 -12.10 -0.94 56.34
C ASN A 472 -10.79 -0.84 55.54
N THR A 473 -10.45 -1.85 54.73
CA THR A 473 -9.22 -1.85 53.93
C THR A 473 -9.29 -0.80 52.83
N MET A 474 -10.41 -0.72 52.13
CA MET A 474 -10.64 0.25 51.08
C MET A 474 -10.61 1.68 51.61
N MET A 475 -11.12 1.92 52.83
CA MET A 475 -11.12 3.23 53.49
C MET A 475 -9.72 3.72 53.90
N ASN A 476 -8.81 2.80 54.19
CA ASN A 476 -7.44 3.13 54.61
C ASN A 476 -6.42 2.98 53.46
N MET A 477 -6.87 2.65 52.25
CA MET A 477 -5.99 2.45 51.11
C MET A 477 -5.41 3.77 50.59
N THR A 478 -4.08 3.80 50.46
CA THR A 478 -3.30 4.90 49.90
C THR A 478 -2.47 4.39 48.72
N LEU A 479 -2.09 5.30 47.82
CA LEU A 479 -1.21 4.95 46.70
C LEU A 479 0.22 4.72 47.21
N GLY A 480 0.66 3.46 47.16
CA GLY A 480 2.06 3.07 47.40
C GLY A 480 2.75 2.63 46.11
N ASN A 481 3.96 2.09 46.24
CA ASN A 481 4.75 1.55 45.11
C ASN A 481 4.29 0.14 44.66
N ASP A 482 3.17 -0.36 45.20
CA ASP A 482 2.63 -1.69 44.91
C ASP A 482 1.48 -1.66 43.89
N PHE A 483 1.10 -2.83 43.39
CA PHE A 483 0.09 -2.99 42.33
C PHE A 483 -1.34 -3.23 42.86
N ARG A 484 -1.62 -3.03 44.16
CA ARG A 484 -2.95 -3.35 44.73
C ARG A 484 -4.07 -2.49 44.14
N ILE A 485 -3.86 -1.18 44.01
CA ILE A 485 -4.87 -0.26 43.42
C ILE A 485 -5.12 -0.60 41.95
N ILE A 486 -4.05 -0.86 41.19
CA ILE A 486 -4.12 -1.28 39.78
C ILE A 486 -4.94 -2.57 39.64
N LEU A 487 -4.68 -3.53 40.53
CA LEU A 487 -5.39 -4.79 40.55
C LEU A 487 -6.90 -4.60 40.87
N ILE A 488 -7.27 -3.77 41.84
CA ILE A 488 -8.69 -3.47 42.13
C ILE A 488 -9.35 -2.80 40.91
N CYS A 489 -8.67 -1.84 40.28
CA CYS A 489 -9.14 -1.21 39.04
C CYS A 489 -9.41 -2.26 37.96
N ASN A 490 -8.52 -3.24 37.79
CA ASN A 490 -8.70 -4.30 36.79
C ASN A 490 -9.79 -5.31 37.16
N ALA A 491 -9.90 -5.71 38.43
CA ALA A 491 -10.85 -6.71 38.90
C ALA A 491 -12.29 -6.19 38.95
N TYR A 492 -12.46 -4.89 39.22
CA TYR A 492 -13.76 -4.27 39.46
C TYR A 492 -14.05 -3.11 38.51
N SER A 493 -13.38 -3.04 37.34
CA SER A 493 -13.51 -1.95 36.36
C SER A 493 -14.96 -1.62 35.95
N THR A 494 -15.84 -2.63 35.98
CA THR A 494 -17.26 -2.54 35.64
C THR A 494 -18.16 -2.38 36.87
N ASN A 495 -17.60 -2.27 38.08
CA ASN A 495 -18.30 -2.08 39.35
C ASN A 495 -18.13 -0.68 39.91
N GLN A 496 -19.16 0.16 39.72
CA GLN A 496 -19.17 1.54 40.19
C GLN A 496 -18.90 1.67 41.69
N GLU A 497 -19.38 0.74 42.51
CA GLU A 497 -19.17 0.75 43.97
C GLU A 497 -17.69 0.61 44.36
N TYR A 498 -16.95 -0.26 43.67
CA TYR A 498 -15.56 -0.57 44.01
C TYR A 498 -14.54 0.13 43.11
N PHE A 499 -14.94 0.64 41.96
CA PHE A 499 -14.04 1.26 40.98
C PHE A 499 -13.79 2.74 41.22
N GLY A 500 -14.79 3.48 41.72
CA GLY A 500 -14.73 4.94 41.81
C GLY A 500 -13.57 5.43 42.67
N ARG A 501 -13.38 4.85 43.86
CA ARG A 501 -12.35 5.26 44.81
C ARG A 501 -10.91 4.92 44.36
N PRO A 502 -10.58 3.68 43.92
CA PRO A 502 -9.25 3.35 43.42
C PRO A 502 -8.87 4.21 42.19
N MET A 503 -9.83 4.44 41.30
CA MET A 503 -9.63 5.36 40.17
C MET A 503 -9.37 6.79 40.66
N GLY A 504 -10.13 7.26 41.66
CA GLY A 504 -9.90 8.56 42.31
C GLY A 504 -8.49 8.70 42.89
N LEU A 505 -7.97 7.68 43.57
CA LEU A 505 -6.60 7.69 44.12
C LEU A 505 -5.53 7.82 43.02
N LEU A 506 -5.74 7.18 41.86
CA LEU A 506 -4.84 7.34 40.70
C LEU A 506 -4.89 8.77 40.15
N LEU A 507 -6.07 9.37 40.07
CA LEU A 507 -6.25 10.75 39.60
C LEU A 507 -5.64 11.76 40.58
N ASP A 508 -5.82 11.57 41.89
CA ASP A 508 -5.29 12.47 42.91
C ASP A 508 -3.76 12.49 42.93
N ALA A 509 -3.13 11.33 42.72
CA ALA A 509 -1.69 11.22 42.62
C ALA A 509 -1.11 11.96 41.40
N LEU A 510 -1.79 11.92 40.26
CA LEU A 510 -1.38 12.63 39.05
C LEU A 510 -1.58 14.15 39.14
N ASN A 511 -2.54 14.59 39.95
CA ASN A 511 -2.80 16.00 40.17
C ASN A 511 -1.95 16.63 41.28
N GLY A 512 -1.25 15.81 42.08
CA GLY A 512 -0.54 16.29 43.28
C GLY A 512 -1.49 16.77 44.38
N THR A 513 -2.75 16.32 44.37
CA THR A 513 -3.75 16.65 45.40
C THR A 513 -3.64 15.73 46.62
N SER A 514 -2.90 14.63 46.50
CA SER A 514 -2.60 13.69 47.57
C SER A 514 -1.85 14.35 48.73
N LYS A 515 -2.31 14.10 49.96
CA LYS A 515 -1.66 14.55 51.19
C LYS A 515 -0.87 13.41 51.83
N SER A 516 0.34 13.73 52.30
CA SER A 516 1.14 12.90 53.19
C SER A 516 0.45 12.74 54.55
N PRO A 517 0.72 11.66 55.31
CA PRO A 517 0.23 11.50 56.69
C PRO A 517 0.53 12.71 57.58
N ASN A 518 1.62 13.43 57.32
CA ASN A 518 2.02 14.63 58.07
C ASN A 518 1.36 15.93 57.55
N GLY A 519 0.38 15.84 56.64
CA GLY A 519 -0.35 16.98 56.08
C GLY A 519 0.32 17.70 54.90
N GLY A 520 1.58 17.37 54.57
CA GLY A 520 2.28 17.93 53.40
C GLY A 520 1.69 17.46 52.07
N GLN A 521 1.69 18.30 51.03
CA GLN A 521 1.29 17.88 49.68
C GLN A 521 2.36 16.98 49.06
N ILE A 522 1.93 15.87 48.48
CA ILE A 522 2.80 14.97 47.72
C ILE A 522 2.87 15.50 46.28
N PRO A 523 4.07 15.67 45.70
CA PRO A 523 4.22 16.08 44.31
C PRO A 523 3.46 15.16 43.35
N ALA A 524 2.99 15.71 42.24
CA ALA A 524 2.31 14.96 41.21
C ALA A 524 3.21 13.82 40.66
N VAL A 525 2.69 12.60 40.62
CA VAL A 525 3.42 11.40 40.21
C VAL A 525 3.16 11.09 38.74
N THR A 526 4.20 10.92 37.93
CA THR A 526 4.06 10.43 36.55
C THR A 526 4.00 8.91 36.54
N PHE A 527 2.97 8.30 35.94
CA PHE A 527 2.92 6.84 35.85
C PHE A 527 3.89 6.29 34.81
N SER A 528 4.64 5.27 35.21
CA SER A 528 5.57 4.55 34.34
C SER A 528 4.81 3.71 33.32
N VAL A 529 5.50 3.35 32.23
CA VAL A 529 4.91 2.51 31.18
C VAL A 529 4.53 1.13 31.74
N THR A 530 5.31 0.57 32.67
CA THR A 530 5.00 -0.69 33.37
C THR A 530 3.68 -0.64 34.15
N VAL A 531 3.39 0.48 34.81
CA VAL A 531 2.11 0.71 35.49
C VAL A 531 0.96 0.75 34.49
N LEU A 532 1.15 1.43 33.36
CA LEU A 532 0.13 1.54 32.31
C LEU A 532 -0.09 0.20 31.58
N ASP A 533 0.96 -0.59 31.34
CA ASP A 533 0.90 -1.94 30.79
C ASP A 533 0.14 -2.91 31.71
N SER A 534 0.14 -2.59 33.00
CA SER A 534 -0.59 -3.36 34.03
C SER A 534 -2.06 -2.94 34.15
N LEU A 535 -2.55 -2.00 33.35
CA LEU A 535 -3.98 -1.65 33.32
C LEU A 535 -4.70 -2.36 32.18
N THR A 536 -5.93 -2.77 32.46
CA THR A 536 -6.87 -3.22 31.42
C THR A 536 -7.27 -2.07 30.49
N VAL A 537 -7.66 -2.37 29.26
CA VAL A 537 -8.13 -1.39 28.26
C VAL A 537 -9.26 -0.52 28.83
N HIS A 538 -10.19 -1.11 29.58
CA HIS A 538 -11.26 -0.35 30.21
C HIS A 538 -10.73 0.67 31.24
N SER A 539 -9.79 0.27 32.09
CA SER A 539 -9.17 1.17 33.06
C SER A 539 -8.36 2.27 32.39
N LYS A 540 -7.59 1.96 31.34
CA LYS A 540 -6.87 2.95 30.51
C LYS A 540 -7.85 3.96 29.87
N MET A 541 -8.94 3.48 29.27
CA MET A 541 -9.99 4.33 28.68
C MET A 541 -10.68 5.21 29.74
N SER A 542 -10.91 4.67 30.93
CA SER A 542 -11.49 5.41 32.05
C SER A 542 -10.56 6.52 32.54
N LEU A 543 -9.23 6.28 32.59
CA LEU A 543 -8.24 7.31 32.89
C LEU A 543 -8.24 8.41 31.82
N ILE A 544 -8.19 8.06 30.54
CA ILE A 544 -8.25 9.03 29.43
C ILE A 544 -9.52 9.88 29.54
N HIS A 545 -10.68 9.24 29.73
CA HIS A 545 -11.95 9.96 29.86
C HIS A 545 -11.95 10.90 31.06
N SER A 546 -11.38 10.47 32.18
CA SER A 546 -11.25 11.29 33.40
C SER A 546 -10.33 12.48 33.18
N PHE A 547 -9.18 12.29 32.54
CA PHE A 547 -8.25 13.38 32.18
C PHE A 547 -8.91 14.39 31.25
N VAL A 548 -9.54 13.94 30.18
CA VAL A 548 -10.25 14.81 29.22
C VAL A 548 -11.36 15.58 29.94
N THR A 549 -12.17 14.92 30.76
CA THR A 549 -13.25 15.57 31.53
C THR A 549 -12.70 16.63 32.49
N GLN A 550 -11.62 16.32 33.20
CA GLN A 550 -10.97 17.27 34.11
C GLN A 550 -10.43 18.49 33.37
N MET A 551 -9.71 18.27 32.27
CA MET A 551 -9.14 19.35 31.45
C MET A 551 -10.22 20.23 30.83
N LEU A 552 -11.35 19.65 30.42
CA LEU A 552 -12.51 20.40 29.93
C LEU A 552 -13.09 21.30 31.05
N LYS A 553 -13.23 20.79 32.28
CA LYS A 553 -13.67 21.60 33.44
C LYS A 553 -12.68 22.71 33.78
N GLN A 554 -11.37 22.42 33.76
CA GLN A 554 -10.31 23.40 33.99
C GLN A 554 -10.28 24.50 32.93
N ALA A 555 -10.52 24.13 31.66
CA ALA A 555 -10.63 25.09 30.57
C ALA A 555 -11.84 26.03 30.76
N GLN A 556 -12.97 25.52 31.27
CA GLN A 556 -14.16 26.33 31.56
C GLN A 556 -13.95 27.28 32.75
N SER A 557 -13.19 26.86 33.77
CA SER A 557 -12.90 27.71 34.95
C SER A 557 -11.81 28.76 34.70
N LYS A 558 -11.17 28.77 33.53
CA LYS A 558 -10.12 29.72 33.09
C LYS A 558 -8.88 29.86 34.00
N GLY A 559 -8.72 29.01 35.02
CA GLY A 559 -7.75 29.26 36.10
C GLY A 559 -6.59 28.27 36.26
N GLN A 560 -6.69 27.04 35.73
CA GLN A 560 -5.68 26.01 36.02
C GLN A 560 -5.22 25.25 34.78
N VAL A 561 -3.90 25.12 34.65
CA VAL A 561 -3.22 24.26 33.66
C VAL A 561 -3.00 22.89 34.32
N PRO A 562 -3.09 21.77 33.60
CA PRO A 562 -2.91 20.45 34.18
C PRO A 562 -1.46 20.27 34.62
N ALA A 563 -1.24 19.46 35.65
CA ALA A 563 0.12 19.11 36.06
C ALA A 563 0.89 18.43 34.91
N ALA A 564 2.19 18.70 34.82
CA ALA A 564 3.05 18.08 33.80
C ALA A 564 3.05 16.55 33.88
N ALA A 565 3.00 15.98 35.09
CA ALA A 565 2.84 14.53 35.32
C ALA A 565 1.55 13.95 34.70
N LEU A 566 0.44 14.69 34.75
CA LEU A 566 -0.82 14.29 34.13
C LEU A 566 -0.69 14.30 32.60
N LEU A 567 -0.13 15.36 32.01
CA LEU A 567 0.05 15.47 30.56
C LEU A 567 1.01 14.41 30.00
N GLU A 568 2.11 14.14 30.69
CA GLU A 568 3.06 13.09 30.34
C GLU A 568 2.39 11.70 30.39
N THR A 569 1.63 11.42 31.45
CA THR A 569 0.88 10.16 31.58
C THR A 569 -0.21 10.03 30.51
N TYR A 570 -0.91 11.13 30.19
CA TYR A 570 -1.90 11.18 29.12
C TYR A 570 -1.25 10.90 27.75
N ALA A 571 -0.10 11.50 27.45
CA ALA A 571 0.63 11.23 26.23
C ALA A 571 1.02 9.75 26.10
N ARG A 572 1.55 9.13 27.17
CA ARG A 572 1.90 7.70 27.20
C ARG A 572 0.70 6.79 26.96
N LEU A 573 -0.49 7.16 27.46
CA LEU A 573 -1.73 6.41 27.20
C LEU A 573 -2.18 6.47 25.73
N LEU A 574 -1.89 7.57 25.03
CA LEU A 574 -2.28 7.74 23.63
C LEU A 574 -1.42 6.91 22.64
N VAL A 575 -0.32 6.32 23.09
CA VAL A 575 0.57 5.48 22.26
C VAL A 575 0.07 4.02 22.13
N TYR A 576 -0.85 3.60 22.99
CA TYR A 576 -1.39 2.23 22.96
C TYR A 576 -2.30 2.04 21.74
N THR A 577 -1.85 1.25 20.76
CA THR A 577 -2.54 1.03 19.49
C THR A 577 -4.02 0.59 19.63
N GLU A 578 -4.42 -0.08 20.71
CA GLU A 578 -5.82 -0.43 20.99
C GLU A 578 -6.73 0.78 21.32
N ILE A 579 -6.16 1.92 21.72
CA ILE A 579 -6.87 3.13 22.18
C ILE A 579 -6.49 4.37 21.37
N GLU A 580 -5.28 4.42 20.81
CA GLU A 580 -4.67 5.54 20.07
C GLU A 580 -5.68 6.26 19.16
N SER A 581 -6.31 5.54 18.23
CA SER A 581 -7.23 6.14 17.26
C SER A 581 -8.43 6.85 17.90
N LEU A 582 -8.99 6.28 18.98
CA LEU A 582 -10.10 6.89 19.72
C LEU A 582 -9.62 8.07 20.57
N GLY A 583 -8.46 7.93 21.22
CA GLY A 583 -7.85 8.96 22.04
C GLY A 583 -7.48 10.21 21.24
N ILE A 584 -6.79 10.03 20.10
CA ILE A 584 -6.39 11.12 19.21
C ILE A 584 -7.61 11.78 18.57
N LYS A 585 -8.62 11.01 18.16
CA LYS A 585 -9.88 11.58 17.66
C LYS A 585 -10.54 12.46 18.71
N GLY A 586 -10.65 11.99 19.96
CA GLY A 586 -11.20 12.77 21.07
C GLY A 586 -10.39 14.04 21.37
N PHE A 587 -9.06 13.92 21.35
CA PHE A 587 -8.14 15.05 21.50
C PHE A 587 -8.41 16.15 20.46
N LEU A 588 -8.47 15.78 19.17
CA LEU A 588 -8.64 16.75 18.07
C LEU A 588 -10.08 17.27 17.92
N SER A 589 -11.09 16.43 18.15
CA SER A 589 -12.49 16.78 17.88
C SER A 589 -13.25 17.35 19.07
N GLN A 590 -12.82 17.08 20.31
CA GLN A 590 -13.54 17.50 21.52
C GLN A 590 -12.68 18.40 22.40
N LEU A 591 -11.49 17.94 22.79
CA LEU A 591 -10.65 18.65 23.76
C LEU A 591 -10.12 19.96 23.18
N MET A 592 -9.40 19.89 22.05
CA MET A 592 -8.79 21.07 21.40
C MET A 592 -9.81 22.17 21.06
N PRO A 593 -10.93 21.89 20.37
CA PRO A 593 -11.93 22.92 20.06
C PRO A 593 -12.55 23.55 21.30
N THR A 594 -12.76 22.78 22.38
CA THR A 594 -13.36 23.30 23.61
C THR A 594 -12.39 24.16 24.42
N VAL A 595 -11.12 23.76 24.49
CA VAL A 595 -10.05 24.56 25.11
C VAL A 595 -9.91 25.90 24.38
N PHE A 596 -9.94 25.87 23.05
CA PHE A 596 -9.92 27.06 22.22
C PHE A 596 -11.14 27.97 22.45
N LYS A 597 -12.36 27.41 22.41
CA LYS A 597 -13.62 28.15 22.62
C LYS A 597 -13.67 28.87 23.98
N ASN A 598 -13.05 28.31 25.02
CA ASN A 598 -13.01 28.92 26.35
C ASN A 598 -11.82 29.88 26.55
N HIS A 599 -11.00 30.12 25.51
CA HIS A 599 -9.80 30.98 25.56
C HIS A 599 -8.77 30.53 26.61
N ALA A 600 -8.67 29.22 26.85
CA ALA A 600 -7.72 28.65 27.80
C ALA A 600 -6.32 28.51 27.16
N TRP A 601 -5.67 29.64 26.89
CA TRP A 601 -4.43 29.70 26.10
C TRP A 601 -3.25 28.91 26.67
N ALA A 602 -3.09 28.90 27.99
CA ALA A 602 -2.01 28.15 28.63
C ALA A 602 -2.19 26.62 28.48
N MET A 603 -3.42 26.14 28.62
CA MET A 603 -3.79 24.75 28.33
C MET A 603 -3.52 24.41 26.86
N LEU A 604 -3.97 25.27 25.94
CA LEU A 604 -3.76 25.09 24.50
C LEU A 604 -2.27 24.97 24.15
N HIS A 605 -1.43 25.84 24.72
CA HIS A 605 0.02 25.81 24.55
C HIS A 605 0.61 24.46 25.00
N THR A 606 0.33 24.05 26.25
CA THR A 606 0.87 22.78 26.79
C THR A 606 0.39 21.54 26.02
N LEU A 607 -0.83 21.57 25.47
CA LEU A 607 -1.35 20.49 24.64
C LEU A 607 -0.64 20.38 23.28
N MET A 608 -0.26 21.51 22.69
CA MET A 608 0.54 21.54 21.46
C MET A 608 1.98 21.10 21.69
N GLU A 609 2.57 21.48 22.83
CA GLU A 609 3.88 20.94 23.22
C GLU A 609 3.82 19.42 23.44
N MET A 610 2.81 18.92 24.17
CA MET A 610 2.61 17.48 24.36
C MET A 610 2.48 16.76 23.02
N PHE A 611 1.67 17.30 22.10
CA PHE A 611 1.54 16.71 20.76
C PHE A 611 2.88 16.68 20.02
N SER A 612 3.64 17.77 20.06
CA SER A 612 4.89 17.92 19.29
C SER A 612 6.06 17.09 19.82
N TYR A 613 6.13 16.86 21.13
CA TYR A 613 7.33 16.29 21.77
C TYR A 613 7.08 14.97 22.52
N ARG A 614 5.83 14.49 22.58
CA ARG A 614 5.48 13.23 23.27
C ARG A 614 4.68 12.24 22.42
N LEU A 615 4.02 12.68 21.34
CA LEU A 615 3.25 11.78 20.45
C LEU A 615 4.01 11.43 19.17
N HIS A 616 4.55 10.20 19.11
CA HIS A 616 5.49 9.75 18.07
C HIS A 616 4.76 9.16 16.85
N HIS A 617 3.71 8.40 17.12
CA HIS A 617 2.82 7.79 16.13
C HIS A 617 1.48 8.51 16.22
N VAL A 618 1.22 9.37 15.24
CA VAL A 618 -0.10 9.95 15.04
C VAL A 618 -0.44 9.68 13.59
N PRO A 619 -1.57 9.02 13.29
CA PRO A 619 -1.97 8.77 11.92
C PRO A 619 -1.99 10.04 11.07
N THR A 620 -1.52 9.97 9.84
CA THR A 620 -1.24 11.15 9.02
C THR A 620 -2.47 11.99 8.70
N HIS A 621 -3.65 11.37 8.56
CA HIS A 621 -4.91 12.12 8.41
C HIS A 621 -5.22 13.02 9.61
N TYR A 622 -4.90 12.59 10.84
CA TYR A 622 -5.03 13.41 12.04
C TYR A 622 -3.98 14.53 12.09
N ARG A 623 -2.76 14.28 11.58
CA ARG A 623 -1.73 15.32 11.43
C ARG A 623 -2.16 16.40 10.44
N VAL A 624 -2.71 16.03 9.28
CA VAL A 624 -3.24 16.96 8.27
C VAL A 624 -4.44 17.74 8.83
N GLN A 625 -5.32 17.08 9.57
CA GLN A 625 -6.43 17.74 10.26
C GLN A 625 -5.93 18.77 11.28
N LEU A 626 -4.91 18.43 12.08
CA LEU A 626 -4.31 19.35 13.04
C LEU A 626 -3.60 20.53 12.34
N LEU A 627 -2.86 20.27 11.26
CA LEU A 627 -2.20 21.32 10.47
C LEU A 627 -3.22 22.36 10.00
N SER A 628 -4.32 21.90 9.40
CA SER A 628 -5.41 22.78 8.96
C SER A 628 -6.09 23.52 10.11
N LEU A 629 -6.29 22.85 11.25
CA LEU A 629 -6.81 23.50 12.45
C LEU A 629 -5.85 24.61 12.90
N LEU A 630 -4.54 24.37 12.97
CA LEU A 630 -3.56 25.38 13.38
C LEU A 630 -3.60 26.63 12.50
N HIS A 631 -3.69 26.49 11.18
CA HIS A 631 -3.82 27.64 10.27
C HIS A 631 -5.13 28.41 10.47
N SER A 632 -6.23 27.71 10.79
CA SER A 632 -7.49 28.38 11.12
C SER A 632 -7.42 29.12 12.46
N LEU A 633 -6.80 28.52 13.49
CA LEU A 633 -6.67 29.12 14.83
C LEU A 633 -5.68 30.28 14.85
N SER A 634 -4.63 30.19 14.02
CA SER A 634 -3.62 31.23 13.90
C SER A 634 -4.19 32.49 13.26
N SER A 635 -5.36 32.47 12.61
CA SER A 635 -6.03 33.65 12.03
C SER A 635 -6.81 34.50 13.05
N VAL A 636 -7.13 33.94 14.22
CA VAL A 636 -8.01 34.57 15.23
C VAL A 636 -7.26 35.61 16.09
N PRO A 637 -7.68 36.89 16.16
CA PRO A 637 -6.91 37.96 16.83
C PRO A 637 -6.60 37.69 18.31
N GLN A 638 -7.48 36.98 19.04
CA GLN A 638 -7.26 36.67 20.46
C GLN A 638 -6.09 35.71 20.71
N THR A 639 -5.60 35.00 19.68
CA THR A 639 -4.41 34.13 19.79
C THR A 639 -3.10 34.89 19.59
N ASN A 640 -3.14 36.22 19.41
CA ASN A 640 -1.97 37.07 19.14
C ASN A 640 -1.06 37.27 20.37
N LYS A 641 -0.72 36.16 21.05
CA LYS A 641 0.40 36.06 22.00
C LYS A 641 1.60 35.53 21.23
N MET A 642 2.74 36.21 21.36
CA MET A 642 3.98 35.83 20.66
C MET A 642 4.33 34.35 20.89
N GLN A 643 4.40 33.93 22.16
CA GLN A 643 4.73 32.56 22.54
C GLN A 643 3.78 31.51 21.94
N LEU A 644 2.48 31.77 21.93
CA LEU A 644 1.49 30.82 21.39
C LEU A 644 1.61 30.68 19.87
N ASN A 645 1.81 31.78 19.15
CA ASN A 645 2.01 31.73 17.70
C ASN A 645 3.32 31.03 17.33
N LEU A 646 4.41 31.27 18.07
CA LEU A 646 5.66 30.54 17.89
C LEU A 646 5.47 29.03 18.11
N CYS A 647 4.67 28.64 19.09
CA CYS A 647 4.31 27.24 19.33
C CYS A 647 3.51 26.65 18.16
N PHE A 648 2.49 27.35 17.64
CA PHE A 648 1.71 26.90 16.48
C PHE A 648 2.58 26.73 15.24
N GLU A 649 3.42 27.71 14.96
CA GLU A 649 4.36 27.70 13.85
C GLU A 649 5.39 26.56 13.96
N SER A 650 5.96 26.34 15.15
CA SER A 650 6.87 25.20 15.40
C SER A 650 6.16 23.85 15.24
N THR A 651 4.91 23.76 15.71
CA THR A 651 4.10 22.55 15.61
C THR A 651 3.75 22.27 14.15
N ALA A 652 3.34 23.30 13.40
CA ALA A 652 3.04 23.20 11.97
C ALA A 652 4.28 22.79 11.16
N LEU A 653 5.45 23.38 11.45
CA LEU A 653 6.70 23.00 10.80
C LEU A 653 7.01 21.51 11.01
N ARG A 654 6.92 21.02 12.25
CA ARG A 654 7.14 19.61 12.59
C ARG A 654 6.10 18.70 11.93
N LEU A 655 4.83 19.11 11.91
CA LEU A 655 3.77 18.38 11.21
C LEU A 655 4.12 18.20 9.73
N ILE A 656 4.52 19.27 9.04
CA ILE A 656 4.87 19.25 7.62
C ILE A 656 6.11 18.38 7.36
N THR A 657 7.20 18.57 8.10
CA THR A 657 8.44 17.81 7.85
C THR A 657 8.29 16.32 8.16
N SER A 658 7.36 15.96 9.05
CA SER A 658 7.07 14.57 9.46
C SER A 658 6.18 13.78 8.49
N ILE A 659 5.63 14.39 7.43
CA ILE A 659 4.72 13.71 6.50
C ILE A 659 5.48 12.68 5.65
N GLY A 660 5.04 11.42 5.66
CA GLY A 660 5.69 10.35 4.89
C GLY A 660 5.59 10.56 3.38
N SER A 661 6.65 10.22 2.64
CA SER A 661 6.71 10.40 1.18
C SER A 661 5.62 9.64 0.43
N ALA A 662 5.23 8.44 0.90
CA ALA A 662 4.16 7.63 0.30
C ALA A 662 2.74 8.08 0.71
N GLU A 663 2.62 8.85 1.79
CA GLU A 663 1.33 9.24 2.39
C GLU A 663 0.83 10.59 1.87
N PHE A 664 1.74 11.46 1.38
CA PHE A 664 1.44 12.85 1.07
C PHE A 664 0.24 13.00 0.13
N GLN A 665 0.32 12.50 -1.10
CA GLN A 665 -0.76 12.73 -2.06
C GLN A 665 -2.09 12.03 -1.67
N PRO A 666 -2.11 10.74 -1.25
CA PRO A 666 -3.37 10.10 -0.88
C PRO A 666 -4.09 10.79 0.27
N GLN A 667 -3.35 11.23 1.30
CA GLN A 667 -3.97 11.86 2.48
C GLN A 667 -4.49 13.26 2.19
N PHE A 668 -3.74 14.06 1.43
CA PHE A 668 -4.19 15.40 1.04
C PHE A 668 -5.34 15.33 0.03
N SER A 669 -5.31 14.39 -0.92
CA SER A 669 -6.43 14.18 -1.85
C SER A 669 -7.71 13.78 -1.13
N ARG A 670 -7.62 12.86 -0.16
CA ARG A 670 -8.76 12.50 0.71
C ARG A 670 -9.27 13.71 1.48
N TYR A 671 -8.36 14.52 2.05
CA TYR A 671 -8.74 15.72 2.79
C TYR A 671 -9.41 16.78 1.90
N PHE A 672 -8.98 16.90 0.65
CA PHE A 672 -9.52 17.86 -0.31
C PHE A 672 -10.90 17.50 -0.87
N ASN A 673 -11.31 16.24 -0.73
CA ASN A 673 -12.68 15.85 -1.05
C ASN A 673 -13.70 16.45 -0.07
N ASP A 674 -13.30 16.69 1.18
CA ASP A 674 -14.17 17.26 2.22
C ASP A 674 -13.97 18.77 2.42
N LYS A 675 -12.78 19.30 2.11
CA LYS A 675 -12.38 20.69 2.40
C LYS A 675 -11.58 21.30 1.25
N SER A 676 -11.50 22.64 1.19
CA SER A 676 -10.71 23.31 0.16
C SER A 676 -9.21 23.03 0.29
N PRO A 677 -8.46 22.91 -0.83
CA PRO A 677 -7.00 22.74 -0.81
C PRO A 677 -6.25 23.86 -0.09
N GLY A 678 -6.80 25.08 -0.06
CA GLY A 678 -6.24 26.19 0.70
C GLY A 678 -6.22 25.97 2.22
N ALA A 679 -7.03 25.06 2.78
CA ALA A 679 -7.15 24.87 4.22
C ALA A 679 -5.89 24.30 4.90
N VAL A 680 -4.94 23.74 4.15
CA VAL A 680 -3.65 23.22 4.64
C VAL A 680 -2.49 24.17 4.36
N ALA A 681 -2.72 25.22 3.56
CA ALA A 681 -1.74 26.27 3.34
C ALA A 681 -1.87 27.32 4.45
N SER A 682 -0.74 27.90 4.86
CA SER A 682 -0.77 29.07 5.73
C SER A 682 -1.17 30.30 4.93
N ASN A 683 -2.08 31.11 5.44
CA ASN A 683 -2.47 32.38 4.82
C ASN A 683 -1.35 33.43 4.88
N GLU A 684 -0.37 33.25 5.76
CA GLU A 684 0.59 34.32 6.12
C GLU A 684 2.04 33.84 6.14
N SER A 685 2.28 32.59 6.57
CA SER A 685 3.62 32.01 6.75
C SER A 685 4.14 31.41 5.45
N GLU A 686 4.94 32.22 4.74
CA GLU A 686 5.63 31.79 3.52
C GLU A 686 6.61 30.66 3.81
N GLU A 687 7.25 30.65 4.98
CA GLU A 687 8.21 29.62 5.38
C GLU A 687 7.55 28.24 5.48
N LEU A 688 6.39 28.13 6.13
CA LEU A 688 5.64 26.87 6.22
C LEU A 688 5.20 26.39 4.84
N ASN A 689 4.71 27.30 4.00
CA ASN A 689 4.27 26.97 2.64
C ASN A 689 5.44 26.52 1.75
N ARG A 690 6.63 27.14 1.90
CA ARG A 690 7.86 26.70 1.23
C ARG A 690 8.26 25.29 1.68
N VAL A 691 8.26 25.02 2.99
CA VAL A 691 8.59 23.68 3.50
C VAL A 691 7.56 22.64 3.07
N LEU A 692 6.28 23.02 2.93
CA LEU A 692 5.23 22.17 2.38
C LEU A 692 5.53 21.78 0.92
N ILE A 693 5.99 22.74 0.10
CA ILE A 693 6.42 22.49 -1.28
C ILE A 693 7.68 21.62 -1.33
N LEU A 694 8.65 21.83 -0.45
CA LEU A 694 9.84 20.96 -0.36
C LEU A 694 9.46 19.51 0.00
N THR A 695 8.51 19.36 0.92
CA THR A 695 7.99 18.05 1.33
C THR A 695 7.24 17.37 0.18
N LEU A 696 6.45 18.13 -0.59
CA LEU A 696 5.81 17.65 -1.81
C LEU A 696 6.84 17.23 -2.86
N ALA A 697 7.86 18.05 -3.12
CA ALA A 697 8.92 17.75 -4.09
C ALA A 697 9.63 16.44 -3.76
N ARG A 698 9.99 16.25 -2.48
CA ARG A 698 10.54 15.01 -1.95
C ARG A 698 9.60 13.83 -2.16
N SER A 699 8.33 13.98 -1.80
CA SER A 699 7.31 12.92 -1.95
C SER A 699 7.17 12.48 -3.40
N MET A 700 7.01 13.42 -4.34
CA MET A 700 6.89 13.12 -5.77
C MET A 700 8.10 12.36 -6.31
N HIS A 701 9.30 12.73 -5.88
CA HIS A 701 10.54 12.08 -6.30
C HIS A 701 10.70 10.67 -5.71
N VAL A 702 10.56 10.51 -4.40
CA VAL A 702 10.74 9.21 -3.72
C VAL A 702 9.70 8.20 -4.20
N HIS A 703 8.48 8.67 -4.46
CA HIS A 703 7.36 7.83 -4.82
C HIS A 703 7.21 7.57 -6.33
N GLY A 704 7.75 8.46 -7.18
CA GLY A 704 7.75 8.32 -8.63
C GLY A 704 6.53 8.91 -9.36
N GLY A 705 5.67 9.67 -8.67
CA GLY A 705 4.46 10.27 -9.23
C GLY A 705 4.70 11.64 -9.88
N GLY A 706 5.22 11.68 -11.11
CA GLY A 706 5.42 12.93 -11.86
C GLY A 706 4.21 13.34 -12.70
N ASP A 707 3.99 12.61 -13.80
CA ASP A 707 3.08 13.04 -14.87
C ASP A 707 1.60 12.99 -14.48
N GLU A 708 1.18 11.93 -13.78
CA GLU A 708 -0.22 11.76 -13.35
C GLU A 708 -0.60 12.76 -12.24
N MET A 709 0.39 13.30 -11.54
CA MET A 709 0.18 14.29 -10.48
C MET A 709 0.13 15.71 -10.99
N GLN A 710 0.41 15.97 -12.27
CA GLN A 710 0.54 17.34 -12.80
C GLN A 710 -0.73 18.18 -12.56
N GLY A 711 -1.93 17.63 -12.80
CA GLY A 711 -3.18 18.36 -12.60
C GLY A 711 -3.43 18.69 -11.13
N TRP A 712 -3.39 17.67 -10.26
CA TRP A 712 -3.55 17.84 -8.82
C TRP A 712 -2.49 18.78 -8.21
N CYS A 713 -1.23 18.64 -8.64
CA CYS A 713 -0.14 19.52 -8.20
C CYS A 713 -0.37 20.97 -8.65
N LYS A 714 -0.79 21.22 -9.90
CA LYS A 714 -1.07 22.58 -10.38
C LYS A 714 -2.16 23.27 -9.55
N ASP A 715 -3.25 22.57 -9.25
CA ASP A 715 -4.34 23.10 -8.42
C ASP A 715 -3.86 23.37 -6.98
N PHE A 716 -3.11 22.44 -6.40
CA PHE A 716 -2.57 22.57 -5.06
C PHE A 716 -1.57 23.73 -4.93
N LEU A 717 -0.62 23.83 -5.86
CA LEU A 717 0.37 24.92 -5.89
C LEU A 717 -0.30 26.27 -6.13
N SER A 718 -1.31 26.34 -6.99
CA SER A 718 -2.05 27.58 -7.23
C SER A 718 -2.75 28.09 -5.97
N ASN A 719 -3.31 27.18 -5.16
CA ASN A 719 -3.84 27.55 -3.84
C ASN A 719 -2.74 28.07 -2.92
N ILE A 720 -1.57 27.41 -2.82
CA ILE A 720 -0.47 27.88 -1.96
C ILE A 720 0.01 29.28 -2.39
N ILE A 721 0.18 29.49 -3.69
CA ILE A 721 0.68 30.76 -4.25
C ILE A 721 -0.33 31.89 -4.12
N GLN A 722 -1.63 31.61 -4.13
CA GLN A 722 -2.66 32.60 -3.82
C GLN A 722 -2.55 33.13 -2.39
N HIS A 723 -2.15 32.30 -1.43
CA HIS A 723 -2.01 32.70 -0.03
C HIS A 723 -0.69 33.43 0.24
N THR A 724 0.43 32.86 -0.22
CA THR A 724 1.75 33.49 -0.08
C THR A 724 2.50 33.42 -1.41
N PRO A 725 2.38 34.43 -2.28
CA PRO A 725 3.11 34.46 -3.55
C PRO A 725 4.64 34.44 -3.30
N HIS A 726 5.34 33.48 -3.90
CA HIS A 726 6.79 33.37 -3.75
C HIS A 726 7.46 32.71 -4.97
N SER A 727 8.78 32.87 -5.07
CA SER A 727 9.63 32.25 -6.10
C SER A 727 10.68 31.32 -5.46
N TRP A 728 11.50 30.68 -6.28
CA TRP A 728 12.56 29.76 -5.85
C TRP A 728 13.86 30.09 -6.57
N PRO A 729 15.03 29.95 -5.92
CA PRO A 729 16.29 30.13 -6.60
C PRO A 729 16.56 28.99 -7.58
N MET A 730 17.29 29.27 -8.65
CA MET A 730 17.52 28.31 -9.76
C MET A 730 18.18 27.00 -9.31
N HIS A 731 19.06 27.04 -8.30
CA HIS A 731 19.71 25.82 -7.77
C HIS A 731 18.75 24.90 -7.02
N SER A 732 17.76 25.46 -6.30
CA SER A 732 16.68 24.67 -5.69
C SER A 732 15.71 24.14 -6.73
N LEU A 733 15.32 24.97 -7.70
CA LEU A 733 14.46 24.55 -8.81
C LEU A 733 15.08 23.39 -9.61
N ALA A 734 16.40 23.39 -9.81
CA ALA A 734 17.10 22.29 -10.47
C ALA A 734 16.99 20.94 -9.73
N CYS A 735 16.67 20.95 -8.43
CA CYS A 735 16.44 19.76 -7.63
C CYS A 735 14.98 19.30 -7.63
N PHE A 736 14.04 20.17 -8.06
CA PHE A 736 12.62 19.86 -8.04
C PHE A 736 12.24 18.85 -9.13
N PRO A 737 11.23 17.99 -8.88
CA PRO A 737 10.58 17.20 -9.93
C PRO A 737 10.16 18.07 -11.12
N PRO A 738 10.17 17.55 -12.36
CA PRO A 738 9.91 18.33 -13.58
C PRO A 738 8.61 19.17 -13.53
N ALA A 739 7.52 18.58 -13.03
CA ALA A 739 6.23 19.27 -12.93
C ALA A 739 6.26 20.51 -12.01
N LEU A 740 7.00 20.45 -10.90
CA LEU A 740 7.16 21.59 -9.99
C LEU A 740 8.09 22.64 -10.59
N ASN A 741 9.20 22.20 -11.19
CA ASN A 741 10.14 23.09 -11.86
C ASN A 741 9.44 23.89 -12.99
N GLU A 742 8.66 23.21 -13.84
CA GLU A 742 7.90 23.84 -14.91
C GLU A 742 6.91 24.87 -14.36
N TYR A 743 6.14 24.50 -13.33
CA TYR A 743 5.15 25.39 -12.71
C TYR A 743 5.79 26.69 -12.19
N PHE A 744 6.89 26.60 -11.45
CA PHE A 744 7.55 27.77 -10.88
C PHE A 744 8.35 28.58 -11.90
N THR A 745 8.82 27.94 -12.98
CA THR A 745 9.43 28.64 -14.11
C THR A 745 8.39 29.48 -14.87
N GLN A 746 7.15 28.99 -15.00
CA GLN A 746 6.04 29.70 -15.64
C GLN A 746 5.39 30.76 -14.74
N ASN A 747 5.33 30.53 -13.42
CA ASN A 747 4.64 31.41 -12.46
C ASN A 747 5.63 32.14 -11.53
N ASN A 748 6.74 32.63 -12.08
CA ASN A 748 7.78 33.26 -11.28
C ASN A 748 7.30 34.63 -10.74
N GLN A 749 7.56 34.89 -9.45
CA GLN A 749 7.23 36.16 -8.82
C GLN A 749 8.38 37.16 -9.02
N PRO A 750 8.08 38.46 -9.26
CA PRO A 750 9.12 39.46 -9.45
C PRO A 750 10.02 39.54 -8.20
N PRO A 751 11.35 39.50 -8.35
CA PRO A 751 12.25 39.62 -7.22
C PRO A 751 12.11 41.00 -6.58
N GLU A 752 12.25 41.06 -5.26
CA GLU A 752 12.20 42.31 -4.53
C GLU A 752 13.30 43.28 -5.00
N ASN A 753 12.92 44.53 -5.25
CA ASN A 753 13.86 45.54 -5.71
C ASN A 753 14.76 46.00 -4.56
N LYS A 754 15.97 45.43 -4.52
CA LYS A 754 16.97 45.60 -3.46
C LYS A 754 17.39 47.06 -3.26
N GLN A 755 17.55 47.82 -4.35
CA GLN A 755 17.90 49.24 -4.25
C GLN A 755 16.77 50.06 -3.64
N GLN A 756 15.52 49.72 -3.97
CA GLN A 756 14.35 50.34 -3.35
C GLN A 756 14.23 49.95 -1.87
N LEU A 757 14.47 48.68 -1.52
CA LEU A 757 14.46 48.23 -0.13
C LEU A 757 15.49 48.99 0.72
N LYS A 758 16.73 49.13 0.23
CA LYS A 758 17.76 49.91 0.93
C LYS A 758 17.38 51.38 1.11
N LYS A 759 16.90 52.02 0.04
CA LYS A 759 16.41 53.41 0.10
C LYS A 759 15.27 53.57 1.10
N ALA A 760 14.31 52.65 1.11
CA ALA A 760 13.19 52.66 2.05
C ALA A 760 13.67 52.51 3.49
N VAL A 761 14.65 51.64 3.76
CA VAL A 761 15.26 51.50 5.10
C VAL A 761 16.01 52.77 5.50
N GLU A 762 16.73 53.42 4.59
CA GLU A 762 17.41 54.70 4.85
C GLU A 762 16.43 55.84 5.12
N GLU A 763 15.34 55.93 4.35
CA GLU A 763 14.27 56.92 4.53
C GLU A 763 13.55 56.74 5.86
N GLU A 764 13.21 55.50 6.22
CA GLU A 764 12.63 55.15 7.52
C GLU A 764 13.61 55.43 8.68
N TYR A 765 14.91 55.20 8.48
CA TYR A 765 15.94 55.51 9.48
C TYR A 765 16.10 57.02 9.71
N ARG A 766 16.05 57.82 8.64
CA ARG A 766 16.01 59.29 8.75
C ARG A 766 14.73 59.78 9.44
N THR A 767 13.62 59.11 9.18
CA THR A 767 12.33 59.40 9.84
C THR A 767 12.42 59.10 11.34
N TRP A 768 12.96 57.95 11.73
CA TRP A 768 13.21 57.60 13.14
C TRP A 768 14.11 58.62 13.85
N THR A 769 15.21 59.04 13.22
CA THR A 769 16.18 59.97 13.84
C THR A 769 15.67 61.42 13.90
N SER A 770 14.72 61.81 13.04
CA SER A 770 14.14 63.16 13.04
C SER A 770 12.93 63.32 13.97
N MET A 771 12.26 62.22 14.33
CA MET A 771 11.15 62.24 15.28
C MET A 771 11.65 62.34 16.73
N THR A 772 11.06 63.26 17.51
CA THR A 772 11.41 63.49 18.93
C THR A 772 10.32 63.04 19.90
N ASN A 773 9.07 62.95 19.47
CA ASN A 773 7.92 62.54 20.29
C ASN A 773 7.71 61.02 20.26
N GLU A 774 7.86 60.35 21.42
CA GLU A 774 7.70 58.90 21.54
C GLU A 774 6.35 58.38 21.02
N ASN A 775 5.26 59.12 21.26
CA ASN A 775 3.92 58.71 20.86
C ASN A 775 3.75 58.73 19.33
N ASP A 776 4.34 59.72 18.67
CA ASP A 776 4.28 59.85 17.21
C ASP A 776 5.11 58.74 16.53
N ILE A 777 6.25 58.39 17.12
CA ILE A 777 7.09 57.25 16.68
C ILE A 777 6.30 55.95 16.79
N ILE A 778 5.69 55.68 17.95
CA ILE A 778 4.88 54.46 18.16
C ILE A 778 3.72 54.41 17.15
N ALA A 779 2.98 55.52 16.99
CA ALA A 779 1.88 55.60 16.04
C ALA A 779 2.32 55.47 14.57
N HIS A 780 3.55 55.85 14.23
CA HIS A 780 4.11 55.67 12.88
C HIS A 780 4.36 54.19 12.57
N PHE A 781 5.06 53.47 13.46
CA PHE A 781 5.44 52.08 13.20
C PHE A 781 4.34 51.05 13.45
N LEU A 782 3.29 51.42 14.19
CA LEU A 782 2.11 50.58 14.38
C LEU A 782 1.00 50.82 13.34
N ARG A 783 1.18 51.76 12.40
CA ARG A 783 0.21 51.99 11.32
C ARG A 783 0.20 50.79 10.35
N PRO A 784 -0.98 50.23 10.00
CA PRO A 784 -1.07 49.09 9.09
C PRO A 784 -0.52 49.32 7.68
N THR A 785 -0.43 50.58 7.25
CA THR A 785 0.08 50.97 5.92
C THR A 785 1.60 51.15 5.88
N THR A 786 2.28 51.11 7.02
CA THR A 786 3.72 51.32 7.12
C THR A 786 4.46 50.11 6.58
N ASN A 787 5.56 50.34 5.84
CA ASN A 787 6.38 49.28 5.27
C ASN A 787 7.04 48.48 6.42
N PRO A 788 6.97 47.14 6.47
CA PRO A 788 7.44 46.34 7.61
C PRO A 788 8.97 46.27 7.70
N LEU A 789 9.61 47.41 7.99
CA LEU A 789 11.06 47.61 8.01
C LEU A 789 11.62 47.81 9.42
N PHE A 790 10.77 47.74 10.45
CA PHE A 790 11.15 48.02 11.83
C PHE A 790 12.31 47.14 12.35
N LEU A 791 12.36 45.85 11.99
CA LEU A 791 13.51 45.00 12.34
C LEU A 791 14.81 45.43 11.66
N CYS A 792 14.74 45.97 10.43
CA CYS A 792 15.89 46.57 9.75
C CYS A 792 16.40 47.81 10.52
N LEU A 793 15.46 48.64 11.02
CA LEU A 793 15.80 49.81 11.82
C LEU A 793 16.44 49.41 13.16
N LEU A 794 15.86 48.44 13.87
CA LEU A 794 16.44 47.94 15.12
C LEU A 794 17.84 47.40 14.90
N PHE A 795 18.07 46.65 13.83
CA PHE A 795 19.40 46.20 13.46
C PHE A 795 20.38 47.37 13.31
N LYS A 796 20.02 48.44 12.58
CA LYS A 796 20.87 49.64 12.45
C LYS A 796 21.09 50.37 13.77
N ILE A 797 20.06 50.51 14.59
CA ILE A 797 20.15 51.17 15.90
C ILE A 797 21.10 50.37 16.82
N ILE A 798 20.95 49.05 16.89
CA ILE A 798 21.81 48.19 17.72
C ILE A 798 23.23 48.16 17.15
N TRP A 799 23.38 48.19 15.83
CA TRP A 799 24.68 48.28 15.18
C TRP A 799 25.47 49.54 15.56
N GLU A 800 24.78 50.69 15.65
CA GLU A 800 25.39 51.99 15.96
C GLU A 800 25.54 52.25 17.46
N THR A 801 24.56 51.83 18.27
CA THR A 801 24.45 52.21 19.70
C THR A 801 24.64 51.06 20.68
N GLU A 802 24.67 49.81 20.21
CA GLU A 802 24.71 48.58 21.01
C GLU A 802 23.58 48.45 22.07
N ASN A 803 22.51 49.23 21.91
CA ASN A 803 21.40 49.32 22.85
C ASN A 803 20.04 49.44 22.14
N ILE A 804 18.94 49.18 22.87
CA ILE A 804 17.55 49.34 22.38
C ILE A 804 16.80 50.27 23.34
N SER A 805 16.06 51.23 22.80
CA SER A 805 15.24 52.16 23.60
C SER A 805 13.96 51.49 24.13
N PRO A 806 13.40 51.91 25.27
CA PRO A 806 12.10 51.42 25.74
C PRO A 806 10.96 51.63 24.73
N VAL A 807 11.01 52.72 23.95
CA VAL A 807 10.06 53.00 22.86
C VAL A 807 10.07 51.89 21.80
N ALA A 808 11.26 51.37 21.46
CA ALA A 808 11.37 50.28 20.52
C ALA A 808 10.70 48.98 21.02
N TYR A 809 10.79 48.69 22.32
CA TYR A 809 10.06 47.56 22.92
C TYR A 809 8.55 47.75 22.85
N LYS A 810 8.03 48.96 23.14
CA LYS A 810 6.59 49.27 22.98
C LYS A 810 6.10 49.05 21.54
N ILE A 811 6.93 49.38 20.55
CA ILE A 811 6.61 49.13 19.14
C ILE A 811 6.64 47.62 18.84
N LEU A 812 7.68 46.91 19.27
CA LEU A 812 7.76 45.45 19.10
C LEU A 812 6.58 44.73 19.75
N GLU A 813 6.12 45.17 20.92
CA GLU A 813 4.94 44.63 21.60
C GLU A 813 3.64 44.92 20.84
N GLY A 814 3.56 46.07 20.15
CA GLY A 814 2.44 46.40 19.29
C GLY A 814 2.45 45.66 17.94
N ILE A 815 3.60 45.18 17.49
CA ILE A 815 3.73 44.34 16.29
C ILE A 815 3.23 42.93 16.63
N SER A 816 2.16 42.50 15.94
CA SER A 816 1.65 41.14 16.08
C SER A 816 2.72 40.10 15.70
N ALA A 817 2.65 38.89 16.27
CA ALA A 817 3.57 37.80 15.90
C ALA A 817 3.59 37.52 14.38
N ARG A 818 2.44 37.73 13.74
CA ARG A 818 2.23 37.59 12.29
C ARG A 818 2.94 38.69 11.49
N ALA A 819 2.75 39.94 11.93
CA ALA A 819 3.45 41.08 11.34
C ALA A 819 4.96 40.92 11.53
N LEU A 820 5.41 40.38 12.67
CA LEU A 820 6.82 40.13 12.96
C LEU A 820 7.46 39.19 11.93
N SER A 821 6.79 38.13 11.48
CA SER A 821 7.32 37.25 10.40
C SER A 821 7.54 37.99 9.09
N THR A 822 6.67 38.96 8.76
CA THR A 822 6.85 39.80 7.55
C THR A 822 8.01 40.78 7.71
N HIS A 823 8.17 41.38 8.89
CA HIS A 823 9.33 42.18 9.22
C HIS A 823 10.63 41.37 9.16
N LEU A 824 10.58 40.10 9.61
CA LEU A 824 11.74 39.20 9.60
C LEU A 824 12.18 38.88 8.18
N ARG A 825 11.24 38.62 7.26
CA ARG A 825 11.56 38.42 5.83
C ARG A 825 12.25 39.63 5.22
N LYS A 826 11.68 40.83 5.40
CA LYS A 826 12.28 42.09 4.92
C LYS A 826 13.66 42.33 5.54
N PHE A 827 13.81 42.02 6.82
CA PHE A 827 15.09 42.10 7.51
C PHE A 827 16.12 41.15 6.91
N CYS A 828 15.78 39.88 6.67
CA CYS A 828 16.67 38.93 6.04
C CYS A 828 17.10 39.37 4.62
N ASP A 829 16.16 39.86 3.81
CA ASP A 829 16.46 40.35 2.46
C ASP A 829 17.38 41.58 2.50
N TYR A 830 17.07 42.55 3.36
CA TYR A 830 17.89 43.74 3.57
C TYR A 830 19.30 43.36 4.04
N LEU A 831 19.40 42.48 5.03
CA LEU A 831 20.66 42.03 5.62
C LEU A 831 21.58 41.41 4.56
N VAL A 832 21.07 40.48 3.76
CA VAL A 832 21.86 39.83 2.71
C VAL A 832 22.28 40.84 1.64
N ALA A 833 21.38 41.74 1.21
CA ALA A 833 21.70 42.78 0.24
C ALA A 833 22.71 43.80 0.76
N GLU A 834 22.70 44.10 2.06
CA GLU A 834 23.64 45.01 2.70
C GLU A 834 25.04 44.42 2.74
N VAL A 835 25.18 43.21 3.28
CA VAL A 835 26.46 42.51 3.38
C VAL A 835 27.05 42.25 1.99
N ALA A 836 26.23 41.80 1.03
CA ALA A 836 26.70 41.50 -0.33
C ALA A 836 27.21 42.73 -1.11
N SER A 837 26.76 43.94 -0.73
CA SER A 837 27.17 45.20 -1.38
C SER A 837 28.37 45.89 -0.73
N SER A 838 28.73 45.48 0.49
CA SER A 838 29.78 46.14 1.28
C SER A 838 31.18 45.88 0.71
N SER A 839 32.00 46.93 0.56
CA SER A 839 33.39 46.82 0.08
C SER A 839 34.31 46.11 1.08
N ASP A 840 34.06 46.31 2.39
CA ASP A 840 34.85 45.76 3.51
C ASP A 840 34.31 44.39 3.99
N GLY A 841 33.81 43.57 3.05
CA GLY A 841 32.82 42.52 3.33
C GLY A 841 33.12 41.54 4.47
N ARG A 842 34.40 41.23 4.78
CA ARG A 842 34.75 40.27 5.85
C ARG A 842 34.60 40.83 7.26
N ASP A 843 35.10 42.03 7.55
CA ASP A 843 34.94 42.60 8.89
C ASP A 843 33.49 43.05 9.12
N PHE A 844 32.85 43.53 8.04
CA PHE A 844 31.45 43.93 8.05
C PHE A 844 30.51 42.77 8.41
N ILE A 845 30.65 41.59 7.77
CA ILE A 845 29.78 40.44 8.06
C ILE A 845 29.93 39.95 9.51
N HIS A 846 31.14 39.99 10.07
CA HIS A 846 31.38 39.54 11.45
C HIS A 846 30.65 40.44 12.45
N LYS A 847 30.72 41.76 12.31
CA LYS A 847 29.97 42.69 13.16
C LYS A 847 28.45 42.56 12.92
N CYS A 848 28.01 42.19 11.71
CA CYS A 848 26.58 41.98 11.40
C CYS A 848 26.04 40.82 12.21
N VAL A 849 26.79 39.71 12.21
CA VAL A 849 26.45 38.51 12.97
C VAL A 849 26.44 38.80 14.47
N ASP A 850 27.36 39.61 15.00
CA ASP A 850 27.35 39.99 16.42
C ASP A 850 26.10 40.81 16.78
N THR A 851 25.70 41.73 15.90
CA THR A 851 24.49 42.52 16.05
C THR A 851 23.23 41.64 16.04
N ILE A 852 23.15 40.67 15.13
CA ILE A 852 22.04 39.70 15.08
C ILE A 852 22.04 38.81 16.32
N ASN A 853 23.21 38.36 16.79
CA ASN A 853 23.31 37.60 18.04
C ASN A 853 22.83 38.41 19.24
N ASN A 854 23.11 39.72 19.29
CA ASN A 854 22.54 40.59 20.30
C ASN A 854 21.01 40.68 20.17
N MET A 855 20.47 40.82 18.96
CA MET A 855 19.02 40.80 18.74
C MET A 855 18.37 39.50 19.22
N ILE A 856 19.04 38.35 19.04
CA ILE A 856 18.52 37.03 19.43
C ILE A 856 18.64 36.79 20.93
N TRP A 857 19.85 36.92 21.49
CA TRP A 857 20.17 36.42 22.82
C TRP A 857 20.19 37.53 23.90
N LYS A 858 20.65 38.73 23.55
CA LYS A 858 20.74 39.85 24.50
C LYS A 858 19.40 40.57 24.64
N PHE A 859 18.73 40.83 23.52
CA PHE A 859 17.51 41.64 23.45
C PHE A 859 16.23 40.86 23.18
N ASN A 860 16.31 39.55 22.87
CA ASN A 860 15.16 38.66 22.67
C ASN A 860 14.12 39.19 21.65
N VAL A 861 14.58 39.88 20.60
CA VAL A 861 13.73 40.47 19.56
C VAL A 861 13.17 39.39 18.63
N VAL A 862 13.98 38.38 18.32
CA VAL A 862 13.65 37.24 17.44
C VAL A 862 14.36 35.98 17.93
N THR A 863 13.85 34.80 17.61
CA THR A 863 14.49 33.53 18.01
C THR A 863 15.41 32.98 16.92
N ILE A 864 16.47 32.27 17.33
CA ILE A 864 17.46 31.71 16.40
C ILE A 864 16.84 30.76 15.37
N ASP A 865 15.88 29.92 15.79
CA ASP A 865 15.19 28.97 14.92
C ASP A 865 14.40 29.69 13.81
N ARG A 866 13.78 30.83 14.12
CA ARG A 866 13.02 31.65 13.15
C ARG A 866 13.95 32.37 12.19
N VAL A 867 15.00 33.01 12.69
CA VAL A 867 15.98 33.73 11.85
C VAL A 867 16.64 32.78 10.86
N VAL A 868 17.12 31.62 11.34
CA VAL A 868 17.81 30.64 10.50
C VAL A 868 16.86 30.00 9.49
N LEU A 869 15.64 29.63 9.90
CA LEU A 869 14.64 29.08 8.98
C LEU A 869 14.29 30.08 7.87
N CYS A 870 14.07 31.34 8.24
CA CYS A 870 13.76 32.41 7.29
C CYS A 870 14.92 32.60 6.30
N LEU A 871 16.16 32.75 6.78
CA LEU A 871 17.35 32.89 5.94
C LEU A 871 17.52 31.71 4.98
N ALA A 872 17.37 30.47 5.47
CA ALA A 872 17.54 29.26 4.67
C ALA A 872 16.53 29.14 3.52
N LEU A 873 15.35 29.77 3.65
CA LEU A 873 14.26 29.69 2.69
C LEU A 873 14.15 30.91 1.76
N ARG A 874 15.03 31.92 1.90
CA ARG A 874 15.05 33.09 0.99
C ARG A 874 15.54 32.73 -0.41
N THR A 875 15.18 33.54 -1.39
CA THR A 875 15.42 33.32 -2.83
C THR A 875 16.63 34.07 -3.35
N HIS A 876 17.75 33.98 -2.64
CA HIS A 876 18.99 34.62 -3.08
C HIS A 876 19.71 33.78 -4.13
N GLU A 877 20.40 34.46 -5.05
CA GLU A 877 21.19 33.83 -6.12
C GLU A 877 22.63 34.36 -6.16
N GLY A 878 23.52 33.59 -6.78
CA GLY A 878 24.92 33.97 -6.97
C GLY A 878 25.61 34.32 -5.64
N ASN A 879 26.31 35.46 -5.60
CA ASN A 879 27.06 35.92 -4.42
C ASN A 879 26.16 36.08 -3.17
N GLU A 880 24.92 36.54 -3.34
CA GLU A 880 24.00 36.75 -2.22
C GLU A 880 23.60 35.43 -1.55
N ALA A 881 23.43 34.36 -2.32
CA ALA A 881 23.23 33.04 -1.74
C ALA A 881 24.44 32.67 -0.87
N GLN A 882 25.66 32.84 -1.38
CA GLN A 882 26.88 32.55 -0.61
C GLN A 882 26.94 33.35 0.68
N VAL A 883 26.62 34.65 0.63
CA VAL A 883 26.55 35.53 1.79
C VAL A 883 25.47 35.06 2.78
N CYS A 884 24.27 34.72 2.31
CA CYS A 884 23.19 34.22 3.16
C CYS A 884 23.61 32.97 3.95
N PHE A 885 24.20 31.98 3.27
CA PHE A 885 24.64 30.75 3.93
C PHE A 885 25.89 30.96 4.80
N LEU A 886 26.73 31.94 4.50
CA LEU A 886 27.82 32.37 5.38
C LEU A 886 27.28 33.03 6.65
N ILE A 887 26.22 33.85 6.55
CA ILE A 887 25.53 34.41 7.73
C ILE A 887 24.96 33.27 8.58
N ILE A 888 24.27 32.29 7.98
CA ILE A 888 23.76 31.12 8.70
C ILE A 888 24.91 30.39 9.40
N GLN A 889 26.00 30.11 8.70
CA GLN A 889 27.18 29.47 9.27
C GLN A 889 27.69 30.23 10.50
N LEU A 890 27.89 31.54 10.38
CA LEU A 890 28.43 32.36 11.46
C LEU A 890 27.45 32.48 12.63
N LEU A 891 26.13 32.54 12.39
CA LEU A 891 25.13 32.51 13.46
C LEU A 891 25.17 31.21 14.27
N LEU A 892 25.43 30.08 13.61
CA LEU A 892 25.48 28.77 14.26
C LEU A 892 26.85 28.46 14.89
N LEU A 893 27.94 28.97 14.30
CA LEU A 893 29.31 28.57 14.62
C LEU A 893 30.19 29.67 15.25
N LYS A 894 29.90 30.96 15.03
CA LYS A 894 30.67 32.04 15.68
C LYS A 894 30.27 32.16 17.14
N ALA A 895 28.99 32.41 17.40
CA ALA A 895 28.46 32.55 18.76
C ALA A 895 28.39 31.19 19.47
N SER A 896 28.83 31.14 20.72
CA SER A 896 28.78 29.94 21.56
C SER A 896 27.40 29.70 22.18
N GLU A 897 26.49 30.67 22.15
CA GLU A 897 25.18 30.63 22.81
C GLU A 897 24.35 29.39 22.48
N LEU A 898 24.16 29.09 21.18
CA LEU A 898 23.42 27.89 20.76
C LEU A 898 24.19 26.62 21.10
N ARG A 899 25.51 26.59 20.83
CA ARG A 899 26.34 25.40 21.08
C ARG A 899 26.39 25.02 22.56
N ASN A 900 26.52 25.99 23.46
CA ASN A 900 26.54 25.76 24.90
C ASN A 900 25.22 25.12 25.37
N ARG A 901 24.09 25.64 24.89
CA ARG A 901 22.75 25.08 25.15
C ARG A 901 22.63 23.64 24.63
N VAL A 902 23.08 23.39 23.41
CA VAL A 902 23.07 22.05 22.80
C VAL A 902 23.92 21.06 23.60
N GLN A 903 25.15 21.44 23.94
CA GLN A 903 26.08 20.58 24.69
C GLN A 903 25.50 20.20 26.06
N GLU A 904 24.94 21.16 26.79
CA GLU A 904 24.34 20.91 28.10
C GLU A 904 23.02 20.13 28.01
N PHE A 905 22.13 20.49 27.09
CA PHE A 905 20.88 19.76 26.86
C PHE A 905 21.17 18.28 26.56
N CYS A 906 22.11 18.02 25.65
CA CYS A 906 22.51 16.67 25.26
C CYS A 906 23.22 15.89 26.36
N LYS A 907 23.89 16.56 27.30
CA LYS A 907 24.59 15.93 28.43
C LYS A 907 23.61 15.40 29.47
N ASP A 908 22.59 16.19 29.80
CA ASP A 908 21.69 15.87 30.93
C ASP A 908 20.44 15.09 30.51
N ASN A 909 20.06 15.13 29.22
CA ASN A 909 18.85 14.51 28.70
C ASN A 909 19.13 13.26 27.84
N ASN A 910 18.16 12.34 27.83
CA ASN A 910 18.17 11.11 27.04
C ASN A 910 16.95 11.14 26.10
N PRO A 911 17.07 10.71 24.84
CA PRO A 911 15.94 10.70 23.92
C PRO A 911 14.83 9.71 24.30
N ASP A 912 15.12 8.68 25.09
CA ASP A 912 14.12 7.76 25.64
C ASP A 912 13.40 8.40 26.84
N HIS A 913 12.70 9.52 26.63
CA HIS A 913 12.06 10.32 27.69
C HIS A 913 11.07 9.51 28.53
N TRP A 914 10.42 8.49 27.95
CA TRP A 914 9.50 7.61 28.67
C TRP A 914 10.18 6.74 29.74
N LYS A 915 11.51 6.56 29.66
CA LYS A 915 12.32 5.85 30.67
C LYS A 915 12.84 6.78 31.77
N GLN A 916 12.72 8.10 31.62
CA GLN A 916 13.22 9.06 32.60
C GLN A 916 12.15 9.39 33.65
N SER A 917 12.52 9.30 34.93
CA SER A 917 11.64 9.67 36.05
C SER A 917 11.72 11.16 36.42
N ASN A 918 12.91 11.77 36.33
CA ASN A 918 13.19 13.16 36.70
C ASN A 918 13.33 14.12 35.51
N TRP A 919 12.66 13.83 34.39
CA TRP A 919 12.75 14.64 33.17
C TRP A 919 12.27 16.09 33.39
N GLN A 920 11.27 16.28 34.26
CA GLN A 920 10.69 17.59 34.54
C GLN A 920 11.68 18.49 35.30
N ASP A 921 12.35 17.95 36.33
CA ASP A 921 13.35 18.69 37.10
C ASP A 921 14.52 19.12 36.21
N LYS A 922 14.99 18.20 35.35
CA LYS A 922 16.04 18.50 34.36
C LYS A 922 15.61 19.61 33.39
N HIS A 923 14.37 19.58 32.92
CA HIS A 923 13.82 20.60 32.04
C HIS A 923 13.74 21.97 32.73
N LEU A 924 13.26 22.00 33.97
CA LEU A 924 13.21 23.21 34.80
C LEU A 924 14.61 23.77 35.06
N SER A 925 15.58 22.93 35.44
CA SER A 925 16.97 23.34 35.63
C SER A 925 17.58 23.90 34.35
N PHE A 926 17.30 23.29 33.19
CA PHE A 926 17.75 23.79 31.90
C PHE A 926 17.20 25.19 31.60
N HIS A 927 15.90 25.42 31.81
CA HIS A 927 15.27 26.74 31.60
C HIS A 927 15.67 27.78 32.66
N GLN A 928 15.97 27.37 33.90
CA GLN A 928 16.53 28.27 34.91
C GLN A 928 17.91 28.78 34.50
N LYS A 929 18.73 27.91 33.90
CA LYS A 929 20.07 28.28 33.41
C LYS A 929 20.04 29.02 32.07
N TYR A 930 19.14 28.63 31.18
CA TYR A 930 18.95 29.22 29.86
C TYR A 930 17.51 29.72 29.69
N PRO A 931 17.14 30.84 30.32
CA PRO A 931 15.79 31.39 30.22
C PRO A 931 15.43 31.76 28.78
N GLU A 932 14.24 31.37 28.34
CA GLU A 932 13.65 31.80 27.08
C GLU A 932 12.61 32.90 27.35
N LYS A 933 12.96 34.16 27.05
CA LYS A 933 12.06 35.31 27.24
C LYS A 933 11.20 35.52 25.99
N PHE A 934 9.88 35.36 26.14
CA PHE A 934 8.91 35.62 25.07
C PHE A 934 8.14 36.94 25.26
N ALA A 935 8.26 37.56 26.43
CA ALA A 935 7.80 38.91 26.71
C ALA A 935 9.02 39.84 26.71
N LEU A 936 8.86 41.00 26.07
CA LEU A 936 9.96 41.91 25.77
C LEU A 936 10.29 42.84 26.96
N ASP A 937 9.29 43.19 27.77
CA ASP A 937 9.45 44.01 28.97
C ASP A 937 9.12 43.21 30.24
N GLU A 938 9.96 43.32 31.29
CA GLU A 938 9.63 42.75 32.61
C GLU A 938 8.47 43.50 33.28
N SER A 939 8.20 44.74 32.87
CA SER A 939 7.03 45.51 33.30
C SER A 939 5.74 45.12 32.57
N ALA A 940 5.82 44.26 31.54
CA ALA A 940 4.65 43.77 30.82
C ALA A 940 3.78 42.91 31.74
N SER A 941 2.54 43.36 31.93
CA SER A 941 1.49 42.70 32.74
C SER A 941 1.04 41.31 32.23
N GLN A 942 1.68 40.75 31.20
CA GLN A 942 1.34 39.44 30.67
C GLN A 942 2.22 38.33 31.26
N ILE A 943 1.62 37.49 32.12
CA ILE A 943 2.23 36.27 32.65
C ILE A 943 2.60 35.33 31.49
N PRO A 944 3.85 34.85 31.39
CA PRO A 944 4.27 33.92 30.33
C PRO A 944 3.48 32.61 30.40
N LEU A 945 3.23 32.00 29.23
CA LEU A 945 2.57 30.70 29.19
C LEU A 945 3.55 29.62 29.69
N PRO A 946 3.07 28.58 30.38
CA PRO A 946 3.92 27.51 30.87
C PRO A 946 4.55 26.73 29.71
N VAL A 947 5.85 26.44 29.83
CA VAL A 947 6.63 25.62 28.90
C VAL A 947 6.97 24.31 29.60
N TYR A 948 6.40 23.20 29.14
CA TYR A 948 6.59 21.90 29.80
C TYR A 948 7.59 21.00 29.09
N PHE A 949 7.72 21.11 27.77
CA PHE A 949 8.51 20.16 26.99
C PHE A 949 9.46 20.86 26.01
N SER A 950 9.06 22.00 25.47
CA SER A 950 9.80 22.73 24.44
C SER A 950 11.04 23.42 24.99
N ASN A 951 12.07 23.47 24.16
CA ASN A 951 13.22 24.34 24.31
C ASN A 951 13.82 24.60 22.92
N VAL A 952 14.74 25.56 22.83
CA VAL A 952 15.39 25.96 21.58
C VAL A 952 16.05 24.78 20.86
N CYS A 953 16.66 23.83 21.58
CA CYS A 953 17.31 22.66 20.98
C CYS A 953 16.30 21.76 20.25
N LEU A 954 15.15 21.49 20.86
CA LEU A 954 14.09 20.66 20.26
C LEU A 954 13.34 21.39 19.14
N ARG A 955 13.15 22.71 19.25
CA ARG A 955 12.55 23.53 18.17
C ARG A 955 13.45 23.65 16.96
N PHE A 956 14.77 23.62 17.16
CA PHE A 956 15.74 23.77 16.09
C PHE A 956 15.90 22.51 15.22
N LEU A 957 15.43 21.34 15.65
CA LEU A 957 15.58 20.08 14.91
C LEU A 957 14.99 20.12 13.48
N PRO A 958 13.70 20.45 13.27
CA PRO A 958 13.15 20.58 11.91
C PRO A 958 13.82 21.69 11.10
N VAL A 959 14.36 22.73 11.77
CA VAL A 959 15.10 23.80 11.10
C VAL A 959 16.45 23.29 10.62
N LEU A 960 17.14 22.47 11.42
CA LEU A 960 18.40 21.83 11.05
C LEU A 960 18.22 20.91 9.83
N ASP A 961 17.11 20.18 9.75
CA ASP A 961 16.76 19.38 8.56
C ASP A 961 16.73 20.25 7.30
N VAL A 962 15.98 21.36 7.37
CA VAL A 962 15.86 22.32 6.26
C VAL A 962 17.24 22.89 5.91
N VAL A 963 18.00 23.34 6.91
CA VAL A 963 19.35 23.90 6.70
C VAL A 963 20.25 22.90 5.97
N VAL A 964 20.31 21.65 6.43
CA VAL A 964 21.13 20.60 5.79
C VAL A 964 20.72 20.41 4.32
N HIS A 965 19.42 20.32 4.04
CA HIS A 965 18.90 20.20 2.67
C HIS A 965 19.28 21.39 1.80
N ARG A 966 19.09 22.62 2.32
CA ARG A 966 19.44 23.84 1.60
C ARG A 966 20.95 23.92 1.30
N PHE A 967 21.80 23.53 2.25
CA PHE A 967 23.25 23.46 2.02
C PHE A 967 23.62 22.40 0.96
N ILE A 968 22.95 21.24 0.93
CA ILE A 968 23.23 20.21 -0.09
C ILE A 968 22.99 20.74 -1.52
N GLU A 969 21.95 21.54 -1.72
CA GLU A 969 21.58 22.12 -3.03
C GLU A 969 22.58 23.13 -3.57
N LEU A 970 23.43 23.71 -2.72
CA LEU A 970 24.41 24.69 -3.15
C LEU A 970 25.56 24.04 -3.93
N THR A 971 26.00 24.74 -4.97
CA THR A 971 27.10 24.32 -5.87
C THR A 971 28.45 24.95 -5.52
N ILE A 972 28.57 25.62 -4.36
CA ILE A 972 29.78 26.35 -3.96
C ILE A 972 30.86 25.38 -3.46
N THR A 973 32.12 25.65 -3.81
CA THR A 973 33.29 24.77 -3.57
C THR A 973 33.51 24.38 -2.09
N ASN A 974 33.23 25.28 -1.14
CA ASN A 974 33.49 25.06 0.29
C ASN A 974 32.27 24.59 1.10
N VAL A 975 31.13 24.33 0.46
CA VAL A 975 29.87 23.93 1.12
C VAL A 975 30.04 22.70 1.99
N HIS A 976 30.85 21.73 1.55
CA HIS A 976 31.02 20.47 2.28
C HIS A 976 31.76 20.68 3.60
N GLN A 977 32.78 21.56 3.60
CA GLN A 977 33.51 21.91 4.82
C GLN A 977 32.58 22.63 5.80
N ILE A 978 31.80 23.61 5.31
CA ILE A 978 30.86 24.38 6.12
C ILE A 978 29.79 23.47 6.73
N LEU A 979 29.12 22.66 5.91
CA LEU A 979 28.11 21.73 6.41
C LEU A 979 28.74 20.70 7.36
N GLY A 980 29.98 20.27 7.08
CA GLY A 980 30.77 19.42 7.96
C GLY A 980 30.93 20.01 9.36
N PHE A 981 31.34 21.29 9.47
CA PHE A 981 31.46 21.98 10.75
C PHE A 981 30.11 22.15 11.47
N ILE A 982 29.04 22.46 10.74
CA ILE A 982 27.69 22.53 11.32
C ILE A 982 27.31 21.17 11.94
N LEU A 983 27.54 20.08 11.20
CA LEU A 983 27.27 18.73 11.67
C LEU A 983 28.16 18.36 12.87
N ASP A 984 29.43 18.73 12.90
CA ASP A 984 30.32 18.45 14.05
C ASP A 984 29.82 19.05 15.36
N HIS A 985 29.17 20.21 15.30
CA HIS A 985 28.67 20.89 16.50
C HIS A 985 27.20 20.60 16.83
N LEU A 986 26.36 20.34 15.82
CA LEU A 986 24.90 20.26 16.01
C LEU A 986 24.32 18.86 15.75
N SER A 987 25.06 17.94 15.12
CA SER A 987 24.51 16.61 14.78
C SER A 987 24.10 15.79 16.00
N ILE A 988 24.70 16.05 17.16
CA ILE A 988 24.31 15.41 18.42
C ILE A 988 22.82 15.63 18.77
N LEU A 989 22.20 16.70 18.26
CA LEU A 989 20.76 16.93 18.41
C LEU A 989 19.91 15.85 17.75
N TYR A 990 20.39 15.22 16.66
CA TYR A 990 19.63 14.19 15.95
C TYR A 990 19.28 12.99 16.84
N LYS A 991 19.98 12.77 17.97
CA LYS A 991 19.59 11.74 18.93
C LYS A 991 18.18 11.97 19.50
N PHE A 992 17.70 13.22 19.51
CA PHE A 992 16.34 13.62 19.92
C PHE A 992 15.37 13.86 18.75
N HIS A 993 15.78 13.57 17.52
CA HIS A 993 14.90 13.63 16.36
C HIS A 993 13.93 12.43 16.38
N ASP A 994 12.66 12.64 16.00
CA ASP A 994 11.64 11.58 16.08
C ASP A 994 11.89 10.46 15.04
N ARG A 995 12.42 10.85 13.87
CA ARG A 995 12.61 9.99 12.68
C ARG A 995 13.98 10.15 11.95
N PRO A 996 15.11 10.03 12.66
CA PRO A 996 16.44 10.38 12.15
C PRO A 996 16.89 9.52 10.96
N ILE A 997 16.56 8.22 10.96
CA ILE A 997 17.01 7.30 9.91
C ILE A 997 16.13 7.43 8.67
N THR A 998 14.82 7.64 8.82
CA THR A 998 13.90 7.96 7.71
C THR A 998 14.25 9.31 7.10
N TYR A 999 14.59 10.30 7.92
CA TYR A 999 15.11 11.58 7.43
C TYR A 999 16.37 11.39 6.59
N LEU A 1000 17.35 10.63 7.10
CA LEU A 1000 18.59 10.34 6.38
C LEU A 1000 18.34 9.55 5.08
N TYR A 1001 17.52 8.50 5.12
CA TYR A 1001 17.09 7.73 3.96
C TYR A 1001 16.47 8.63 2.89
N ASN A 1002 15.50 9.46 3.27
CA ASN A 1002 14.83 10.39 2.37
C ASN A 1002 15.80 11.44 1.79
N THR A 1003 16.75 11.93 2.60
CA THR A 1003 17.76 12.90 2.18
C THR A 1003 18.69 12.30 1.12
N LEU A 1004 19.21 11.10 1.39
CA LEU A 1004 20.07 10.37 0.47
C LEU A 1004 19.33 9.95 -0.80
N HIS A 1005 18.06 9.58 -0.69
CA HIS A 1005 17.22 9.19 -1.81
C HIS A 1005 16.90 10.39 -2.71
N TYR A 1006 16.46 11.52 -2.14
CA TYR A 1006 16.06 12.71 -2.90
C TYR A 1006 17.26 13.42 -3.55
N TYR A 1007 18.35 13.56 -2.82
CA TYR A 1007 19.56 14.23 -3.31
C TYR A 1007 20.58 13.26 -3.91
N GLU A 1008 20.17 12.04 -4.27
CA GLU A 1008 21.06 10.99 -4.81
C GLU A 1008 21.95 11.53 -5.93
N ARG A 1009 21.38 12.24 -6.90
CA ARG A 1009 22.11 12.82 -8.04
C ARG A 1009 23.22 13.79 -7.62
N ILE A 1010 23.00 14.59 -6.59
CA ILE A 1010 23.97 15.59 -6.11
C ILE A 1010 25.00 14.94 -5.20
N LEU A 1011 24.58 14.02 -4.34
CA LEU A 1011 25.42 13.35 -3.36
C LEU A 1011 26.28 12.23 -3.96
N ARG A 1012 25.90 11.70 -5.12
CA ARG A 1012 26.70 10.71 -5.87
C ARG A 1012 28.12 11.23 -6.15
N ASP A 1013 28.23 12.47 -6.59
CA ASP A 1013 29.51 13.10 -6.93
C ASP A 1013 30.20 13.75 -5.71
N ARG A 1014 29.65 13.53 -4.50
CA ARG A 1014 30.13 14.13 -3.24
C ARG A 1014 30.29 13.07 -2.13
N PRO A 1015 31.14 12.05 -2.32
CA PRO A 1015 31.26 10.92 -1.38
C PRO A 1015 31.68 11.34 0.04
N ALA A 1016 32.56 12.34 0.18
CA ALA A 1016 32.96 12.86 1.49
C ALA A 1016 31.77 13.47 2.26
N LEU A 1017 30.89 14.19 1.56
CA LEU A 1017 29.69 14.79 2.17
C LEU A 1017 28.70 13.71 2.59
N LYS A 1018 28.49 12.70 1.74
CA LYS A 1018 27.65 11.54 2.02
C LYS A 1018 28.15 10.79 3.26
N LYS A 1019 29.45 10.48 3.31
CA LYS A 1019 30.13 9.85 4.45
C LYS A 1019 29.96 10.67 5.73
N LYS A 1020 30.16 11.99 5.65
CA LYS A 1020 29.99 12.91 6.79
C LYS A 1020 28.55 12.94 7.31
N LEU A 1021 27.56 13.01 6.42
CA LEU A 1021 26.14 13.05 6.78
C LEU A 1021 25.71 11.76 7.49
N VAL A 1022 26.05 10.60 6.90
CA VAL A 1022 25.74 9.29 7.49
C VAL A 1022 26.46 9.13 8.83
N GLY A 1023 27.76 9.44 8.88
CA GLY A 1023 28.55 9.33 10.10
C GLY A 1023 28.04 10.23 11.23
N ALA A 1024 27.73 11.49 10.94
CA ALA A 1024 27.25 12.44 11.95
C ALA A 1024 25.90 12.03 12.55
N ILE A 1025 24.93 11.62 11.73
CA ILE A 1025 23.60 11.23 12.23
C ILE A 1025 23.65 9.88 12.94
N THR A 1026 24.35 8.89 12.39
CA THR A 1026 24.37 7.53 12.98
C THR A 1026 25.22 7.47 14.26
N SER A 1027 26.32 8.22 14.36
CA SER A 1027 27.15 8.27 15.56
C SER A 1027 26.48 8.98 16.74
N ALA A 1028 25.50 9.86 16.50
CA ALA A 1028 24.70 10.50 17.55
C ALA A 1028 23.98 9.48 18.46
N PHE A 1029 23.79 8.24 17.99
CA PHE A 1029 23.15 7.14 18.73
C PHE A 1029 24.13 6.16 19.39
N SER A 1030 25.44 6.32 19.18
CA SER A 1030 26.46 5.34 19.59
C SER A 1030 26.51 5.06 21.09
N GLU A 1031 26.18 6.06 21.92
CA GLU A 1031 26.14 5.92 23.39
C GLU A 1031 24.80 5.39 23.93
N ILE A 1032 23.75 5.40 23.10
CA ILE A 1032 22.36 5.16 23.54
C ILE A 1032 21.81 3.85 22.99
N ARG A 1033 22.23 3.48 21.79
CA ARG A 1033 21.75 2.30 21.05
C ARG A 1033 22.88 1.27 20.94
N PRO A 1034 22.53 -0.02 20.86
CA PRO A 1034 23.55 -1.07 20.75
C PRO A 1034 24.33 -0.98 19.44
N PRO A 1035 25.56 -1.54 19.36
CA PRO A 1035 26.44 -1.36 18.20
C PRO A 1035 25.85 -1.80 16.85
N ASN A 1036 24.98 -2.80 16.81
CA ASN A 1036 24.36 -3.31 15.57
C ASN A 1036 23.03 -2.60 15.22
N TRP A 1037 22.68 -1.50 15.91
CA TRP A 1037 21.39 -0.84 15.73
C TRP A 1037 21.24 -0.18 14.35
N SER A 1038 22.26 0.49 13.84
CA SER A 1038 22.20 1.20 12.56
C SER A 1038 23.12 0.59 11.50
N VAL A 1039 24.36 1.05 11.44
CA VAL A 1039 25.34 0.67 10.41
C VAL A 1039 26.07 -0.62 10.76
N SER A 1040 26.36 -1.44 9.74
CA SER A 1040 27.14 -2.66 9.89
C SER A 1040 28.59 -2.37 10.29
N GLU A 1041 29.26 -3.36 10.88
CA GLU A 1041 30.65 -3.21 11.33
C GLU A 1041 31.63 -2.83 10.21
N PRO A 1042 31.60 -3.45 9.01
CA PRO A 1042 32.43 -3.01 7.89
C PRO A 1042 32.15 -1.55 7.49
N TYR A 1043 30.89 -1.12 7.52
CA TYR A 1043 30.53 0.26 7.19
C TYR A 1043 31.01 1.25 8.27
N LYS A 1044 31.02 0.88 9.55
CA LYS A 1044 31.62 1.70 10.61
C LYS A 1044 33.12 1.87 10.43
N VAL A 1045 33.84 0.80 10.08
CA VAL A 1045 35.27 0.88 9.77
C VAL A 1045 35.50 1.84 8.60
N TYR A 1046 34.66 1.79 7.57
CA TYR A 1046 34.68 2.78 6.49
C TYR A 1046 34.41 4.20 7.03
N LEU A 1047 33.40 4.42 7.86
CA LEU A 1047 33.13 5.75 8.44
C LEU A 1047 34.32 6.33 9.22
N GLN A 1048 35.09 5.47 9.90
CA GLN A 1048 36.28 5.86 10.68
C GLN A 1048 37.55 6.05 9.83
N SER A 1049 37.59 5.52 8.60
CA SER A 1049 38.75 5.66 7.73
C SER A 1049 38.93 7.12 7.25
N GLN A 1050 40.17 7.51 6.91
CA GLN A 1050 40.42 8.80 6.25
C GLN A 1050 40.02 8.76 4.77
N ASP A 1051 39.98 7.57 4.17
CA ASP A 1051 39.64 7.38 2.76
C ASP A 1051 38.16 7.65 2.47
N SER A 1052 37.88 8.48 1.47
CA SER A 1052 36.51 8.72 1.01
C SER A 1052 35.99 7.62 0.08
N LEU A 1053 36.87 6.76 -0.43
CA LEU A 1053 36.55 5.70 -1.38
C LEU A 1053 36.59 4.34 -0.69
N TRP A 1054 35.61 3.49 -1.00
CA TRP A 1054 35.54 2.10 -0.58
C TRP A 1054 34.66 1.34 -1.56
N THR A 1055 35.19 0.24 -2.10
CA THR A 1055 34.45 -0.69 -2.96
C THR A 1055 34.26 -1.98 -2.18
N PRO A 1056 33.09 -2.23 -1.58
CA PRO A 1056 32.85 -3.45 -0.83
C PRO A 1056 32.85 -4.69 -1.74
N GLU A 1057 33.35 -5.80 -1.20
CA GLU A 1057 33.27 -7.12 -1.84
C GLU A 1057 31.86 -7.69 -1.81
N LEU A 1058 31.58 -8.71 -2.63
CA LEU A 1058 30.26 -9.35 -2.69
C LEU A 1058 29.78 -9.87 -1.30
N SER A 1059 30.71 -10.33 -0.46
CA SER A 1059 30.42 -10.81 0.90
C SER A 1059 29.77 -9.76 1.81
N TYR A 1060 30.07 -8.47 1.59
CA TYR A 1060 29.43 -7.37 2.28
C TYR A 1060 27.94 -7.28 1.93
N TYR A 1061 27.61 -7.27 0.63
CA TYR A 1061 26.23 -7.24 0.16
C TYR A 1061 25.45 -8.49 0.60
N MET A 1062 26.09 -9.67 0.58
CA MET A 1062 25.51 -10.90 1.12
C MET A 1062 25.15 -10.77 2.60
N SER A 1063 26.01 -10.13 3.41
CA SER A 1063 25.76 -9.91 4.83
C SER A 1063 24.57 -8.98 5.06
N LEU A 1064 24.44 -7.91 4.27
CA LEU A 1064 23.31 -6.98 4.34
C LEU A 1064 21.98 -7.67 3.97
N ILE A 1065 21.97 -8.44 2.87
CA ILE A 1065 20.78 -9.18 2.43
C ILE A 1065 20.42 -10.26 3.45
N ARG A 1066 21.41 -10.99 3.98
CA ARG A 1066 21.18 -11.96 5.06
C ARG A 1066 20.57 -11.30 6.30
N ARG A 1067 21.08 -10.14 6.73
CA ARG A 1067 20.52 -9.39 7.87
C ARG A 1067 19.02 -9.12 7.70
N LEU A 1068 18.61 -8.69 6.50
CA LEU A 1068 17.19 -8.46 6.21
C LEU A 1068 16.40 -9.77 6.13
N ALA A 1069 16.88 -10.77 5.39
CA ALA A 1069 16.21 -12.06 5.22
C ALA A 1069 15.99 -12.79 6.56
N ASP A 1070 17.02 -12.85 7.41
CA ASP A 1070 16.94 -13.45 8.74
C ASP A 1070 15.95 -12.68 9.62
N THR A 1071 15.94 -11.34 9.58
CA THR A 1071 14.99 -10.51 10.34
C THR A 1071 13.54 -10.74 9.89
N ILE A 1072 13.28 -10.86 8.58
CA ILE A 1072 11.95 -11.20 8.03
C ILE A 1072 11.53 -12.60 8.51
N SER A 1073 12.45 -13.56 8.55
CA SER A 1073 12.17 -14.93 9.01
C SER A 1073 11.98 -15.07 10.53
N GLY A 1074 12.03 -13.98 11.30
CA GLY A 1074 11.88 -13.97 12.76
C GLY A 1074 13.17 -14.24 13.53
N LYS A 1075 14.31 -14.47 12.87
CA LYS A 1075 15.63 -14.53 13.50
C LYS A 1075 16.12 -13.11 13.74
N ASN A 1076 15.58 -12.45 14.77
CA ASN A 1076 15.87 -11.04 15.01
C ASN A 1076 17.37 -10.81 15.23
N VAL A 1077 18.00 -10.11 14.29
CA VAL A 1077 19.42 -9.74 14.34
C VAL A 1077 19.65 -8.53 15.25
N PHE A 1078 18.58 -7.76 15.52
CA PHE A 1078 18.60 -6.57 16.37
C PHE A 1078 18.18 -6.91 17.80
N TYR A 1079 18.59 -6.06 18.75
CA TYR A 1079 18.17 -6.18 20.14
C TYR A 1079 16.66 -5.90 20.32
N SER A 1080 16.08 -6.45 21.40
CA SER A 1080 14.68 -6.21 21.76
C SER A 1080 14.41 -4.71 21.85
N THR A 1081 13.38 -4.25 21.14
CA THR A 1081 13.05 -2.83 20.98
C THR A 1081 11.58 -2.61 21.31
N ASP A 1082 11.29 -1.59 22.11
CA ASP A 1082 9.92 -1.11 22.33
C ASP A 1082 9.47 -0.30 21.10
N TRP A 1083 8.62 -0.92 20.27
CA TRP A 1083 8.11 -0.33 19.03
C TRP A 1083 7.05 0.76 19.25
N ARG A 1084 6.63 1.03 20.49
CA ARG A 1084 5.65 2.09 20.79
C ARG A 1084 6.23 3.49 20.64
N PHE A 1085 7.53 3.66 20.87
CA PHE A 1085 8.20 4.96 20.84
C PHE A 1085 9.34 5.00 19.80
N ASN A 1086 9.46 3.95 18.99
CA ASN A 1086 10.50 3.85 17.98
C ASN A 1086 10.06 4.54 16.68
N GLU A 1087 11.00 4.98 15.86
CA GLU A 1087 10.70 5.50 14.53
C GLU A 1087 9.99 4.46 13.63
N PHE A 1088 10.35 3.19 13.80
CA PHE A 1088 9.88 2.08 12.99
C PHE A 1088 8.77 1.28 13.68
N PRO A 1089 7.83 0.67 12.91
CA PRO A 1089 6.76 -0.14 13.48
C PRO A 1089 7.24 -1.51 13.96
N ASN A 1090 8.30 -2.07 13.35
CA ASN A 1090 8.79 -3.42 13.60
C ASN A 1090 10.23 -3.61 13.12
N ALA A 1091 10.81 -4.79 13.42
CA ALA A 1091 12.19 -5.12 13.09
C ALA A 1091 12.46 -5.20 11.57
N PRO A 1092 11.59 -5.82 10.73
CA PRO A 1092 11.78 -5.82 9.28
C PRO A 1092 11.86 -4.42 8.66
N THR A 1093 10.99 -3.47 9.07
CA THR A 1093 11.08 -2.08 8.58
C THR A 1093 12.38 -1.43 9.03
N HIS A 1094 12.78 -1.60 10.29
CA HIS A 1094 14.05 -1.09 10.77
C HIS A 1094 15.23 -1.61 9.92
N ALA A 1095 15.27 -2.93 9.69
CA ALA A 1095 16.30 -3.60 8.90
C ALA A 1095 16.39 -3.06 7.46
N LEU A 1096 15.24 -2.80 6.84
CA LEU A 1096 15.15 -2.25 5.49
C LEU A 1096 15.80 -0.86 5.44
N TYR A 1097 15.35 0.07 6.28
CA TYR A 1097 15.80 1.46 6.21
C TYR A 1097 17.29 1.61 6.50
N VAL A 1098 17.83 0.90 7.50
CA VAL A 1098 19.28 0.96 7.79
C VAL A 1098 20.10 0.34 6.66
N THR A 1099 19.59 -0.71 6.02
CA THR A 1099 20.23 -1.32 4.84
C THR A 1099 20.23 -0.37 3.64
N CYS A 1100 19.10 0.29 3.36
CA CYS A 1100 19.02 1.30 2.30
C CYS A 1100 19.92 2.50 2.57
N VAL A 1101 20.00 2.98 3.82
CA VAL A 1101 20.92 4.07 4.21
C VAL A 1101 22.37 3.66 3.97
N GLU A 1102 22.79 2.47 4.38
CA GLU A 1102 24.15 1.97 4.11
C GLU A 1102 24.45 1.91 2.62
N LEU A 1103 23.54 1.37 1.81
CA LEU A 1103 23.70 1.24 0.35
C LEU A 1103 23.74 2.58 -0.37
N LEU A 1104 22.83 3.50 -0.02
CA LEU A 1104 22.83 4.87 -0.55
C LEU A 1104 24.07 5.64 -0.08
N GLY A 1105 24.58 5.30 1.10
CA GLY A 1105 25.77 5.81 1.75
C GLY A 1105 27.09 5.36 1.11
N LEU A 1106 27.10 4.36 0.23
CA LEU A 1106 28.33 3.90 -0.41
C LEU A 1106 28.90 4.93 -1.42
N PRO A 1107 30.22 5.05 -1.54
CA PRO A 1107 30.89 5.84 -2.57
C PRO A 1107 31.03 5.04 -3.89
N VAL A 1108 29.99 4.28 -4.25
CA VAL A 1108 29.96 3.36 -5.40
C VAL A 1108 28.84 3.79 -6.35
N ALA A 1109 29.07 3.68 -7.65
CA ALA A 1109 28.08 4.03 -8.65
C ALA A 1109 26.80 3.15 -8.51
N PRO A 1110 25.59 3.73 -8.64
CA PRO A 1110 24.34 2.98 -8.44
C PRO A 1110 24.19 1.69 -9.27
N PRO A 1111 24.58 1.65 -10.57
CA PRO A 1111 24.50 0.41 -11.35
C PRO A 1111 25.39 -0.71 -10.80
N LEU A 1112 26.55 -0.38 -10.23
CA LEU A 1112 27.45 -1.36 -9.63
C LEU A 1112 26.89 -1.89 -8.30
N VAL A 1113 26.25 -1.04 -7.49
CA VAL A 1113 25.53 -1.48 -6.28
C VAL A 1113 24.39 -2.42 -6.66
N ALA A 1114 23.59 -2.04 -7.67
CA ALA A 1114 22.50 -2.88 -8.17
C ALA A 1114 23.01 -4.23 -8.69
N SER A 1115 24.08 -4.23 -9.48
CA SER A 1115 24.72 -5.47 -9.97
C SER A 1115 25.14 -6.37 -8.82
N ASN A 1116 25.84 -5.83 -7.82
CA ASN A 1116 26.28 -6.61 -6.65
C ASN A 1116 25.10 -7.17 -5.84
N LEU A 1117 24.01 -6.41 -5.68
CA LEU A 1117 22.80 -6.91 -5.01
C LEU A 1117 22.17 -8.08 -5.78
N ILE A 1118 22.14 -8.04 -7.11
CA ILE A 1118 21.66 -9.15 -7.94
C ILE A 1118 22.64 -10.34 -7.87
N ASP A 1119 23.95 -10.07 -7.85
CA ASP A 1119 24.99 -11.09 -7.78
C ASP A 1119 25.03 -11.83 -6.43
N VAL A 1120 24.42 -11.28 -5.37
CA VAL A 1120 24.14 -12.04 -4.14
C VAL A 1120 23.38 -13.33 -4.47
N ILE A 1121 22.44 -13.29 -5.42
CA ILE A 1121 21.68 -14.48 -5.84
C ILE A 1121 22.38 -15.19 -7.01
N VAL A 1122 22.83 -14.46 -8.03
CA VAL A 1122 23.39 -15.07 -9.26
C VAL A 1122 24.72 -15.76 -8.98
N SER A 1123 25.68 -15.02 -8.42
CA SER A 1123 27.03 -15.53 -8.11
C SER A 1123 27.07 -16.20 -6.74
N GLY A 1124 26.28 -15.71 -5.79
CA GLY A 1124 26.20 -16.23 -4.43
C GLY A 1124 25.34 -17.48 -4.23
N TYR A 1125 24.67 -17.97 -5.28
CA TYR A 1125 23.73 -19.09 -5.22
C TYR A 1125 24.28 -20.30 -4.45
N ALA A 1126 25.55 -20.64 -4.62
CA ALA A 1126 26.18 -21.81 -4.01
C ALA A 1126 26.42 -21.66 -2.49
N VAL A 1127 26.47 -20.44 -1.98
CA VAL A 1127 26.73 -20.12 -0.56
C VAL A 1127 25.42 -19.99 0.23
N ILE A 1128 24.32 -19.67 -0.45
CA ILE A 1128 22.99 -19.53 0.18
C ILE A 1128 22.43 -20.94 0.46
N PRO A 1129 22.00 -21.24 1.70
CA PRO A 1129 21.31 -22.50 1.99
C PRO A 1129 20.09 -22.67 1.09
N GLN A 1130 19.96 -23.83 0.45
CA GLN A 1130 18.93 -24.03 -0.58
C GLN A 1130 17.49 -23.82 -0.07
N LYS A 1131 17.23 -24.07 1.21
CA LYS A 1131 15.94 -23.82 1.86
C LYS A 1131 15.60 -22.32 2.01
N ASP A 1132 16.61 -21.46 2.03
CA ASP A 1132 16.47 -20.03 2.31
C ASP A 1132 16.53 -19.18 1.01
N ILE A 1133 16.75 -19.80 -0.15
CA ILE A 1133 16.96 -19.09 -1.43
C ILE A 1133 15.84 -18.10 -1.77
N HIS A 1134 14.57 -18.48 -1.56
CA HIS A 1134 13.44 -17.57 -1.80
C HIS A 1134 13.41 -16.41 -0.81
N SER A 1135 13.88 -16.60 0.42
CA SER A 1135 13.98 -15.52 1.41
C SER A 1135 15.05 -14.48 0.99
N TYR A 1136 16.17 -14.94 0.42
CA TYR A 1136 17.19 -14.05 -0.12
C TYR A 1136 16.70 -13.31 -1.38
N ILE A 1137 16.01 -14.01 -2.29
CA ILE A 1137 15.39 -13.40 -3.48
C ILE A 1137 14.35 -12.34 -3.05
N ASN A 1138 13.53 -12.64 -2.04
CA ASN A 1138 12.57 -11.71 -1.46
C ASN A 1138 13.29 -10.46 -0.90
N ALA A 1139 14.34 -10.63 -0.10
CA ALA A 1139 15.10 -9.53 0.48
C ALA A 1139 15.78 -8.65 -0.59
N VAL A 1140 16.36 -9.22 -1.65
CA VAL A 1140 16.93 -8.46 -2.77
C VAL A 1140 15.84 -7.64 -3.48
N GLY A 1141 14.66 -8.24 -3.71
CA GLY A 1141 13.52 -7.55 -4.31
C GLY A 1141 13.06 -6.36 -3.49
N ILE A 1142 12.89 -6.54 -2.17
CA ILE A 1142 12.51 -5.48 -1.23
C ILE A 1142 13.54 -4.33 -1.28
N VAL A 1143 14.83 -4.65 -1.15
CA VAL A 1143 15.90 -3.62 -1.10
C VAL A 1143 15.96 -2.84 -2.40
N LEU A 1144 16.00 -3.50 -3.56
CA LEU A 1144 16.04 -2.81 -4.84
C LEU A 1144 14.78 -1.96 -5.04
N ALA A 1145 13.58 -2.48 -4.75
CA ALA A 1145 12.33 -1.73 -4.87
C ALA A 1145 12.29 -0.47 -3.98
N ALA A 1146 12.99 -0.47 -2.84
CA ALA A 1146 13.09 0.65 -1.92
C ALA A 1146 14.17 1.69 -2.29
N LEU A 1147 15.05 1.43 -3.26
CA LEU A 1147 16.08 2.38 -3.67
C LEU A 1147 15.57 3.37 -4.77
N PRO A 1148 16.33 4.43 -5.11
CA PRO A 1148 16.05 5.33 -6.24
C PRO A 1148 16.21 4.68 -7.61
N GLU A 1149 15.70 5.34 -8.65
CA GLU A 1149 15.73 4.86 -10.05
C GLU A 1149 17.07 4.35 -10.55
N PRO A 1150 18.20 5.08 -10.37
CA PRO A 1150 19.51 4.60 -10.80
C PRO A 1150 19.94 3.26 -10.21
N TYR A 1151 19.35 2.82 -9.09
CA TYR A 1151 19.61 1.53 -8.47
C TYR A 1151 18.64 0.46 -8.98
N TRP A 1152 17.33 0.67 -8.83
CA TRP A 1152 16.37 -0.37 -9.23
C TRP A 1152 16.32 -0.57 -10.74
N SER A 1153 16.67 0.44 -11.54
CA SER A 1153 16.73 0.28 -13.01
C SER A 1153 17.81 -0.70 -13.44
N GLY A 1154 18.77 -1.02 -12.57
CA GLY A 1154 19.80 -2.03 -12.81
C GLY A 1154 19.25 -3.43 -13.08
N ILE A 1155 18.01 -3.73 -12.66
CA ILE A 1155 17.35 -4.99 -13.05
C ILE A 1155 17.09 -5.05 -14.56
N TYR A 1156 16.75 -3.92 -15.20
CA TYR A 1156 16.56 -3.87 -16.65
C TYR A 1156 17.89 -3.98 -17.40
N ASP A 1157 18.98 -3.45 -16.83
CA ASP A 1157 20.32 -3.65 -17.38
C ASP A 1157 20.71 -5.13 -17.33
N ARG A 1158 20.46 -5.80 -16.19
CA ARG A 1158 20.70 -7.25 -16.08
C ARG A 1158 19.83 -8.07 -17.04
N LEU A 1159 18.56 -7.70 -17.23
CA LEU A 1159 17.69 -8.34 -18.21
C LEU A 1159 18.19 -8.14 -19.64
N GLN A 1160 18.70 -6.95 -19.97
CA GLN A 1160 19.32 -6.66 -21.25
C GLN A 1160 20.58 -7.52 -21.47
N ASP A 1161 21.42 -7.67 -20.45
CA ASP A 1161 22.60 -8.56 -20.51
C ASP A 1161 22.18 -10.01 -20.77
N MET A 1162 21.13 -10.50 -20.09
CA MET A 1162 20.58 -11.84 -20.30
C MET A 1162 20.06 -12.06 -21.73
N LEU A 1163 19.40 -11.06 -22.32
CA LEU A 1163 18.95 -11.15 -23.71
C LEU A 1163 20.12 -11.21 -24.69
N ASN A 1164 21.25 -10.58 -24.39
CA ASN A 1164 22.40 -10.50 -25.28
C ASN A 1164 23.45 -11.59 -25.05
N THR A 1165 23.21 -12.56 -24.16
CA THR A 1165 24.15 -13.67 -23.98
C THR A 1165 24.28 -14.49 -25.27
N PRO A 1166 25.49 -15.04 -25.56
CA PRO A 1166 25.71 -15.81 -26.79
C PRO A 1166 24.74 -16.99 -26.94
N ASN A 1167 24.39 -17.66 -25.84
CA ASN A 1167 23.50 -18.82 -25.85
C ASN A 1167 22.02 -18.44 -25.99
N MET A 1168 21.62 -17.20 -25.68
CA MET A 1168 20.27 -16.70 -25.96
C MET A 1168 20.11 -16.27 -27.42
N LEU A 1169 21.19 -15.74 -28.03
CA LEU A 1169 21.25 -15.39 -29.45
C LEU A 1169 21.36 -16.62 -30.36
N ASN A 1170 22.05 -17.66 -29.90
CA ASN A 1170 22.18 -18.94 -30.58
C ASN A 1170 21.93 -20.08 -29.59
N TRP A 1171 20.70 -20.59 -29.58
CA TRP A 1171 20.29 -21.61 -28.63
C TRP A 1171 20.92 -22.97 -28.95
N THR A 1172 21.97 -23.32 -28.20
CA THR A 1172 22.73 -24.57 -28.36
C THR A 1172 22.43 -25.62 -27.28
N TYR A 1173 21.56 -25.29 -26.31
CA TYR A 1173 21.20 -26.21 -25.24
C TYR A 1173 20.36 -27.38 -25.75
N ARG A 1174 20.57 -28.56 -25.14
CA ARG A 1174 19.71 -29.73 -25.34
C ARG A 1174 18.32 -29.53 -24.74
N PHE A 1175 18.24 -28.76 -23.67
CA PHE A 1175 16.99 -28.40 -22.98
C PHE A 1175 16.30 -27.25 -23.70
N ASN A 1176 14.97 -27.25 -23.67
CA ASN A 1176 14.18 -26.19 -24.29
C ASN A 1176 14.15 -24.93 -23.40
N ALA A 1177 13.67 -23.82 -23.96
CA ALA A 1177 13.65 -22.53 -23.26
C ALA A 1177 12.82 -22.57 -21.98
N PHE A 1178 11.65 -23.21 -22.00
CA PHE A 1178 10.76 -23.29 -20.82
C PHE A 1178 11.38 -24.09 -19.67
N GLU A 1179 12.13 -25.15 -19.97
CA GLU A 1179 12.88 -25.93 -18.97
C GLU A 1179 13.96 -25.09 -18.29
N LEU A 1180 14.74 -24.31 -19.05
CA LEU A 1180 15.80 -23.45 -18.50
C LEU A 1180 15.29 -22.16 -17.85
N PHE A 1181 14.06 -21.74 -18.16
CA PHE A 1181 13.40 -20.60 -17.49
C PHE A 1181 12.59 -21.03 -16.26
N ASN A 1182 12.42 -22.33 -16.03
CA ASN A 1182 11.72 -22.86 -14.87
C ASN A 1182 12.68 -23.02 -13.69
N PHE A 1183 12.51 -22.18 -12.67
CA PHE A 1183 13.36 -22.16 -11.47
C PHE A 1183 13.40 -23.51 -10.74
N LYS A 1184 12.27 -24.22 -10.65
CA LYS A 1184 12.19 -25.53 -9.98
C LYS A 1184 12.96 -26.58 -10.78
N THR A 1185 12.73 -26.64 -12.09
CA THR A 1185 13.41 -27.58 -13.00
C THR A 1185 14.92 -27.42 -12.96
N VAL A 1186 15.44 -26.20 -13.16
CA VAL A 1186 16.90 -25.99 -13.16
C VAL A 1186 17.54 -26.25 -11.80
N ARG A 1187 16.80 -26.06 -10.71
CA ARG A 1187 17.27 -26.38 -9.35
C ARG A 1187 17.34 -27.88 -9.12
N GLU A 1188 16.25 -28.59 -9.38
CA GLU A 1188 16.11 -30.02 -9.10
C GLU A 1188 16.97 -30.87 -10.04
N ALA A 1189 17.08 -30.47 -11.32
CA ALA A 1189 17.92 -31.14 -12.31
C ALA A 1189 19.37 -30.62 -12.37
N MET A 1190 19.76 -29.70 -11.47
CA MET A 1190 21.12 -29.13 -11.38
C MET A 1190 21.64 -28.56 -12.72
N LEU A 1191 20.76 -27.88 -13.47
CA LEU A 1191 21.07 -27.27 -14.76
C LEU A 1191 21.66 -25.86 -14.59
N GLU A 1192 21.99 -25.21 -15.71
CA GLU A 1192 22.32 -23.79 -15.71
C GLU A 1192 21.15 -22.95 -15.21
N LYS A 1193 21.40 -22.13 -14.18
CA LYS A 1193 20.34 -21.44 -13.42
C LYS A 1193 20.21 -19.96 -13.74
N THR A 1194 21.17 -19.38 -14.45
CA THR A 1194 21.32 -17.92 -14.62
C THR A 1194 20.04 -17.26 -15.10
N TYR A 1195 19.42 -17.81 -16.15
CA TYR A 1195 18.17 -17.28 -16.71
C TYR A 1195 17.02 -17.27 -15.69
N ALA A 1196 16.78 -18.41 -15.04
CA ALA A 1196 15.71 -18.56 -14.06
C ALA A 1196 15.95 -17.75 -12.78
N VAL A 1197 17.20 -17.64 -12.33
CA VAL A 1197 17.57 -16.84 -11.15
C VAL A 1197 17.37 -15.35 -11.41
N VAL A 1198 17.81 -14.84 -12.56
CA VAL A 1198 17.58 -13.43 -12.93
C VAL A 1198 16.08 -13.16 -13.07
N LEU A 1199 15.29 -14.08 -13.67
CA LEU A 1199 13.83 -13.96 -13.69
C LEU A 1199 13.25 -13.92 -12.28
N ALA A 1200 13.70 -14.77 -11.36
CA ALA A 1200 13.21 -14.79 -9.99
C ALA A 1200 13.50 -13.47 -9.25
N VAL A 1201 14.68 -12.90 -9.44
CA VAL A 1201 15.03 -11.58 -8.90
C VAL A 1201 14.16 -10.49 -9.52
N ALA A 1202 13.99 -10.48 -10.86
CA ALA A 1202 13.12 -9.52 -11.54
C ALA A 1202 11.68 -9.61 -11.04
N HIS A 1203 11.15 -10.82 -10.89
CA HIS A 1203 9.82 -11.05 -10.34
C HIS A 1203 9.67 -10.50 -8.92
N SER A 1204 10.65 -10.76 -8.06
CA SER A 1204 10.67 -10.24 -6.70
C SER A 1204 10.70 -8.71 -6.69
N VAL A 1205 11.60 -8.09 -7.47
CA VAL A 1205 11.70 -6.63 -7.59
C VAL A 1205 10.38 -6.01 -8.05
N PHE A 1206 9.78 -6.52 -9.12
CA PHE A 1206 8.53 -5.98 -9.68
C PHE A 1206 7.32 -6.23 -8.78
N HIS A 1207 7.31 -7.33 -8.02
CA HIS A 1207 6.25 -7.60 -7.05
C HIS A 1207 6.27 -6.60 -5.88
N HIS A 1208 7.47 -6.21 -5.41
CA HIS A 1208 7.67 -5.24 -4.35
C HIS A 1208 7.64 -3.78 -4.81
N MET A 1209 7.73 -3.48 -6.11
CA MET A 1209 7.62 -2.11 -6.61
C MET A 1209 6.24 -1.52 -6.37
N GLY A 1210 6.16 -0.21 -6.09
CA GLY A 1210 4.91 0.55 -6.10
C GLY A 1210 4.38 0.81 -7.52
N ALA A 1211 3.13 1.23 -7.64
CA ALA A 1211 2.43 1.36 -8.92
C ALA A 1211 3.18 2.22 -9.95
N PHE A 1212 3.74 3.35 -9.51
CA PHE A 1212 4.49 4.25 -10.39
C PHE A 1212 5.78 3.62 -10.93
N LYS A 1213 6.55 2.93 -10.07
CA LYS A 1213 7.76 2.21 -10.47
C LYS A 1213 7.42 1.06 -11.41
N LEU A 1214 6.33 0.33 -11.15
CA LEU A 1214 5.87 -0.75 -12.01
C LEU A 1214 5.40 -0.23 -13.39
N ALA A 1215 4.75 0.94 -13.44
CA ALA A 1215 4.32 1.56 -14.69
C ALA A 1215 5.51 1.95 -15.60
N ALA A 1216 6.71 2.20 -15.03
CA ALA A 1216 7.93 2.46 -15.81
C ALA A 1216 8.35 1.26 -16.67
N MET A 1217 7.85 0.06 -16.39
CA MET A 1217 8.09 -1.16 -17.16
C MET A 1217 7.79 -0.99 -18.65
N THR A 1218 6.70 -0.30 -19.01
CA THR A 1218 6.35 -0.07 -20.43
C THR A 1218 7.42 0.75 -21.15
N ARG A 1219 7.98 1.77 -20.48
CA ARG A 1219 9.07 2.60 -21.01
C ARG A 1219 10.33 1.77 -21.22
N TYR A 1220 10.79 1.04 -20.20
CA TYR A 1220 12.00 0.23 -20.30
C TYR A 1220 11.87 -0.93 -21.30
N LEU A 1221 10.68 -1.52 -21.43
CA LEU A 1221 10.41 -2.51 -22.47
C LEU A 1221 10.63 -1.90 -23.86
N LYS A 1222 10.04 -0.73 -24.13
CA LYS A 1222 10.15 -0.07 -25.43
C LYS A 1222 11.58 0.38 -25.74
N GLU A 1223 12.26 0.99 -24.77
CA GLU A 1223 13.54 1.69 -24.98
C GLU A 1223 14.77 0.80 -24.83
N LYS A 1224 14.78 -0.14 -23.88
CA LYS A 1224 15.97 -0.99 -23.59
C LYS A 1224 15.83 -2.42 -24.09
N LEU A 1225 14.71 -3.07 -23.81
CA LEU A 1225 14.60 -4.52 -23.98
C LEU A 1225 14.15 -4.92 -25.40
N LYS A 1226 13.11 -4.29 -25.94
CA LYS A 1226 12.62 -4.53 -27.31
C LYS A 1226 13.74 -4.47 -28.36
N PRO A 1227 14.66 -3.48 -28.37
CA PRO A 1227 15.73 -3.40 -29.37
C PRO A 1227 16.71 -4.59 -29.36
N CYS A 1228 16.76 -5.37 -28.28
CA CYS A 1228 17.67 -6.50 -28.15
C CYS A 1228 17.11 -7.80 -28.76
N VAL A 1229 15.79 -7.87 -28.98
CA VAL A 1229 15.10 -9.12 -29.34
C VAL A 1229 15.15 -9.36 -30.85
N ARG A 1230 15.67 -10.54 -31.23
CA ARG A 1230 15.78 -11.07 -32.60
C ARG A 1230 15.38 -12.54 -32.69
N THR A 1231 15.41 -13.28 -31.57
CA THR A 1231 15.09 -14.71 -31.52
C THR A 1231 13.81 -14.99 -30.73
N GLU A 1232 13.23 -16.17 -30.95
CA GLU A 1232 12.05 -16.66 -30.22
C GLU A 1232 12.35 -16.91 -28.74
N GLN A 1233 13.56 -17.35 -28.38
CA GLN A 1233 13.97 -17.54 -26.98
C GLN A 1233 14.02 -16.22 -26.21
N GLN A 1234 14.54 -15.16 -26.85
CA GLN A 1234 14.53 -13.81 -26.27
C GLN A 1234 13.11 -13.27 -26.06
N LEU A 1235 12.21 -13.47 -27.04
CA LEU A 1235 10.80 -13.09 -26.90
C LEU A 1235 10.13 -13.86 -25.75
N LEU A 1236 10.32 -15.18 -25.69
CA LEU A 1236 9.78 -16.00 -24.60
C LEU A 1236 10.30 -15.54 -23.23
N TYR A 1237 11.59 -15.18 -23.13
CA TYR A 1237 12.15 -14.65 -21.89
C TYR A 1237 11.43 -13.36 -21.48
N LEU A 1238 11.19 -12.43 -22.40
CA LEU A 1238 10.41 -11.22 -22.12
C LEU A 1238 8.96 -11.52 -21.71
N CYS A 1239 8.31 -12.52 -22.30
CA CYS A 1239 6.99 -12.94 -21.88
C CYS A 1239 6.99 -13.38 -20.40
N HIS A 1240 8.02 -14.09 -19.94
CA HIS A 1240 8.17 -14.46 -18.52
C HIS A 1240 8.41 -13.23 -17.63
N VAL A 1241 9.19 -12.25 -18.07
CA VAL A 1241 9.49 -11.04 -17.28
C VAL A 1241 8.22 -10.26 -16.93
N PHE A 1242 7.28 -10.12 -17.87
CA PHE A 1242 6.13 -9.20 -17.73
C PHE A 1242 4.79 -9.89 -17.55
N GLY A 1243 4.63 -11.10 -18.09
CA GLY A 1243 3.39 -11.87 -18.02
C GLY A 1243 2.78 -11.94 -16.61
N PRO A 1244 3.57 -12.14 -15.53
CA PRO A 1244 3.03 -12.24 -14.18
C PRO A 1244 2.44 -10.92 -13.63
N PHE A 1245 2.78 -9.78 -14.24
CA PHE A 1245 2.39 -8.45 -13.76
C PHE A 1245 1.27 -7.80 -14.57
N LEU A 1246 0.81 -8.43 -15.67
CA LEU A 1246 -0.23 -7.86 -16.55
C LEU A 1246 -1.51 -7.52 -15.78
N GLN A 1247 -1.99 -8.43 -14.92
CA GLN A 1247 -3.17 -8.21 -14.10
C GLN A 1247 -3.00 -7.01 -13.15
N ARG A 1248 -1.82 -6.85 -12.55
CA ARG A 1248 -1.54 -5.74 -11.64
C ARG A 1248 -1.47 -4.42 -12.40
N ILE A 1249 -0.78 -4.39 -13.53
CA ILE A 1249 -0.66 -3.22 -14.40
C ILE A 1249 -2.05 -2.79 -14.91
N GLU A 1250 -2.93 -3.73 -15.25
CA GLU A 1250 -4.32 -3.45 -15.65
C GLU A 1250 -5.12 -2.75 -14.54
N LEU A 1251 -4.98 -3.22 -13.28
CA LEU A 1251 -5.67 -2.66 -12.12
C LEU A 1251 -5.19 -1.24 -11.78
N GLU A 1252 -3.89 -1.00 -11.92
CA GLU A 1252 -3.26 0.28 -11.55
C GLU A 1252 -3.38 1.32 -12.67
N LYS A 1253 -3.24 0.91 -13.93
CA LYS A 1253 -3.32 1.79 -15.10
C LYS A 1253 -4.15 1.14 -16.21
N PRO A 1254 -5.47 1.44 -16.26
CA PRO A 1254 -6.33 1.00 -17.35
C PRO A 1254 -5.71 1.39 -18.69
N ASN A 1255 -5.55 0.41 -19.59
CA ASN A 1255 -4.90 0.50 -20.92
C ASN A 1255 -3.37 0.37 -20.99
N ALA A 1256 -2.61 0.34 -19.88
CA ALA A 1256 -1.16 0.14 -19.99
C ALA A 1256 -0.79 -1.24 -20.58
N VAL A 1257 -1.59 -2.26 -20.27
CA VAL A 1257 -1.44 -3.60 -20.85
C VAL A 1257 -1.67 -3.60 -22.36
N ALA A 1258 -2.54 -2.75 -22.88
CA ALA A 1258 -2.75 -2.60 -24.31
C ALA A 1258 -1.46 -2.14 -25.02
N GLY A 1259 -0.74 -1.19 -24.42
CA GLY A 1259 0.56 -0.75 -24.93
C GLY A 1259 1.62 -1.85 -24.91
N ILE A 1260 1.68 -2.65 -23.84
CA ILE A 1260 2.59 -3.82 -23.76
C ILE A 1260 2.23 -4.85 -24.84
N ALA A 1261 0.95 -5.13 -25.04
CA ALA A 1261 0.49 -6.06 -26.05
C ALA A 1261 0.90 -5.62 -27.48
N VAL A 1262 0.76 -4.33 -27.82
CA VAL A 1262 1.26 -3.80 -29.11
C VAL A 1262 2.77 -4.01 -29.24
N LEU A 1263 3.55 -3.72 -28.20
CA LEU A 1263 5.00 -3.97 -28.21
C LEU A 1263 5.34 -5.45 -28.46
N LEU A 1264 4.57 -6.39 -27.88
CA LEU A 1264 4.77 -7.82 -28.11
C LEU A 1264 4.47 -8.23 -29.57
N TYR A 1265 3.43 -7.69 -30.19
CA TYR A 1265 3.17 -7.92 -31.62
C TYR A 1265 4.30 -7.36 -32.49
N GLU A 1266 4.80 -6.16 -32.19
CA GLU A 1266 5.93 -5.57 -32.91
C GLU A 1266 7.21 -6.40 -32.75
N ILE A 1267 7.47 -6.94 -31.55
CA ILE A 1267 8.60 -7.84 -31.32
C ILE A 1267 8.42 -9.15 -32.09
N LEU A 1268 7.21 -9.72 -32.12
CA LEU A 1268 6.93 -10.92 -32.92
C LEU A 1268 7.22 -10.68 -34.40
N GLU A 1269 6.84 -9.53 -34.96
CA GLU A 1269 7.17 -9.16 -36.34
C GLU A 1269 8.69 -9.11 -36.58
N ILE A 1270 9.46 -8.60 -35.61
CA ILE A 1270 10.93 -8.58 -35.69
C ILE A 1270 11.48 -10.01 -35.67
N VAL A 1271 11.05 -10.84 -34.73
CA VAL A 1271 11.50 -12.24 -34.61
C VAL A 1271 11.14 -13.03 -35.87
N ASP A 1272 9.93 -12.87 -36.39
CA ASP A 1272 9.45 -13.55 -37.59
C ASP A 1272 10.34 -13.27 -38.81
N LYS A 1273 10.77 -12.01 -38.97
CA LYS A 1273 11.67 -11.58 -40.04
C LYS A 1273 13.11 -12.11 -39.89
N HIS A 1274 13.58 -12.29 -38.66
CA HIS A 1274 14.98 -12.73 -38.39
C HIS A 1274 15.14 -14.25 -38.30
N HIS A 1275 14.09 -15.02 -38.04
CA HIS A 1275 14.17 -16.46 -37.78
C HIS A 1275 14.51 -17.33 -39.01
N GLY A 1276 14.46 -16.77 -40.22
CA GLY A 1276 14.71 -17.51 -41.47
C GLY A 1276 13.48 -18.29 -41.98
N PRO A 1277 13.65 -19.23 -42.93
CA PRO A 1277 12.52 -19.82 -43.66
C PRO A 1277 11.72 -20.88 -42.88
N LYS A 1278 12.29 -21.45 -41.80
CA LYS A 1278 11.63 -22.48 -41.00
C LYS A 1278 10.51 -21.89 -40.13
N PRO A 1279 9.45 -22.66 -39.82
CA PRO A 1279 8.45 -22.25 -38.83
C PRO A 1279 9.09 -22.04 -37.46
N LEU A 1280 8.57 -21.09 -36.67
CA LEU A 1280 8.99 -20.86 -35.29
C LEU A 1280 8.80 -22.14 -34.46
N GLN A 1281 9.80 -22.51 -33.64
CA GLN A 1281 9.75 -23.68 -32.77
C GLN A 1281 8.66 -23.53 -31.70
N TYR A 1282 8.49 -22.32 -31.17
CA TYR A 1282 7.56 -22.01 -30.08
C TYR A 1282 6.33 -21.22 -30.54
N MET A 1283 5.94 -21.41 -31.81
CA MET A 1283 4.83 -20.66 -32.43
C MET A 1283 3.54 -20.74 -31.59
N ASP A 1284 3.19 -21.95 -31.14
CA ASP A 1284 1.95 -22.19 -30.43
C ASP A 1284 1.94 -21.53 -29.04
N GLN A 1285 3.04 -21.60 -28.29
CA GLN A 1285 3.17 -20.97 -26.97
C GLN A 1285 3.11 -19.44 -27.05
N ILE A 1286 3.76 -18.86 -28.07
CA ILE A 1286 3.70 -17.40 -28.32
C ILE A 1286 2.25 -17.00 -28.64
N CYS A 1287 1.56 -17.74 -29.50
CA CYS A 1287 0.17 -17.45 -29.87
C CYS A 1287 -0.78 -17.60 -28.68
N ASP A 1288 -0.62 -18.64 -27.87
CA ASP A 1288 -1.45 -18.88 -26.68
C ASP A 1288 -1.31 -17.75 -25.66
N PHE A 1289 -0.09 -17.24 -25.45
CA PHE A 1289 0.16 -16.09 -24.61
C PHE A 1289 -0.53 -14.82 -25.15
N LEU A 1290 -0.45 -14.56 -26.46
CA LEU A 1290 -1.14 -13.43 -27.07
C LEU A 1290 -2.68 -13.55 -26.97
N TYR A 1291 -3.22 -14.76 -27.12
CA TYR A 1291 -4.65 -15.02 -26.88
C TYR A 1291 -5.03 -14.81 -25.41
N HIS A 1292 -4.19 -15.24 -24.46
CA HIS A 1292 -4.40 -14.96 -23.05
C HIS A 1292 -4.49 -13.45 -22.80
N ILE A 1293 -3.54 -12.67 -23.30
CA ILE A 1293 -3.55 -11.19 -23.21
C ILE A 1293 -4.82 -10.60 -23.80
N LYS A 1294 -5.19 -11.02 -25.03
CA LYS A 1294 -6.41 -10.55 -25.69
C LYS A 1294 -7.66 -10.83 -24.86
N TYR A 1295 -7.85 -12.06 -24.42
CA TYR A 1295 -9.12 -12.48 -23.81
C TYR A 1295 -9.25 -12.15 -22.32
N ILE A 1296 -8.13 -11.94 -21.61
CA ILE A 1296 -8.14 -11.66 -20.17
C ILE A 1296 -7.97 -10.17 -19.86
N HIS A 1297 -7.18 -9.43 -20.65
CA HIS A 1297 -6.76 -8.07 -20.29
C HIS A 1297 -7.16 -6.98 -21.29
N VAL A 1298 -7.07 -7.25 -22.61
CA VAL A 1298 -7.14 -6.16 -23.62
C VAL A 1298 -8.46 -6.10 -24.38
N GLY A 1299 -9.11 -7.23 -24.64
CA GLY A 1299 -10.29 -7.29 -25.50
C GLY A 1299 -9.99 -6.80 -26.93
N ASN A 1300 -10.79 -5.87 -27.43
CA ASN A 1300 -10.69 -5.34 -28.80
C ASN A 1300 -10.00 -3.96 -28.89
N ILE A 1301 -9.39 -3.48 -27.79
CA ILE A 1301 -8.83 -2.11 -27.71
C ILE A 1301 -7.76 -1.86 -28.77
N ILE A 1302 -6.90 -2.85 -29.05
CA ILE A 1302 -5.75 -2.74 -29.99
C ILE A 1302 -6.00 -3.45 -31.32
N LYS A 1303 -7.27 -3.61 -31.70
CA LYS A 1303 -7.65 -4.40 -32.87
C LYS A 1303 -6.92 -3.91 -34.13
N ASN A 1304 -6.93 -2.60 -34.37
CA ASN A 1304 -6.38 -2.03 -35.60
C ASN A 1304 -4.85 -2.22 -35.69
N GLU A 1305 -4.16 -2.00 -34.57
CA GLU A 1305 -2.71 -2.13 -34.44
C GLU A 1305 -2.28 -3.59 -34.61
N SER A 1306 -2.93 -4.51 -33.90
CA SER A 1306 -2.64 -5.94 -33.98
C SER A 1306 -2.95 -6.49 -35.38
N GLU A 1307 -4.06 -6.11 -36.00
CA GLU A 1307 -4.45 -6.56 -37.33
C GLU A 1307 -3.50 -6.07 -38.42
N ALA A 1308 -3.00 -4.84 -38.31
CA ALA A 1308 -1.98 -4.30 -39.21
C ALA A 1308 -0.65 -5.06 -39.11
N ILE A 1309 -0.22 -5.44 -37.90
CA ILE A 1309 1.01 -6.21 -37.69
C ILE A 1309 0.84 -7.65 -38.18
N ILE A 1310 -0.28 -8.30 -37.83
CA ILE A 1310 -0.54 -9.69 -38.20
C ILE A 1310 -0.51 -9.87 -39.73
N LYS A 1311 -1.07 -8.94 -40.51
CA LYS A 1311 -1.00 -8.94 -41.98
C LYS A 1311 0.42 -8.97 -42.55
N ARG A 1312 1.44 -8.54 -41.79
CA ARG A 1312 2.85 -8.53 -42.21
C ARG A 1312 3.64 -9.75 -41.74
N LEU A 1313 3.04 -10.64 -40.95
CA LEU A 1313 3.66 -11.89 -40.52
C LEU A 1313 3.59 -12.93 -41.62
N ARG A 1314 4.41 -13.98 -41.55
CA ARG A 1314 4.33 -15.12 -42.49
C ARG A 1314 2.97 -15.84 -42.41
N PRO A 1315 2.50 -16.50 -43.49
CA PRO A 1315 1.17 -17.10 -43.57
C PRO A 1315 0.81 -18.07 -42.42
N LEU A 1316 1.77 -18.83 -41.89
CA LEU A 1316 1.52 -19.73 -40.76
C LEU A 1316 1.14 -18.99 -39.48
N LEU A 1317 1.81 -17.86 -39.19
CA LEU A 1317 1.48 -17.01 -38.04
C LEU A 1317 0.17 -16.26 -38.26
N GLN A 1318 -0.08 -15.76 -39.48
CA GLN A 1318 -1.38 -15.17 -39.84
C GLN A 1318 -2.51 -16.16 -39.55
N MET A 1319 -2.33 -17.41 -39.96
CA MET A 1319 -3.28 -18.49 -39.74
C MET A 1319 -3.44 -18.84 -38.25
N ARG A 1320 -2.37 -18.89 -37.46
CA ARG A 1320 -2.46 -19.12 -36.00
C ARG A 1320 -3.15 -17.98 -35.24
N LEU A 1321 -2.92 -16.73 -35.66
CA LEU A 1321 -3.46 -15.52 -35.03
C LEU A 1321 -4.77 -15.03 -35.69
N ARG A 1322 -5.35 -15.77 -36.63
CA ARG A 1322 -6.53 -15.34 -37.40
C ARG A 1322 -7.78 -15.06 -36.56
N PHE A 1323 -7.88 -15.57 -35.34
CA PHE A 1323 -9.00 -15.29 -34.44
C PHE A 1323 -8.79 -14.00 -33.63
N ILE A 1324 -7.60 -13.41 -33.77
CA ILE A 1324 -7.31 -12.07 -33.30
C ILE A 1324 -7.86 -11.05 -34.29
N THR A 1325 -7.67 -11.31 -35.58
CA THR A 1325 -8.13 -10.50 -36.73
C THR A 1325 -9.50 -10.95 -37.25
N HIS A 1326 -10.07 -10.18 -38.18
CA HIS A 1326 -11.22 -10.61 -38.99
C HIS A 1326 -10.81 -10.91 -40.43
N LEU A 1327 -9.57 -11.36 -40.66
CA LEU A 1327 -9.11 -11.79 -41.97
C LEU A 1327 -9.98 -12.95 -42.47
N ASN A 1328 -10.53 -12.82 -43.68
CA ASN A 1328 -11.18 -13.96 -44.34
C ASN A 1328 -10.11 -14.98 -44.73
N LEU A 1329 -10.47 -16.27 -44.72
CA LEU A 1329 -9.57 -17.36 -45.16
C LEU A 1329 -9.04 -17.12 -46.58
N GLU A 1330 -9.86 -16.51 -47.43
CA GLU A 1330 -9.53 -16.19 -48.83
C GLU A 1330 -8.40 -15.17 -48.94
N ASP A 1331 -8.31 -14.20 -48.01
CA ASP A 1331 -7.26 -13.19 -48.00
C ASP A 1331 -5.90 -13.79 -47.60
N ILE A 1332 -5.88 -14.85 -46.79
CA ILE A 1332 -4.64 -15.51 -46.34
C ILE A 1332 -4.05 -16.42 -47.44
N HIS A 1333 -4.90 -16.99 -48.31
CA HIS A 1333 -4.46 -17.91 -49.36
C HIS A 1333 -4.12 -17.23 -50.70
N THR A 1334 -4.57 -15.99 -50.95
CA THR A 1334 -4.43 -15.34 -52.25
C THR A 1334 -3.02 -14.80 -52.57
N GLU A 1335 -2.14 -14.57 -51.60
CA GLU A 1335 -0.81 -14.03 -51.91
C GLU A 1335 0.18 -15.06 -52.50
N LYS A 1336 -0.09 -16.37 -52.44
CA LYS A 1336 0.76 -17.36 -53.15
C LYS A 1336 0.60 -17.38 -54.67
N ILE A 1337 -0.42 -16.72 -55.23
CA ILE A 1337 -0.68 -16.82 -56.68
C ILE A 1337 -0.02 -15.66 -57.46
N ASN A 1338 0.31 -14.54 -56.83
CA ASN A 1338 0.83 -13.38 -57.58
C ASN A 1338 2.36 -13.28 -57.68
N ASP A 1339 3.14 -14.02 -56.90
CA ASP A 1339 4.62 -13.90 -56.96
C ASP A 1339 5.29 -14.61 -58.14
N ASN A 1340 4.53 -15.27 -59.03
CA ASN A 1340 5.11 -16.02 -60.16
C ASN A 1340 4.96 -15.39 -61.54
N THR A 1341 4.48 -14.15 -61.68
CA THR A 1341 4.38 -13.51 -63.01
C THR A 1341 4.64 -12.01 -62.99
N SER A 1342 5.91 -11.58 -62.90
CA SER A 1342 6.38 -10.32 -63.52
C SER A 1342 7.90 -10.12 -63.36
N ASN A 1343 8.70 -10.96 -64.01
CA ASN A 1343 10.08 -10.63 -64.38
C ASN A 1343 10.11 -10.29 -65.87
N ASN A 1344 10.44 -9.04 -66.20
CA ASN A 1344 10.94 -8.51 -67.48
C ASN A 1344 10.17 -7.26 -67.96
N ALA A 1345 10.66 -6.08 -67.58
CA ALA A 1345 10.92 -4.96 -68.50
C ALA A 1345 11.48 -3.77 -67.70
N ILE A 1346 12.80 -3.74 -67.57
CA ILE A 1346 13.54 -2.56 -67.13
C ILE A 1346 13.58 -1.61 -68.32
N THR A 1347 12.87 -0.50 -68.28
CA THR A 1347 13.15 0.67 -69.11
C THR A 1347 13.25 1.91 -68.24
N SER A 1348 14.32 2.64 -68.52
CA SER A 1348 14.91 3.72 -67.78
C SER A 1348 14.25 5.08 -68.06
N GLN A 1349 14.16 5.87 -66.99
CA GLN A 1349 14.39 7.33 -66.95
C GLN A 1349 13.51 8.22 -67.83
N THR A 1350 12.63 8.98 -67.18
CA THR A 1350 12.40 10.39 -67.51
C THR A 1350 11.89 11.12 -66.27
N GLN A 1351 12.73 12.01 -65.74
CA GLN A 1351 12.37 13.00 -64.73
C GLN A 1351 11.62 14.15 -65.39
N SER A 1352 10.50 14.58 -64.82
CA SER A 1352 9.97 15.95 -64.99
C SER A 1352 9.05 16.28 -63.80
N PRO A 1353 9.09 17.52 -63.25
CA PRO A 1353 8.58 17.83 -61.92
C PRO A 1353 7.22 18.54 -61.91
N MET A 1354 6.53 18.42 -60.77
CA MET A 1354 5.55 19.34 -60.17
C MET A 1354 4.62 20.13 -61.12
N GLN A 1355 3.34 19.75 -61.16
CA GLN A 1355 2.25 20.72 -61.21
C GLN A 1355 1.13 20.35 -60.22
N THR A 1356 1.05 21.18 -59.19
CA THR A 1356 -0.06 21.38 -58.27
C THR A 1356 -1.28 21.90 -59.02
N GLN A 1357 -2.42 21.20 -58.95
CA GLN A 1357 -3.73 21.83 -59.15
C GLN A 1357 -4.73 21.40 -58.08
N HIS A 1358 -5.22 22.42 -57.38
CA HIS A 1358 -6.29 22.42 -56.41
C HIS A 1358 -7.66 22.10 -57.04
N GLN A 1359 -8.44 21.25 -56.37
CA GLN A 1359 -9.92 21.28 -56.29
C GLN A 1359 -10.25 20.61 -54.94
N GLN A 1360 -10.64 21.33 -53.86
CA GLN A 1360 -11.99 21.85 -53.53
C GLN A 1360 -13.08 20.83 -53.91
N GLN A 1361 -14.00 20.32 -53.08
CA GLN A 1361 -14.54 20.63 -51.75
C GLN A 1361 -15.31 19.37 -51.23
N PRO A 1362 -15.77 19.32 -49.96
CA PRO A 1362 -16.21 18.11 -49.29
C PRO A 1362 -17.73 17.85 -49.35
N GLN A 1363 -18.13 16.57 -49.30
CA GLN A 1363 -19.48 16.14 -48.94
C GLN A 1363 -19.44 15.20 -47.72
N GLN A 1364 -19.72 15.76 -46.55
CA GLN A 1364 -20.50 15.09 -45.50
C GLN A 1364 -21.93 15.64 -45.65
N PRO A 1365 -23.01 14.84 -45.52
CA PRO A 1365 -23.38 14.34 -44.20
C PRO A 1365 -24.12 12.99 -44.23
N HIS A 1366 -23.88 12.09 -43.28
CA HIS A 1366 -24.90 11.21 -42.69
C HIS A 1366 -24.33 10.54 -41.43
N GLN A 1367 -25.13 10.57 -40.37
CA GLN A 1367 -25.10 9.58 -39.27
C GLN A 1367 -23.94 9.64 -38.26
N GLN A 1368 -23.72 10.87 -37.80
CA GLN A 1368 -23.57 11.29 -36.39
C GLN A 1368 -24.58 10.66 -35.39
N GLN A 1369 -25.50 9.80 -35.83
CA GLN A 1369 -26.56 9.23 -34.99
C GLN A 1369 -26.05 8.16 -34.00
N GLN A 1370 -24.86 7.58 -34.22
CA GLN A 1370 -24.22 6.66 -33.27
C GLN A 1370 -23.35 7.34 -32.21
N GLN A 1371 -22.80 8.54 -32.48
CA GLN A 1371 -21.95 9.25 -31.51
C GLN A 1371 -22.78 10.04 -30.48
N GLN A 1372 -23.97 10.52 -30.84
CA GLN A 1372 -24.82 11.26 -29.91
C GLN A 1372 -25.53 10.35 -28.88
N GLN A 1373 -25.82 9.09 -29.23
CA GLN A 1373 -26.41 8.14 -28.28
C GLN A 1373 -25.42 7.60 -27.24
N GLN A 1374 -24.13 7.42 -27.58
CA GLN A 1374 -23.12 7.02 -26.59
C GLN A 1374 -22.69 8.18 -25.67
N GLN A 1375 -22.67 9.43 -26.16
CA GLN A 1375 -22.47 10.59 -25.28
C GLN A 1375 -23.64 10.78 -24.29
N GLN A 1376 -24.88 10.50 -24.70
CA GLN A 1376 -26.04 10.56 -23.80
C GLN A 1376 -25.97 9.54 -22.64
N GLN A 1377 -25.33 8.38 -22.82
CA GLN A 1377 -25.29 7.34 -21.78
C GLN A 1377 -24.15 7.48 -20.76
N GLN A 1378 -23.00 8.07 -21.10
CA GLN A 1378 -21.89 8.23 -20.14
C GLN A 1378 -21.86 9.58 -19.42
N GLN A 1379 -22.38 10.66 -20.04
CA GLN A 1379 -22.67 11.89 -19.29
C GLN A 1379 -23.78 11.70 -18.26
N GLN A 1380 -24.76 10.81 -18.54
CA GLN A 1380 -25.76 10.40 -17.55
C GLN A 1380 -25.13 9.69 -16.33
N GLN A 1381 -24.07 8.90 -16.51
CA GLN A 1381 -23.31 8.30 -15.40
C GLN A 1381 -22.50 9.34 -14.60
N GLN A 1382 -21.93 10.36 -15.27
CA GLN A 1382 -21.16 11.40 -14.61
C GLN A 1382 -22.02 12.43 -13.84
N GLN A 1383 -23.19 12.83 -14.36
CA GLN A 1383 -24.07 13.76 -13.65
C GLN A 1383 -24.85 13.10 -12.50
N GLN A 1384 -25.19 11.81 -12.59
CA GLN A 1384 -25.86 11.10 -11.49
C GLN A 1384 -24.97 10.88 -10.27
N GLN A 1385 -23.64 10.72 -10.42
CA GLN A 1385 -22.75 10.65 -9.26
C GLN A 1385 -22.32 12.03 -8.72
N GLN A 1386 -22.24 13.07 -9.55
CA GLN A 1386 -22.05 14.44 -9.05
C GLN A 1386 -23.27 14.93 -8.24
N GLN A 1387 -24.50 14.56 -8.63
CA GLN A 1387 -25.70 14.84 -7.84
C GLN A 1387 -25.77 14.04 -6.53
N GLN A 1388 -25.31 12.77 -6.49
CA GLN A 1388 -25.27 12.02 -5.21
C GLN A 1388 -24.27 12.58 -4.19
N MET A 1389 -23.24 13.31 -4.63
CA MET A 1389 -22.21 13.84 -3.73
C MET A 1389 -22.44 15.30 -3.32
N GLN A 1390 -22.97 16.18 -4.18
CA GLN A 1390 -23.29 17.56 -3.76
C GLN A 1390 -24.57 17.64 -2.91
N GLN A 1391 -25.49 16.68 -3.05
CA GLN A 1391 -26.82 16.78 -2.45
C GLN A 1391 -26.90 16.36 -0.97
N GLN A 1392 -25.81 16.04 -0.29
CA GLN A 1392 -25.86 15.85 1.17
C GLN A 1392 -24.77 16.56 2.00
N GLN A 1393 -23.92 17.40 1.39
CA GLN A 1393 -23.08 18.35 2.14
C GLN A 1393 -23.73 19.72 2.39
N ILE A 1394 -24.86 20.09 1.76
CA ILE A 1394 -25.50 21.42 1.99
C ILE A 1394 -26.73 21.39 2.92
N ASN A 1395 -27.28 20.22 3.29
CA ASN A 1395 -28.47 20.16 4.15
C ASN A 1395 -28.22 19.85 5.64
N ALA A 1396 -27.04 20.19 6.14
CA ALA A 1396 -26.75 20.19 7.58
C ALA A 1396 -26.57 21.62 8.14
N VAL A 1397 -27.61 22.48 8.17
CA VAL A 1397 -27.75 23.56 9.18
C VAL A 1397 -29.23 23.96 9.33
N GLN A 1398 -30.02 23.21 10.09
CA GLN A 1398 -31.20 23.76 10.77
C GLN A 1398 -31.07 23.49 12.27
N THR A 1399 -30.41 24.44 12.93
CA THR A 1399 -30.44 24.63 14.37
C THR A 1399 -31.76 25.27 14.78
N THR A 1400 -32.60 24.57 15.55
CA THR A 1400 -33.53 25.22 16.50
C THR A 1400 -33.75 24.34 17.72
N SER A 1401 -33.19 24.81 18.83
CA SER A 1401 -33.65 24.76 20.23
C SER A 1401 -34.57 23.62 20.70
N VAL A 1402 -34.05 22.91 21.69
CA VAL A 1402 -34.68 21.97 22.65
C VAL A 1402 -35.85 22.59 23.42
N PRO A 1403 -36.95 21.84 23.61
CA PRO A 1403 -37.55 21.71 24.94
C PRO A 1403 -37.81 20.25 25.34
N LEU A 1404 -37.63 20.00 26.64
CA LEU A 1404 -37.87 18.74 27.35
C LEU A 1404 -39.33 18.26 27.20
N GLY A 1405 -39.52 16.95 27.00
CA GLY A 1405 -40.84 16.33 27.00
C GLY A 1405 -40.80 14.81 26.84
N SER A 1406 -41.10 14.13 27.92
CA SER A 1406 -41.18 12.68 28.12
C SER A 1406 -42.22 11.94 27.27
N GLY A 1407 -41.90 10.71 26.85
CA GLY A 1407 -42.84 9.58 26.77
C GLY A 1407 -43.65 9.42 25.48
N GLY A 1408 -43.55 8.25 24.84
CA GLY A 1408 -44.48 7.86 23.77
C GLY A 1408 -43.98 6.76 22.82
N ASN A 1409 -43.85 5.54 23.32
CA ASN A 1409 -43.84 4.34 22.48
C ASN A 1409 -45.18 4.24 21.74
N LEU A 1410 -45.23 4.29 20.39
CA LEU A 1410 -46.30 3.63 19.61
C LEU A 1410 -46.16 3.58 18.07
N GLN A 1411 -45.18 4.20 17.41
CA GLN A 1411 -45.08 4.11 15.93
C GLN A 1411 -44.05 3.12 15.36
N GLN A 1412 -43.14 2.57 16.16
CA GLN A 1412 -42.15 1.60 15.66
C GLN A 1412 -42.68 0.16 15.56
N GLN A 1413 -43.80 -0.15 16.24
CA GLN A 1413 -44.47 -1.46 16.12
C GLN A 1413 -45.18 -1.64 14.77
N GLN A 1414 -45.66 -0.55 14.14
CA GLN A 1414 -46.32 -0.61 12.83
C GLN A 1414 -45.33 -0.87 11.68
N GLN A 1415 -44.08 -0.40 11.78
CA GLN A 1415 -43.03 -0.70 10.79
C GLN A 1415 -42.53 -2.15 10.86
N ILE A 1416 -42.49 -2.75 12.06
CA ILE A 1416 -42.04 -4.14 12.22
C ILE A 1416 -43.07 -5.15 11.69
N ASN A 1417 -44.37 -4.88 11.86
CA ASN A 1417 -45.44 -5.76 11.34
C ASN A 1417 -45.54 -5.74 9.79
N GLN A 1418 -45.20 -4.63 9.13
CA GLN A 1418 -45.13 -4.58 7.67
C GLN A 1418 -43.87 -5.26 7.11
N GLN A 1419 -42.74 -5.20 7.84
CA GLN A 1419 -41.52 -5.94 7.45
C GLN A 1419 -41.70 -7.47 7.55
N GLN A 1420 -42.47 -7.97 8.53
CA GLN A 1420 -42.79 -9.39 8.63
C GLN A 1420 -43.70 -9.89 7.49
N GLN A 1421 -44.64 -9.06 7.02
CA GLN A 1421 -45.49 -9.39 5.86
C GLN A 1421 -44.69 -9.50 4.55
N MET A 1422 -43.73 -8.60 4.30
CA MET A 1422 -42.85 -8.69 3.11
C MET A 1422 -41.89 -9.89 3.18
N TYR A 1423 -41.39 -10.25 4.37
CA TYR A 1423 -40.45 -11.37 4.49
C TYR A 1423 -41.14 -12.74 4.32
N MET A 1424 -42.39 -12.90 4.77
CA MET A 1424 -43.17 -14.12 4.52
C MET A 1424 -43.54 -14.31 3.04
N GLN A 1425 -43.81 -13.23 2.30
CA GLN A 1425 -44.05 -13.30 0.86
C GLN A 1425 -42.79 -13.71 0.07
N HIS A 1426 -41.60 -13.25 0.50
CA HIS A 1426 -40.34 -13.68 -0.12
C HIS A 1426 -40.03 -15.17 0.11
N MET A 1427 -40.41 -15.73 1.25
CA MET A 1427 -40.27 -17.17 1.52
C MET A 1427 -41.19 -18.03 0.64
N GLN A 1428 -42.42 -17.58 0.36
CA GLN A 1428 -43.34 -18.29 -0.54
C GLN A 1428 -42.86 -18.30 -2.00
N GLN A 1429 -42.21 -17.22 -2.47
CA GLN A 1429 -41.62 -17.20 -3.83
C GLN A 1429 -40.39 -18.11 -3.95
N HIS A 1430 -39.58 -18.27 -2.89
CA HIS A 1430 -38.40 -19.15 -2.94
C HIS A 1430 -38.76 -20.64 -2.84
N GLN A 1431 -39.82 -21.02 -2.11
CA GLN A 1431 -40.33 -22.40 -2.16
C GLN A 1431 -40.90 -22.75 -3.54
N HIS A 1432 -41.49 -21.79 -4.26
CA HIS A 1432 -41.96 -22.01 -5.62
C HIS A 1432 -40.81 -22.24 -6.61
N MET A 1433 -39.66 -21.58 -6.42
CA MET A 1433 -38.45 -21.86 -7.21
C MET A 1433 -37.81 -23.23 -6.90
N GLN A 1434 -37.93 -23.75 -5.67
CA GLN A 1434 -37.43 -25.10 -5.37
C GLN A 1434 -38.26 -26.20 -6.06
N ASN A 1435 -39.56 -26.00 -6.27
CA ASN A 1435 -40.40 -26.97 -6.99
C ASN A 1435 -40.15 -26.99 -8.51
N MET A 1436 -39.54 -25.96 -9.09
CA MET A 1436 -39.14 -25.96 -10.51
C MET A 1436 -37.82 -26.70 -10.78
N ARG A 1437 -37.03 -27.06 -9.75
CA ARG A 1437 -35.87 -27.96 -9.85
C ARG A 1437 -36.24 -29.46 -9.84
N HIS A 1438 -37.54 -29.78 -9.91
CA HIS A 1438 -38.01 -31.14 -10.20
C HIS A 1438 -38.29 -31.39 -11.70
N ASN A 1439 -38.01 -30.40 -12.55
CA ASN A 1439 -37.79 -30.55 -13.98
C ASN A 1439 -36.32 -30.25 -14.30
#